data_AF-A0A5E6XT90-F1
#
_entry.id   AF-A0A5E6XT90-F1
#
_cell.length_a   1.000
_cell.length_b   1.000
_cell.length_c   1.000
_cell.angle_alpha   90.00
_cell.angle_beta   90.00
_cell.angle_gamma   90.00
#
_symmetry.space_group_name_H-M   'P 1'
#
loop_
_entity.id
_entity.type
_entity.pdbx_description
1 polymer ?
#
loop_
_entity_poly.entity_id
_entity_poly.type
_entity_poly.pdbx_seq_one_letter_code
_entity_poly.pdbx_strand_id
1 'polypeptide(L)'
;MNITNINWATHKDFLNPVRHTQLDHAERLEVIYKLKQRQNTASPSQAISLAGATLTLESGSTLERALQPGRKMLQRLCEQAAFKKLTATLKLPDDSHFAVTAKGEIYANYSGKTLEFASAFKLAPTLKDDFLTLVEMAERAGGSISLAEQIELEQWLKFHDFLIPQTAAECSRLTTFMELPPPVAPLAGNYWEMIRSGAENAVTLSADQRNEFRRLIASYLKGQSLLEQLSYSIFGGPSTPFKRSEAEQILERLVSSPIALRWARAYVRDLGWYGAQENQPQSDESLKQLILTSLLLDIHPRIGEGEPRNQVAGFDLYAVEHLELSFADVHTAFEKHLVQHHRITERNAALAAHLLLAEAAPEFLVKDLPATLALGTPQWVEFCRIVAVQETIAPGSTRSMTYTRLHQLSKPGPVSGFGKTLDALAAGDAVIDWAVLNKIITPDDIAKSIPGALEKASTAYARVAATLAETADTLGRPLPTRRSVSLDILKQVAKGCSYLEHDVMFQKNDVAWVDAYGDRALLSPVELHMSNDLATREWEVKNGESIYTAFPRMLPNLIAPDGEFHRQFNRDYLKHMKAMGTHLKQAFCTMPLVDRTRLLKGKVTIFSLRPSVAKLQTPNNLPTNPISSTLYSIFATSRKPTESHKEIEEAMGRYGVVLCCEFEDRMTCYELFTLHGTCRENRQLAALIEKENLLSTSVRSNATGYSLPATVHSLPTNIECYTHGVPPGLIEVSSGVIDKIGQLPVSAPSEEIKGYYQSFYSTEFDPLANFVLKHRPIATYDELVRECWGQTRLEAVRAKREADLDTFLNFVVPFKSCIEDLSSDDVERQVQGAGTCALEAAMTILLVVGAVAQVVSVVAKTMTVATKASALAKVGLVLVNNVFNPLDGLPDLLFKGGKLLRRGFNSGFAQLENVLSDARKWSGTSSPQRHLAATIDPDTIRLADWRPAQASQDIFQVWATRHNDEWFALNLRGEAWGPALKNIKPREKFSFFKLFKRTTPFSYTKAYLKKATPLAQNKLDNTLQLLSEIENDDVRSIVKYVFGTNSDEAINYVSKNLRAMRKDLGLLGHHHMSFRQRGTDTLAALKTTTYKHWKASLDVGTQVDDSATKFLAIYPDNLDEWYQMAKYDDARVGDVLVHEMSHGTPGTLDFYYGEVRASITPAEYDAAGLMEFARNARKAHPKNLANPHHAFANLADFEEFEANLTKWPKLVQDHPALLNAESYSVAVSLIDQYRTHPATFMFNLATLRHAIDSADAGEFLKGPLMLNLANPHF
;
A
#
# COMPACT_ATOMS: atom_id res chain seq x y z
N MET A 1 47.95 14.38 21.37
CA MET A 1 46.48 14.39 21.22
C MET A 1 46.09 12.98 20.80
N ASN A 2 45.38 12.24 21.66
CA ASN A 2 45.03 10.85 21.35
C ASN A 2 43.80 10.80 20.44
N ILE A 3 43.94 10.21 19.26
CA ILE A 3 42.82 9.78 18.41
C ILE A 3 42.94 8.25 18.28
N THR A 4 42.48 7.56 19.32
CA THR A 4 42.40 6.10 19.38
C THR A 4 41.03 5.74 19.94
N ASN A 5 40.04 5.65 19.05
CA ASN A 5 38.82 4.83 19.18
C ASN A 5 37.93 5.06 17.93
N ILE A 6 38.25 4.38 16.83
CA ILE A 6 37.24 3.99 15.85
C ILE A 6 37.13 2.48 15.94
N ASN A 7 35.98 1.98 16.39
CA ASN A 7 35.76 0.57 16.66
C ASN A 7 35.37 -0.12 15.35
N TRP A 8 36.37 -0.50 14.54
CA TRP A 8 36.16 -1.12 13.24
C TRP A 8 35.55 -2.50 13.39
N ALA A 9 34.31 -2.63 12.94
CA ALA A 9 33.48 -3.81 13.12
C ALA A 9 34.00 -5.02 12.31
N THR A 10 33.79 -6.23 12.83
CA THR A 10 34.34 -7.47 12.24
C THR A 10 33.52 -7.95 11.04
N HIS A 11 34.03 -8.91 10.26
CA HIS A 11 33.32 -9.45 9.08
C HIS A 11 31.89 -9.93 9.39
N LYS A 12 31.63 -10.44 10.61
CA LYS A 12 30.29 -10.84 11.08
C LYS A 12 29.31 -9.68 11.23
N ASP A 13 29.80 -8.48 11.56
CA ASP A 13 28.96 -7.28 11.72
C ASP A 13 28.45 -6.73 10.38
N PHE A 14 29.24 -6.89 9.31
CA PHE A 14 28.95 -6.36 7.97
C PHE A 14 27.86 -7.14 7.21
N LEU A 15 27.45 -8.28 7.77
CA LEU A 15 26.47 -9.23 7.24
C LEU A 15 25.19 -9.34 8.11
N ASN A 16 25.06 -8.55 9.18
CA ASN A 16 23.98 -8.70 10.15
C ASN A 16 22.72 -7.87 9.79
N PRO A 17 21.62 -8.50 9.30
CA PRO A 17 20.42 -7.76 8.88
C PRO A 17 19.68 -7.06 10.03
N VAL A 18 19.88 -7.48 11.28
CA VAL A 18 19.31 -6.81 12.46
C VAL A 18 19.93 -5.43 12.63
N ARG A 19 21.25 -5.31 12.45
CA ARG A 19 21.98 -4.04 12.55
C ARG A 19 21.57 -3.06 11.45
N HIS A 20 21.47 -3.51 10.20
CA HIS A 20 21.01 -2.66 9.10
C HIS A 20 19.60 -2.09 9.35
N THR A 21 18.68 -2.92 9.84
CA THR A 21 17.31 -2.48 10.17
C THR A 21 17.28 -1.41 11.28
N GLN A 22 18.22 -1.44 12.22
CA GLN A 22 18.35 -0.40 13.27
C GLN A 22 18.86 0.94 12.69
N LEU A 23 19.78 0.90 11.72
CA LEU A 23 20.30 2.10 11.04
C LEU A 23 19.21 2.74 10.17
N ASP A 24 18.51 1.95 9.36
CA ASP A 24 17.38 2.43 8.54
C ASP A 24 16.23 3.00 9.41
N HIS A 25 16.05 2.48 10.64
CA HIS A 25 15.11 3.03 11.62
C HIS A 25 15.55 4.40 12.17
N ALA A 26 16.84 4.64 12.39
CA ALA A 26 17.35 5.94 12.80
C ALA A 26 17.09 7.00 11.71
N GLU A 27 17.37 6.68 10.44
CA GLU A 27 17.06 7.54 9.29
C GLU A 27 15.56 7.85 9.18
N ARG A 28 14.69 6.84 9.38
CA ARG A 28 13.22 7.02 9.44
C ARG A 28 12.79 8.02 10.52
N LEU A 29 13.43 8.05 11.68
CA LEU A 29 13.12 9.04 12.73
C LEU A 29 13.48 10.46 12.29
N GLU A 30 14.60 10.66 11.58
CA GLU A 30 14.91 11.96 10.98
C GLU A 30 13.90 12.33 9.89
N VAL A 31 13.52 11.40 9.01
CA VAL A 31 12.49 11.58 7.98
C VAL A 31 11.17 12.06 8.58
N ILE A 32 10.65 11.37 9.60
CA ILE A 32 9.43 11.75 10.33
C ILE A 32 9.54 13.18 10.88
N TYR A 33 10.68 13.52 11.49
CA TYR A 33 10.94 14.85 12.02
C TYR A 33 10.92 15.93 10.93
N LYS A 34 11.59 15.72 9.79
CA LYS A 34 11.61 16.68 8.66
C LYS A 34 10.21 16.85 8.05
N LEU A 35 9.46 15.77 7.88
CA LEU A 35 8.09 15.81 7.36
C LEU A 35 7.17 16.64 8.29
N LYS A 36 7.23 16.40 9.60
CA LYS A 36 6.49 17.19 10.61
C LYS A 36 6.84 18.68 10.57
N GLN A 37 8.13 19.02 10.44
CA GLN A 37 8.55 20.43 10.29
C GLN A 37 7.90 21.12 9.10
N ARG A 38 7.72 20.42 7.96
CA ARG A 38 7.11 20.96 6.75
C ARG A 38 5.57 21.04 6.81
N GLN A 39 4.93 20.31 7.73
CA GLN A 39 3.48 20.37 7.96
C GLN A 39 3.05 21.50 8.91
N ASN A 40 3.90 21.94 9.83
CA ASN A 40 3.53 22.92 10.87
C ASN A 40 2.88 24.17 10.27
N THR A 41 1.69 24.51 10.79
CA THR A 41 0.78 25.61 10.39
C THR A 41 0.09 25.53 9.02
N ALA A 42 0.29 24.46 8.23
CA ALA A 42 -0.32 24.32 6.90
C ALA A 42 -1.79 23.82 6.92
N SER A 43 -2.62 24.29 5.98
CA SER A 43 -3.97 23.73 5.76
C SER A 43 -3.93 22.43 4.93
N PRO A 44 -4.90 21.50 5.03
CA PRO A 44 -4.76 20.15 4.44
C PRO A 44 -4.51 20.11 2.92
N SER A 45 -5.07 21.05 2.16
CA SER A 45 -4.90 21.17 0.71
C SER A 45 -3.72 22.05 0.28
N GLN A 46 -2.97 22.61 1.23
CA GLN A 46 -1.81 23.45 0.95
C GLN A 46 -0.68 22.60 0.35
N ALA A 47 -0.09 23.10 -0.74
CA ALA A 47 1.05 22.48 -1.38
C ALA A 47 2.28 22.49 -0.45
N ILE A 48 2.98 21.36 -0.39
CA ILE A 48 4.24 21.20 0.34
C ILE A 48 5.36 20.94 -0.68
N SER A 49 6.53 21.54 -0.43
CA SER A 49 7.76 21.21 -1.14
C SER A 49 8.80 20.63 -0.18
N LEU A 50 9.39 19.51 -0.57
CA LEU A 50 10.54 18.90 0.12
C LEU A 50 11.89 19.46 -0.35
N ALA A 51 11.90 20.42 -1.29
CA ALA A 51 13.12 21.02 -1.80
C ALA A 51 14.00 21.58 -0.67
N GLY A 52 15.30 21.30 -0.76
CA GLY A 52 16.31 21.68 0.23
C GLY A 52 16.19 20.96 1.59
N ALA A 53 15.33 19.95 1.73
CA ALA A 53 15.36 19.08 2.91
C ALA A 53 16.39 17.97 2.70
N THR A 54 17.43 17.96 3.52
CA THR A 54 18.49 16.93 3.48
C THR A 54 18.48 16.03 4.71
N LEU A 55 19.05 14.84 4.53
CA LEU A 55 19.29 13.80 5.53
C LEU A 55 20.77 13.42 5.54
N THR A 56 21.27 12.99 6.70
CA THR A 56 22.58 12.31 6.80
C THR A 56 22.32 10.81 6.84
N LEU A 57 23.01 10.04 6.00
CA LEU A 57 22.86 8.59 5.98
C LEU A 57 23.71 7.94 7.08
N GLU A 58 23.16 6.92 7.72
CA GLU A 58 23.86 6.10 8.70
C GLU A 58 24.84 5.14 8.00
N SER A 59 26.04 5.00 8.56
CA SER A 59 27.11 4.20 7.93
C SER A 59 26.72 2.71 7.90
N GLY A 60 26.56 2.16 6.68
CA GLY A 60 26.04 0.82 6.47
C GLY A 60 24.51 0.71 6.43
N SER A 61 23.75 1.81 6.35
CA SER A 61 22.31 1.75 6.02
C SER A 61 22.06 1.23 4.60
N THR A 62 20.83 0.87 4.29
CA THR A 62 20.52 0.25 2.99
C THR A 62 20.68 1.20 1.81
N LEU A 63 20.39 2.50 1.98
CA LEU A 63 20.65 3.51 0.93
C LEU A 63 22.13 3.89 0.85
N GLU A 64 22.82 4.02 1.99
CA GLU A 64 24.26 4.31 2.03
C GLU A 64 25.05 3.29 1.22
N ARG A 65 24.80 1.99 1.46
CA ARG A 65 25.42 0.89 0.71
C ARG A 65 25.04 0.86 -0.76
N ALA A 66 23.80 1.19 -1.11
CA ALA A 66 23.37 1.25 -2.52
C ALA A 66 24.08 2.38 -3.29
N LEU A 67 24.43 3.47 -2.62
CA LEU A 67 25.15 4.60 -3.20
C LEU A 67 26.65 4.34 -3.38
N GLN A 68 27.31 3.53 -2.53
CA GLN A 68 28.77 3.37 -2.52
C GLN A 68 29.39 2.96 -3.88
N PRO A 69 28.88 1.95 -4.60
CA PRO A 69 29.41 1.59 -5.92
C PRO A 69 29.30 2.74 -6.93
N GLY A 70 28.20 3.51 -6.88
CA GLY A 70 27.96 4.66 -7.74
C GLY A 70 28.86 5.84 -7.39
N ARG A 71 29.01 6.15 -6.09
CA ARG A 71 29.93 7.18 -5.58
C ARG A 71 31.37 6.91 -6.03
N LYS A 72 31.84 5.66 -5.94
CA LYS A 72 33.19 5.30 -6.41
C LYS A 72 33.34 5.38 -7.93
N MET A 73 32.31 5.02 -8.68
CA MET A 73 32.31 5.17 -10.14
C MET A 73 32.30 6.65 -10.57
N LEU A 74 31.54 7.51 -9.88
CA LEU A 74 31.50 8.96 -10.10
C LEU A 74 32.84 9.62 -9.72
N GLN A 75 33.44 9.25 -8.59
CA GLN A 75 34.78 9.69 -8.20
C GLN A 75 35.80 9.40 -9.32
N ARG A 76 35.83 8.16 -9.82
CA ARG A 76 36.70 7.76 -10.94
C ARG A 76 36.39 8.51 -12.23
N LEU A 77 35.12 8.79 -12.52
CA LEU A 77 34.73 9.60 -13.69
C LEU A 77 35.35 11.00 -13.60
N CYS A 78 35.25 11.66 -12.44
CA CYS A 78 35.83 12.97 -12.19
C CYS A 78 37.36 13.00 -12.29
N GLU A 79 38.03 11.89 -11.97
CA GLU A 79 39.48 11.75 -12.07
C GLU A 79 39.99 11.66 -13.52
N GLN A 80 39.15 11.24 -14.49
CA GLN A 80 39.52 11.08 -15.90
C GLN A 80 39.91 12.41 -16.56
N ALA A 81 40.97 12.40 -17.38
CA ALA A 81 41.47 13.58 -18.09
C ALA A 81 40.40 14.26 -18.97
N ALA A 82 39.49 13.49 -19.57
CA ALA A 82 38.39 14.02 -20.36
C ALA A 82 37.35 14.80 -19.52
N PHE A 83 37.08 14.37 -18.28
CA PHE A 83 36.20 15.08 -17.35
C PHE A 83 36.89 16.33 -16.79
N LYS A 84 38.18 16.24 -16.40
CA LYS A 84 38.98 17.42 -15.98
C LYS A 84 39.08 18.49 -17.08
N LYS A 85 39.16 18.08 -18.35
CA LYS A 85 39.10 19.02 -19.48
C LYS A 85 37.71 19.67 -19.63
N LEU A 86 36.64 18.93 -19.35
CA LEU A 86 35.27 19.45 -19.36
C LEU A 86 35.05 20.47 -18.23
N THR A 87 35.45 20.16 -16.99
CA THR A 87 35.30 21.10 -15.85
C THR A 87 36.11 22.38 -16.07
N ALA A 88 37.34 22.29 -16.59
CA ALA A 88 38.15 23.45 -16.97
C ALA A 88 37.49 24.29 -18.08
N THR A 89 36.84 23.65 -19.07
CA THR A 89 36.09 24.34 -20.14
C THR A 89 34.87 25.08 -19.58
N LEU A 90 34.20 24.49 -18.59
CA LEU A 90 33.05 25.08 -17.88
C LEU A 90 33.45 26.07 -16.78
N LYS A 91 34.75 26.26 -16.52
CA LYS A 91 35.32 27.13 -15.47
C LYS A 91 34.81 26.79 -14.06
N LEU A 92 34.62 25.51 -13.78
CA LEU A 92 34.22 25.01 -12.46
C LEU A 92 35.42 25.04 -11.48
N PRO A 93 35.24 25.46 -10.22
CA PRO A 93 36.26 25.38 -9.17
C PRO A 93 36.71 23.94 -8.86
N ASP A 94 37.94 23.78 -8.37
CA ASP A 94 38.50 22.47 -7.99
C ASP A 94 37.79 21.81 -6.78
N ASP A 95 37.11 22.61 -5.94
CA ASP A 95 36.28 22.16 -4.81
C ASP A 95 34.82 21.82 -5.21
N SER A 96 34.51 21.74 -6.52
CA SER A 96 33.17 21.40 -6.98
C SER A 96 32.78 19.95 -6.63
N HIS A 97 31.65 19.77 -5.95
CA HIS A 97 31.05 18.45 -5.75
C HIS A 97 30.10 18.11 -6.91
N PHE A 98 30.21 16.89 -7.44
CA PHE A 98 29.40 16.44 -8.57
C PHE A 98 28.29 15.47 -8.14
N ALA A 99 27.16 15.55 -8.84
CA ALA A 99 26.08 14.56 -8.80
C ALA A 99 25.55 14.25 -10.21
N VAL A 100 25.09 13.03 -10.42
CA VAL A 100 24.44 12.55 -11.66
C VAL A 100 23.01 12.15 -11.34
N THR A 101 22.04 12.61 -12.14
CA THR A 101 20.62 12.25 -11.94
C THR A 101 20.16 11.10 -12.83
N ALA A 102 19.07 10.46 -12.41
CA ALA A 102 18.31 9.49 -13.20
C ALA A 102 17.79 10.05 -14.55
N LYS A 103 17.76 11.37 -14.75
CA LYS A 103 17.37 12.00 -16.01
C LYS A 103 18.55 12.19 -16.98
N GLY A 104 19.79 11.94 -16.54
CA GLY A 104 20.99 12.21 -17.34
C GLY A 104 21.46 13.67 -17.30
N GLU A 105 21.19 14.38 -16.20
CA GLU A 105 21.81 15.67 -15.89
C GLU A 105 23.06 15.47 -15.01
N ILE A 106 24.04 16.37 -15.13
CA ILE A 106 25.13 16.53 -14.15
C ILE A 106 24.91 17.84 -13.42
N TYR A 107 24.94 17.78 -12.09
CA TYR A 107 24.99 18.95 -11.22
C TYR A 107 26.40 19.12 -10.66
N ALA A 108 26.94 20.33 -10.77
CA ALA A 108 28.16 20.75 -10.09
C ALA A 108 27.80 21.79 -9.02
N ASN A 109 28.06 21.44 -7.75
CA ASN A 109 27.78 22.26 -6.58
C ASN A 109 29.08 22.90 -6.07
N TYR A 110 29.15 24.22 -6.04
CA TYR A 110 30.31 24.99 -5.58
C TYR A 110 29.86 26.32 -4.98
N SER A 111 30.43 26.71 -3.83
CA SER A 111 30.15 27.99 -3.16
C SER A 111 28.65 28.33 -2.98
N GLY A 112 27.79 27.33 -2.72
CA GLY A 112 26.33 27.50 -2.61
C GLY A 112 25.59 27.74 -3.94
N LYS A 113 26.26 27.57 -5.08
CA LYS A 113 25.67 27.60 -6.42
C LYS A 113 25.65 26.20 -7.02
N THR A 114 24.66 25.96 -7.86
CA THR A 114 24.49 24.71 -8.62
C THR A 114 24.52 25.05 -10.10
N LEU A 115 25.45 24.46 -10.85
CA LEU A 115 25.44 24.48 -12.32
C LEU A 115 24.93 23.15 -12.85
N GLU A 116 23.84 23.20 -13.61
CA GLU A 116 23.30 22.05 -14.35
C GLU A 116 23.91 22.00 -15.76
N PHE A 117 24.29 20.81 -16.21
CA PHE A 117 24.56 20.57 -17.63
C PHE A 117 24.21 19.14 -18.05
N ALA A 118 23.43 19.02 -19.12
CA ALA A 118 23.10 17.76 -19.75
C ALA A 118 24.05 17.42 -20.91
N SER A 119 24.05 16.17 -21.37
CA SER A 119 24.80 15.72 -22.56
C SER A 119 26.34 15.91 -22.48
N ALA A 120 26.96 15.84 -21.30
CA ALA A 120 28.42 15.93 -21.12
C ALA A 120 29.22 15.01 -22.06
N PHE A 121 28.70 13.82 -22.35
CA PHE A 121 29.28 12.86 -23.30
C PHE A 121 29.31 13.34 -24.77
N LYS A 122 28.54 14.37 -25.17
CA LYS A 122 28.68 14.97 -26.51
C LYS A 122 29.97 15.77 -26.64
N LEU A 123 30.46 16.34 -25.54
CA LEU A 123 31.73 17.09 -25.47
C LEU A 123 32.91 16.15 -25.20
N ALA A 124 32.67 15.01 -24.54
CA ALA A 124 33.66 13.97 -24.27
C ALA A 124 33.08 12.55 -24.51
N PRO A 125 33.08 12.05 -25.76
CA PRO A 125 32.47 10.77 -26.13
C PRO A 125 33.00 9.55 -25.36
N THR A 126 34.24 9.60 -24.88
CA THR A 126 34.87 8.56 -24.06
C THR A 126 34.19 8.34 -22.72
N LEU A 127 33.46 9.33 -22.20
CA LEU A 127 32.76 9.25 -20.92
C LEU A 127 31.37 8.59 -21.01
N LYS A 128 30.88 8.30 -22.22
CA LYS A 128 29.47 7.92 -22.47
C LYS A 128 29.03 6.68 -21.70
N ASP A 129 29.82 5.61 -21.73
CA ASP A 129 29.46 4.32 -21.12
C ASP A 129 29.41 4.42 -19.58
N ASP A 130 30.43 5.07 -18.98
CA ASP A 130 30.49 5.27 -17.54
C ASP A 130 29.34 6.20 -17.07
N PHE A 131 29.00 7.22 -17.87
CA PHE A 131 27.89 8.14 -17.57
C PHE A 131 26.52 7.44 -17.61
N LEU A 132 26.22 6.67 -18.67
CA LEU A 132 24.95 5.95 -18.78
C LEU A 132 24.78 4.92 -17.64
N THR A 133 25.87 4.26 -17.25
CA THR A 133 25.89 3.37 -16.09
C THR A 133 25.53 4.12 -14.79
N LEU A 134 26.08 5.32 -14.58
CA LEU A 134 25.74 6.17 -13.42
C LEU A 134 24.28 6.63 -13.42
N VAL A 135 23.66 6.85 -14.59
CA VAL A 135 22.22 7.14 -14.70
C VAL A 135 21.37 5.93 -14.27
N GLU A 136 21.68 4.73 -14.76
CA GLU A 136 21.01 3.48 -14.33
C GLU A 136 21.21 3.18 -12.82
N MET A 137 22.32 3.63 -12.23
CA MET A 137 22.56 3.56 -10.79
C MET A 137 21.76 4.62 -10.02
N ALA A 138 21.67 5.85 -10.54
CA ALA A 138 20.86 6.92 -9.96
C ALA A 138 19.37 6.54 -9.91
N GLU A 139 18.84 5.91 -10.97
CA GLU A 139 17.48 5.33 -10.99
C GLU A 139 17.25 4.33 -9.83
N ARG A 140 18.25 3.47 -9.57
CA ARG A 140 18.16 2.44 -8.51
C ARG A 140 18.37 3.00 -7.10
N ALA A 141 19.07 4.12 -6.96
CA ALA A 141 19.39 4.77 -5.69
C ALA A 141 18.40 5.90 -5.29
N GLY A 142 17.22 5.96 -5.90
CA GLY A 142 16.19 6.95 -5.55
C GLY A 142 16.28 8.29 -6.30
N GLY A 143 17.13 8.41 -7.33
CA GLY A 143 17.11 9.52 -8.29
C GLY A 143 18.45 10.21 -8.55
N SER A 144 19.45 10.04 -7.67
CA SER A 144 20.79 10.64 -7.86
C SER A 144 21.93 9.75 -7.36
N ILE A 145 23.11 9.91 -7.95
CA ILE A 145 24.40 9.52 -7.34
C ILE A 145 25.17 10.80 -7.06
N SER A 146 25.51 11.07 -5.79
CA SER A 146 26.19 12.29 -5.36
C SER A 146 27.41 11.98 -4.48
N LEU A 147 28.49 12.74 -4.68
CA LEU A 147 29.68 12.71 -3.83
C LEU A 147 29.49 13.48 -2.50
N ALA A 148 28.36 14.18 -2.31
CA ALA A 148 28.05 14.84 -1.05
C ALA A 148 27.73 13.81 0.06
N GLU A 149 28.04 14.17 1.32
CA GLU A 149 27.72 13.36 2.50
C GLU A 149 26.22 13.29 2.76
N GLN A 150 25.53 14.43 2.59
CA GLN A 150 24.07 14.54 2.70
C GLN A 150 23.36 14.16 1.40
N ILE A 151 22.17 13.58 1.54
CA ILE A 151 21.24 13.31 0.42
C ILE A 151 19.96 14.13 0.58
N GLU A 152 19.17 14.24 -0.49
CA GLU A 152 17.83 14.82 -0.43
C GLU A 152 16.84 13.85 0.24
N LEU A 153 15.92 14.40 1.06
CA LEU A 153 14.80 13.67 1.65
C LEU A 153 13.95 12.96 0.58
N GLU A 154 13.77 13.60 -0.58
CA GLU A 154 13.03 13.03 -1.72
C GLU A 154 13.71 11.78 -2.29
N GLN A 155 15.05 11.73 -2.27
CA GLN A 155 15.81 10.57 -2.72
C GLN A 155 15.63 9.38 -1.76
N TRP A 156 15.67 9.63 -0.45
CA TRP A 156 15.42 8.59 0.57
C TRP A 156 14.02 7.99 0.41
N LEU A 157 13.01 8.86 0.25
CA LEU A 157 11.63 8.43 0.04
C LEU A 157 11.47 7.60 -1.24
N LYS A 158 12.03 8.04 -2.37
CA LYS A 158 12.01 7.28 -3.65
C LYS A 158 12.72 5.93 -3.56
N PHE A 159 13.86 5.87 -2.89
CA PHE A 159 14.62 4.62 -2.75
C PHE A 159 13.82 3.56 -1.97
N HIS A 160 13.04 3.99 -0.97
CA HIS A 160 12.16 3.13 -0.19
C HIS A 160 10.71 3.07 -0.73
N ASP A 161 10.49 3.46 -1.99
CA ASP A 161 9.22 3.37 -2.72
C ASP A 161 8.05 4.17 -2.10
N PHE A 162 8.34 5.16 -1.25
CA PHE A 162 7.35 6.09 -0.73
C PHE A 162 6.93 7.12 -1.79
N LEU A 163 5.63 7.44 -1.81
CA LEU A 163 5.09 8.52 -2.65
C LEU A 163 5.53 9.87 -2.08
N ILE A 164 5.99 10.77 -2.96
CA ILE A 164 6.50 12.09 -2.57
C ILE A 164 5.31 13.02 -2.29
N PRO A 165 5.07 13.43 -1.03
CA PRO A 165 3.90 14.21 -0.66
C PRO A 165 3.94 15.61 -1.28
N GLN A 166 2.92 15.93 -2.07
CA GLN A 166 2.69 17.23 -2.68
C GLN A 166 1.82 18.15 -1.82
N THR A 167 1.08 17.59 -0.85
CA THR A 167 0.15 18.34 0.02
C THR A 167 0.39 18.08 1.51
N ALA A 168 -0.08 18.99 2.37
CA ALA A 168 -0.06 18.79 3.82
C ALA A 168 -0.83 17.54 4.26
N ALA A 169 -1.94 17.21 3.60
CA ALA A 169 -2.67 15.97 3.83
C ALA A 169 -1.85 14.72 3.47
N GLU A 170 -1.13 14.72 2.35
CA GLU A 170 -0.23 13.60 1.98
C GLU A 170 0.94 13.46 2.95
N CYS A 171 1.57 14.58 3.32
CA CYS A 171 2.67 14.59 4.29
C CYS A 171 2.21 14.04 5.65
N SER A 172 1.02 14.43 6.11
CA SER A 172 0.42 13.92 7.34
C SER A 172 0.07 12.44 7.26
N ARG A 173 -0.43 11.94 6.11
CA ARG A 173 -0.67 10.50 5.90
C ARG A 173 0.61 9.68 5.95
N LEU A 174 1.65 10.12 5.24
CA LEU A 174 2.97 9.48 5.21
C LEU A 174 3.60 9.45 6.61
N THR A 175 3.56 10.58 7.32
CA THR A 175 4.02 10.68 8.71
C THR A 175 3.26 9.71 9.62
N THR A 176 1.92 9.70 9.55
CA THR A 176 1.08 8.78 10.34
C THR A 176 1.42 7.32 10.07
N PHE A 177 1.63 6.95 8.81
CA PHE A 177 2.08 5.60 8.43
C PHE A 177 3.45 5.27 9.02
N MET A 178 4.40 6.20 8.93
CA MET A 178 5.75 6.04 9.49
C MET A 178 5.77 6.06 11.03
N GLU A 179 4.69 6.43 11.71
CA GLU A 179 4.56 6.35 13.17
C GLU A 179 3.71 5.18 13.67
N LEU A 180 2.98 4.49 12.79
CA LEU A 180 2.22 3.31 13.16
C LEU A 180 3.15 2.14 13.52
N PRO A 181 2.92 1.45 14.65
CA PRO A 181 3.64 0.23 14.99
C PRO A 181 3.24 -0.92 14.04
N PRO A 182 4.07 -1.98 13.93
CA PRO A 182 3.76 -3.13 13.09
C PRO A 182 2.44 -3.79 13.50
N PRO A 183 1.62 -4.26 12.54
CA PRO A 183 0.71 -5.35 12.84
C PRO A 183 1.57 -6.59 13.14
N VAL A 184 1.39 -7.17 14.33
CA VAL A 184 2.13 -8.38 14.75
C VAL A 184 1.29 -9.61 14.41
N ALA A 185 1.86 -10.54 13.64
CA ALA A 185 1.23 -11.83 13.38
C ALA A 185 1.17 -12.67 14.68
N PRO A 186 0.05 -13.31 15.02
CA PRO A 186 -0.02 -14.22 16.16
C PRO A 186 0.92 -15.42 16.02
N LEU A 187 1.34 -16.04 17.14
CA LEU A 187 2.33 -17.13 17.16
C LEU A 187 1.96 -18.37 16.32
N ALA A 188 0.66 -18.63 16.15
CA ALA A 188 0.13 -19.72 15.33
C ALA A 188 -0.24 -19.27 13.89
N GLY A 189 0.16 -18.07 13.47
CA GLY A 189 -0.22 -17.47 12.18
C GLY A 189 -1.73 -17.52 11.96
N ASN A 190 -2.15 -17.90 10.76
CA ASN A 190 -3.51 -18.24 10.34
C ASN A 190 -3.94 -19.69 10.68
N TYR A 191 -3.16 -20.43 11.48
CA TYR A 191 -3.24 -21.88 11.78
C TYR A 191 -2.82 -22.83 10.64
N TRP A 192 -2.61 -22.34 9.42
CA TRP A 192 -2.42 -23.15 8.20
C TRP A 192 -0.95 -23.32 7.76
N GLU A 193 0.02 -22.97 8.61
CA GLU A 193 1.47 -22.93 8.29
C GLU A 193 1.99 -24.20 7.59
N MET A 194 1.56 -25.38 8.03
CA MET A 194 2.01 -26.67 7.47
C MET A 194 1.24 -27.07 6.19
N ILE A 195 0.16 -26.39 5.83
CA ILE A 195 -0.75 -26.74 4.74
C ILE A 195 -0.55 -25.83 3.51
N ARG A 196 -0.43 -24.52 3.71
CA ARG A 196 -0.32 -23.52 2.63
C ARG A 196 0.98 -22.72 2.74
N SER A 197 1.72 -22.61 1.64
CA SER A 197 3.00 -21.92 1.65
C SER A 197 2.79 -20.42 1.86
N GLY A 198 3.61 -19.81 2.72
CA GLY A 198 3.65 -18.37 2.89
C GLY A 198 4.83 -17.76 2.15
N ALA A 199 4.80 -16.45 1.94
CA ALA A 199 5.90 -15.67 1.35
C ALA A 199 7.26 -15.78 2.09
N GLU A 200 7.30 -16.42 3.26
CA GLU A 200 8.52 -16.58 4.07
C GLU A 200 8.88 -18.05 4.38
N ASN A 201 8.00 -19.01 4.08
CA ASN A 201 8.27 -20.44 4.21
C ASN A 201 7.70 -21.20 3.00
N ALA A 202 8.61 -21.70 2.15
CA ALA A 202 8.28 -22.49 0.97
C ALA A 202 7.97 -23.96 1.28
N VAL A 203 8.30 -24.46 2.50
CA VAL A 203 8.03 -25.84 2.89
C VAL A 203 6.62 -25.95 3.46
N THR A 204 5.82 -26.82 2.87
CA THR A 204 4.56 -27.32 3.41
C THR A 204 4.45 -28.82 3.21
N LEU A 205 3.48 -29.45 3.89
CA LEU A 205 3.15 -30.85 3.65
C LEU A 205 2.71 -31.06 2.21
N SER A 206 3.44 -31.90 1.48
CA SER A 206 3.07 -32.36 0.14
C SER A 206 1.72 -33.10 0.15
N ALA A 207 1.11 -33.28 -1.02
CA ALA A 207 -0.15 -34.04 -1.13
C ALA A 207 -0.04 -35.45 -0.53
N ASP A 208 1.10 -36.12 -0.73
CA ASP A 208 1.36 -37.46 -0.18
C ASP A 208 1.54 -37.45 1.34
N GLN A 209 2.25 -36.45 1.88
CA GLN A 209 2.40 -36.27 3.33
C GLN A 209 1.06 -35.94 4.01
N ARG A 210 0.20 -35.13 3.39
CA ARG A 210 -1.17 -34.88 3.87
C ARG A 210 -2.02 -36.16 3.80
N ASN A 211 -1.88 -36.96 2.74
CA ASN A 211 -2.54 -38.26 2.60
C ASN A 211 -2.07 -39.29 3.64
N GLU A 212 -0.79 -39.29 4.00
CA GLU A 212 -0.21 -40.12 5.07
C GLU A 212 -0.70 -39.68 6.44
N PHE A 213 -0.60 -38.39 6.76
CA PHE A 213 -1.03 -37.87 8.06
C PHE A 213 -2.54 -38.10 8.27
N ARG A 214 -3.38 -37.91 7.24
CA ARG A 214 -4.81 -38.27 7.30
C ARG A 214 -5.06 -39.75 7.63
N ARG A 215 -4.28 -40.68 7.05
CA ARG A 215 -4.41 -42.12 7.35
C ARG A 215 -4.02 -42.43 8.79
N LEU A 216 -2.99 -41.77 9.33
CA LEU A 216 -2.60 -41.91 10.73
C LEU A 216 -3.66 -41.35 11.68
N ILE A 217 -4.19 -40.15 11.41
CA ILE A 217 -5.26 -39.55 12.20
C ILE A 217 -6.48 -40.48 12.22
N ALA A 218 -6.89 -41.01 11.07
CA ALA A 218 -8.01 -41.95 10.98
C ALA A 218 -7.80 -43.26 11.78
N SER A 219 -6.56 -43.77 11.86
CA SER A 219 -6.26 -44.99 12.63
C SER A 219 -6.35 -44.77 14.14
N TYR A 220 -6.00 -43.57 14.62
CA TYR A 220 -6.18 -43.15 16.01
C TYR A 220 -7.64 -42.96 16.39
N LEU A 221 -8.43 -42.31 15.52
CA LEU A 221 -9.83 -41.93 15.79
C LEU A 221 -10.85 -43.06 15.60
N LYS A 222 -10.52 -44.11 14.83
CA LYS A 222 -11.45 -45.20 14.48
C LYS A 222 -12.79 -44.70 13.91
N GLY A 223 -12.76 -43.60 13.15
CA GLY A 223 -13.92 -42.97 12.51
C GLY A 223 -14.58 -41.82 13.27
N GLN A 224 -14.21 -41.58 14.54
CA GLN A 224 -14.64 -40.40 15.30
C GLN A 224 -14.02 -39.10 14.73
N SER A 225 -14.49 -37.93 15.17
CA SER A 225 -13.85 -36.65 14.87
C SER A 225 -12.83 -36.28 15.95
N LEU A 226 -11.67 -35.77 15.53
CA LEU A 226 -10.60 -35.33 16.41
C LEU A 226 -11.02 -34.15 17.29
N LEU A 227 -11.73 -33.18 16.70
CA LEU A 227 -12.18 -31.98 17.42
C LEU A 227 -13.16 -32.35 18.52
N GLU A 228 -14.14 -33.20 18.22
CA GLU A 228 -15.11 -33.71 19.19
C GLU A 228 -14.42 -34.47 20.34
N GLN A 229 -13.50 -35.38 20.01
CA GLN A 229 -12.80 -36.21 20.99
C GLN A 229 -11.87 -35.40 21.89
N LEU A 230 -11.09 -34.47 21.35
CA LEU A 230 -10.23 -33.58 22.13
C LEU A 230 -11.07 -32.61 22.98
N SER A 231 -12.09 -31.97 22.39
CA SER A 231 -13.00 -31.05 23.09
C SER A 231 -13.67 -31.73 24.30
N TYR A 232 -14.21 -32.94 24.11
CA TYR A 232 -14.80 -33.72 25.21
C TYR A 232 -13.76 -34.12 26.28
N SER A 233 -12.59 -34.61 25.87
CA SER A 233 -11.55 -35.08 26.80
C SER A 233 -10.91 -33.96 27.63
N ILE A 234 -10.86 -32.73 27.10
CA ILE A 234 -10.21 -31.58 27.74
C ILE A 234 -11.21 -30.75 28.56
N PHE A 235 -12.47 -30.64 28.10
CA PHE A 235 -13.47 -29.74 28.71
C PHE A 235 -14.68 -30.44 29.36
N GLY A 236 -14.82 -31.77 29.27
CA GLY A 236 -15.97 -32.50 29.83
C GLY A 236 -17.29 -32.20 29.09
N GLY A 237 -18.44 -32.30 29.76
CA GLY A 237 -19.75 -31.89 29.23
C GLY A 237 -20.86 -31.97 30.28
N PRO A 238 -22.12 -31.64 29.96
CA PRO A 238 -22.62 -30.95 28.76
C PRO A 238 -22.72 -29.41 29.05
N SER A 239 -23.36 -28.52 28.27
CA SER A 239 -24.10 -28.69 27.02
C SER A 239 -24.01 -27.49 26.05
N THR A 240 -23.50 -26.34 26.47
CA THR A 240 -23.55 -25.08 25.71
C THR A 240 -22.57 -25.06 24.54
N PRO A 241 -22.99 -24.68 23.33
CA PRO A 241 -22.08 -24.38 22.23
C PRO A 241 -21.04 -23.32 22.56
N PHE A 242 -19.82 -23.52 22.06
CA PHE A 242 -18.78 -22.50 22.14
C PHE A 242 -19.18 -21.29 21.29
N LYS A 243 -18.96 -20.09 21.80
CA LYS A 243 -19.28 -18.85 21.08
C LYS A 243 -18.14 -18.47 20.14
N ARG A 244 -18.47 -17.89 18.97
CA ARG A 244 -17.51 -17.33 18.01
C ARG A 244 -16.51 -16.37 18.68
N SER A 245 -16.99 -15.52 19.59
CA SER A 245 -16.17 -14.56 20.34
C SER A 245 -15.11 -15.18 21.26
N GLU A 246 -15.28 -16.46 21.62
CA GLU A 246 -14.41 -17.20 22.54
C GLU A 246 -13.52 -18.22 21.80
N ALA A 247 -13.77 -18.46 20.50
CA ALA A 247 -13.20 -19.56 19.73
C ALA A 247 -11.66 -19.57 19.71
N GLU A 248 -11.02 -18.41 19.47
CA GLU A 248 -9.56 -18.26 19.50
C GLU A 248 -8.95 -18.68 20.84
N GLN A 249 -9.56 -18.28 21.97
CA GLN A 249 -9.09 -18.62 23.31
C GLN A 249 -9.33 -20.10 23.66
N ILE A 250 -10.45 -20.67 23.22
CA ILE A 250 -10.77 -22.09 23.42
C ILE A 250 -9.84 -22.99 22.60
N LEU A 251 -9.55 -22.61 21.35
CA LEU A 251 -8.59 -23.32 20.50
C LEU A 251 -7.19 -23.30 21.12
N GLU A 252 -6.68 -22.15 21.58
CA GLU A 252 -5.37 -22.07 22.23
C GLU A 252 -5.30 -22.96 23.49
N ARG A 253 -6.36 -22.98 24.31
CA ARG A 253 -6.46 -23.88 25.48
C ARG A 253 -6.54 -25.36 25.09
N LEU A 254 -7.19 -25.69 23.98
CA LEU A 254 -7.32 -27.06 23.47
C LEU A 254 -5.94 -27.58 23.03
N VAL A 255 -5.24 -26.84 22.18
CA VAL A 255 -3.95 -27.27 21.61
C VAL A 255 -2.81 -27.23 22.63
N SER A 256 -2.86 -26.30 23.60
CA SER A 256 -1.92 -26.25 24.73
C SER A 256 -2.15 -27.33 25.80
N SER A 257 -3.21 -28.12 25.69
CA SER A 257 -3.54 -29.11 26.73
C SER A 257 -2.52 -30.27 26.75
N PRO A 258 -2.20 -30.83 27.94
CA PRO A 258 -1.35 -32.02 28.03
C PRO A 258 -1.89 -33.25 27.28
N ILE A 259 -3.20 -33.28 26.98
CA ILE A 259 -3.82 -34.33 26.16
C ILE A 259 -3.42 -34.12 24.69
N ALA A 260 -3.65 -32.92 24.15
CA ALA A 260 -3.30 -32.58 22.77
C ALA A 260 -1.78 -32.70 22.54
N LEU A 261 -0.93 -32.18 23.43
CA LEU A 261 0.53 -32.29 23.31
C LEU A 261 1.03 -33.75 23.34
N ARG A 262 0.35 -34.66 24.05
CA ARG A 262 0.66 -36.11 23.99
C ARG A 262 0.28 -36.73 22.64
N TRP A 263 -0.85 -36.34 22.07
CA TRP A 263 -1.26 -36.78 20.72
C TRP A 263 -0.28 -36.27 19.67
N ALA A 264 0.15 -35.01 19.76
CA ALA A 264 1.15 -34.42 18.89
C ALA A 264 2.46 -35.21 18.90
N ARG A 265 3.02 -35.48 20.10
CA ARG A 265 4.24 -36.28 20.25
C ARG A 265 4.07 -37.71 19.70
N ALA A 266 2.89 -38.31 19.84
CA ALA A 266 2.60 -39.62 19.28
C ALA A 266 2.54 -39.60 17.74
N TYR A 267 1.93 -38.57 17.14
CA TYR A 267 1.94 -38.36 15.69
C TYR A 267 3.36 -38.16 15.15
N VAL A 268 4.18 -37.32 15.80
CA VAL A 268 5.59 -37.11 15.39
C VAL A 268 6.37 -38.41 15.37
N ARG A 269 6.26 -39.20 16.45
CA ARG A 269 6.88 -40.52 16.59
C ARG A 269 6.45 -41.47 15.47
N ASP A 270 5.15 -41.60 15.23
CA ASP A 270 4.60 -42.59 14.29
C ASP A 270 4.78 -42.19 12.81
N LEU A 271 4.94 -40.90 12.52
CA LEU A 271 5.31 -40.38 11.20
C LEU A 271 6.84 -40.38 10.96
N GLY A 272 7.66 -40.63 11.98
CA GLY A 272 9.11 -40.48 11.90
C GLY A 272 9.56 -39.05 11.56
N TRP A 273 8.83 -38.04 12.05
CA TRP A 273 9.15 -36.63 11.83
C TRP A 273 10.13 -36.10 12.89
N TYR A 274 10.70 -34.92 12.66
CA TYR A 274 11.58 -34.26 13.61
C TYR A 274 10.92 -34.15 15.00
N GLY A 275 11.59 -34.69 16.01
CA GLY A 275 11.07 -34.89 17.36
C GLY A 275 10.77 -36.36 17.72
N ALA A 276 10.93 -37.29 16.77
CA ALA A 276 10.75 -38.73 17.00
C ALA A 276 11.94 -39.38 17.73
N GLN A 277 13.12 -38.74 17.71
CA GLN A 277 14.35 -39.22 18.36
C GLN A 277 14.66 -38.40 19.62
N GLU A 278 15.27 -39.01 20.64
CA GLU A 278 15.54 -38.35 21.94
C GLU A 278 16.42 -37.10 21.84
N ASN A 279 17.28 -37.00 20.82
CA ASN A 279 18.17 -35.85 20.60
C ASN A 279 17.62 -34.81 19.60
N GLN A 280 16.34 -34.89 19.25
CA GLN A 280 15.61 -33.90 18.44
C GLN A 280 14.63 -33.12 19.33
N PRO A 281 15.07 -32.08 20.05
CA PRO A 281 14.19 -31.32 20.94
C PRO A 281 13.12 -30.58 20.13
N GLN A 282 11.86 -30.74 20.53
CA GLN A 282 10.70 -30.10 19.91
C GLN A 282 9.98 -29.20 20.91
N SER A 283 9.66 -27.98 20.48
CA SER A 283 8.92 -27.02 21.31
C SER A 283 7.44 -27.35 21.40
N ASP A 284 6.79 -26.93 22.48
CA ASP A 284 5.33 -27.08 22.60
C ASP A 284 4.58 -26.27 21.53
N GLU A 285 5.13 -25.14 21.05
CA GLU A 285 4.51 -24.36 19.95
C GLU A 285 4.55 -25.11 18.60
N SER A 286 5.61 -25.87 18.32
CA SER A 286 5.65 -26.78 17.17
C SER A 286 4.65 -27.93 17.32
N LEU A 287 4.45 -28.45 18.54
CA LEU A 287 3.44 -29.47 18.82
C LEU A 287 2.00 -28.94 18.70
N LYS A 288 1.73 -27.69 19.14
CA LYS A 288 0.43 -27.02 18.94
C LYS A 288 0.11 -26.87 17.45
N GLN A 289 1.06 -26.41 16.63
CA GLN A 289 0.87 -26.27 15.18
C GLN A 289 0.59 -27.61 14.49
N LEU A 290 1.19 -28.70 14.98
CA LEU A 290 0.85 -30.05 14.51
C LEU A 290 -0.60 -30.44 14.84
N ILE A 291 -1.11 -30.08 16.03
CA ILE A 291 -2.51 -30.35 16.39
C ILE A 291 -3.47 -29.51 15.54
N LEU A 292 -3.21 -28.21 15.36
CA LEU A 292 -3.98 -27.35 14.46
C LEU A 292 -4.07 -27.95 13.05
N THR A 293 -2.93 -28.40 12.51
CA THR A 293 -2.84 -29.08 11.22
C THR A 293 -3.64 -30.39 11.18
N SER A 294 -3.59 -31.19 12.25
CA SER A 294 -4.37 -32.44 12.34
C SER A 294 -5.88 -32.22 12.44
N LEU A 295 -6.33 -31.16 13.12
CA LEU A 295 -7.74 -30.75 13.18
C LEU A 295 -8.22 -30.34 11.78
N LEU A 296 -7.48 -29.47 11.10
CA LEU A 296 -7.77 -29.04 9.73
C LEU A 296 -7.88 -30.22 8.75
N LEU A 297 -6.97 -31.20 8.84
CA LEU A 297 -6.97 -32.41 7.99
C LEU A 297 -8.10 -33.41 8.29
N ASP A 298 -8.62 -33.48 9.53
CA ASP A 298 -9.78 -34.33 9.88
C ASP A 298 -11.13 -33.68 9.51
N ILE A 299 -11.25 -32.37 9.73
CA ILE A 299 -12.47 -31.60 9.46
C ILE A 299 -12.67 -31.46 7.94
N HIS A 300 -11.62 -31.12 7.19
CA HIS A 300 -11.68 -30.92 5.74
C HIS A 300 -10.63 -31.79 5.03
N PRO A 301 -10.97 -33.02 4.62
CA PRO A 301 -9.99 -33.96 4.07
C PRO A 301 -9.27 -33.48 2.78
N ARG A 302 -9.89 -32.56 2.03
CA ARG A 302 -9.33 -31.99 0.79
C ARG A 302 -8.50 -30.72 1.03
N ILE A 303 -8.28 -30.32 2.28
CA ILE A 303 -7.57 -29.09 2.61
C ILE A 303 -6.15 -29.05 2.02
N GLY A 304 -5.79 -27.92 1.43
CA GLY A 304 -4.55 -27.74 0.67
C GLY A 304 -4.57 -28.32 -0.76
N GLU A 305 -5.68 -28.91 -1.22
CA GLU A 305 -5.95 -29.10 -2.65
C GLU A 305 -6.40 -27.78 -3.30
N GLY A 306 -6.55 -27.77 -4.63
CA GLY A 306 -7.07 -26.61 -5.35
C GLY A 306 -8.61 -26.58 -5.33
N GLU A 307 -9.18 -25.76 -4.46
CA GLU A 307 -10.60 -25.39 -4.45
C GLU A 307 -10.76 -23.89 -4.83
N PRO A 308 -11.93 -23.45 -5.34
CA PRO A 308 -12.23 -22.02 -5.53
C PRO A 308 -12.14 -21.25 -4.20
N ARG A 309 -11.64 -20.00 -4.19
CA ARG A 309 -11.44 -19.24 -2.95
C ARG A 309 -12.73 -19.09 -2.12
N ASN A 310 -13.84 -18.82 -2.79
CA ASN A 310 -15.15 -18.65 -2.17
C ASN A 310 -15.70 -19.95 -1.54
N GLN A 311 -15.08 -21.11 -1.79
CA GLN A 311 -15.52 -22.40 -1.26
C GLN A 311 -14.64 -22.88 -0.10
N VAL A 312 -15.29 -23.24 1.00
CA VAL A 312 -14.64 -23.78 2.21
C VAL A 312 -15.35 -25.06 2.61
N ALA A 313 -14.64 -26.21 2.57
CA ALA A 313 -15.23 -27.51 2.87
C ALA A 313 -16.53 -27.79 2.08
N GLY A 314 -16.57 -27.37 0.80
CA GLY A 314 -17.73 -27.50 -0.08
C GLY A 314 -18.89 -26.53 0.18
N PHE A 315 -18.75 -25.55 1.08
CA PHE A 315 -19.71 -24.46 1.25
C PHE A 315 -19.24 -23.22 0.50
N ASP A 316 -20.09 -22.62 -0.32
CA ASP A 316 -19.79 -21.37 -1.04
C ASP A 316 -20.19 -20.15 -0.18
N LEU A 317 -19.19 -19.46 0.37
CA LEU A 317 -19.38 -18.27 1.20
C LEU A 317 -20.01 -17.11 0.44
N TYR A 318 -19.74 -17.00 -0.87
CA TYR A 318 -20.13 -15.87 -1.72
C TYR A 318 -21.12 -16.28 -2.82
N ALA A 319 -21.91 -17.31 -2.52
CA ALA A 319 -23.04 -17.75 -3.33
C ALA A 319 -24.06 -16.61 -3.54
N VAL A 320 -24.75 -16.60 -4.68
CA VAL A 320 -25.69 -15.52 -5.06
C VAL A 320 -26.87 -15.44 -4.07
N GLU A 321 -27.21 -16.55 -3.43
CA GLU A 321 -28.20 -16.68 -2.36
C GLU A 321 -27.81 -15.93 -1.08
N HIS A 322 -26.53 -15.57 -0.92
CA HIS A 322 -25.99 -14.78 0.20
C HIS A 322 -25.91 -13.28 -0.08
N LEU A 323 -26.35 -12.82 -1.25
CA LEU A 323 -26.44 -11.40 -1.60
C LEU A 323 -27.23 -10.63 -0.53
N GLU A 324 -26.61 -9.58 0.02
CA GLU A 324 -27.14 -8.74 1.10
C GLU A 324 -27.41 -9.42 2.45
N LEU A 325 -26.97 -10.66 2.66
CA LEU A 325 -26.90 -11.23 4.01
C LEU A 325 -25.74 -10.60 4.80
N SER A 326 -25.85 -10.59 6.12
CA SER A 326 -24.74 -10.19 6.97
C SER A 326 -23.69 -11.31 7.05
N PHE A 327 -22.43 -10.95 7.35
CA PHE A 327 -21.40 -11.92 7.69
C PHE A 327 -21.85 -12.90 8.78
N ALA A 328 -22.64 -12.44 9.76
CA ALA A 328 -23.12 -13.27 10.86
C ALA A 328 -24.13 -14.33 10.40
N ASP A 329 -24.98 -14.03 9.42
CA ASP A 329 -25.96 -14.97 8.86
C ASP A 329 -25.26 -16.06 8.04
N VAL A 330 -24.32 -15.67 7.18
CA VAL A 330 -23.56 -16.60 6.33
C VAL A 330 -22.62 -17.48 7.17
N HIS A 331 -21.99 -16.94 8.22
CA HIS A 331 -21.24 -17.73 9.21
C HIS A 331 -22.17 -18.75 9.91
N THR A 332 -23.43 -18.39 10.19
CA THR A 332 -24.42 -19.32 10.76
C THR A 332 -24.84 -20.41 9.77
N ALA A 333 -24.97 -20.09 8.48
CA ALA A 333 -25.21 -21.08 7.43
C ALA A 333 -24.03 -22.05 7.28
N PHE A 334 -22.80 -21.54 7.35
CA PHE A 334 -21.58 -22.34 7.31
C PHE A 334 -21.44 -23.27 8.53
N GLU A 335 -21.70 -22.78 9.75
CA GLU A 335 -21.75 -23.63 10.95
C GLU A 335 -22.76 -24.78 10.82
N LYS A 336 -23.94 -24.51 10.26
CA LYS A 336 -24.96 -25.55 9.99
C LYS A 336 -24.46 -26.57 8.94
N HIS A 337 -23.80 -26.11 7.88
CA HIS A 337 -23.18 -27.00 6.87
C HIS A 337 -22.12 -27.91 7.50
N LEU A 338 -21.28 -27.40 8.40
CA LEU A 338 -20.29 -28.21 9.13
C LEU A 338 -20.95 -29.29 9.99
N VAL A 339 -22.05 -28.95 10.69
CA VAL A 339 -22.83 -29.92 11.47
C VAL A 339 -23.49 -30.99 10.57
N GLN A 340 -24.01 -30.59 9.42
CA GLN A 340 -24.72 -31.50 8.50
C GLN A 340 -23.78 -32.43 7.71
N HIS A 341 -22.57 -31.96 7.35
CA HIS A 341 -21.73 -32.63 6.35
C HIS A 341 -20.33 -33.05 6.83
N HIS A 342 -19.82 -32.50 7.94
CA HIS A 342 -18.40 -32.65 8.33
C HIS A 342 -18.16 -33.33 9.69
N ARG A 343 -19.14 -34.07 10.21
CA ARG A 343 -19.05 -34.83 11.49
C ARG A 343 -18.79 -33.95 12.73
N ILE A 344 -19.21 -32.68 12.69
CA ILE A 344 -19.08 -31.72 13.79
C ILE A 344 -20.40 -31.64 14.56
N THR A 345 -20.34 -31.48 15.88
CA THR A 345 -21.55 -31.21 16.70
C THR A 345 -21.80 -29.71 16.83
N GLU A 346 -23.05 -29.31 17.10
CA GLU A 346 -23.39 -27.90 17.39
C GLU A 346 -22.46 -27.29 18.46
N ARG A 347 -21.96 -28.11 19.39
CA ARG A 347 -21.04 -27.67 20.44
C ARG A 347 -19.77 -27.03 19.88
N ASN A 348 -19.16 -27.66 18.87
CA ASN A 348 -17.85 -27.29 18.33
C ASN A 348 -17.92 -26.60 16.96
N ALA A 349 -19.11 -26.37 16.41
CA ALA A 349 -19.30 -25.73 15.11
C ALA A 349 -18.53 -24.41 14.96
N ALA A 350 -18.60 -23.53 15.96
CA ALA A 350 -17.86 -22.26 15.97
C ALA A 350 -16.33 -22.44 16.00
N LEU A 351 -15.81 -23.52 16.62
CA LEU A 351 -14.37 -23.81 16.65
C LEU A 351 -13.89 -24.33 15.29
N ALA A 352 -14.67 -25.22 14.66
CA ALA A 352 -14.39 -25.73 13.32
C ALA A 352 -14.46 -24.61 12.27
N ALA A 353 -15.49 -23.75 12.34
CA ALA A 353 -15.62 -22.60 11.47
C ALA A 353 -14.45 -21.62 11.62
N HIS A 354 -14.04 -21.29 12.86
CA HIS A 354 -12.90 -20.42 13.13
C HIS A 354 -11.59 -20.95 12.54
N LEU A 355 -11.31 -22.27 12.65
CA LEU A 355 -10.12 -22.89 12.06
C LEU A 355 -10.11 -22.82 10.52
N LEU A 356 -11.25 -23.09 9.88
CA LEU A 356 -11.36 -23.15 8.42
C LEU A 356 -11.36 -21.76 7.77
N LEU A 357 -12.05 -20.78 8.38
CA LEU A 357 -12.16 -19.42 7.85
C LEU A 357 -10.86 -18.62 8.02
N ALA A 358 -10.00 -18.96 8.98
CA ALA A 358 -8.80 -18.18 9.33
C ALA A 358 -7.80 -17.95 8.19
N GLU A 359 -7.83 -18.77 7.14
CA GLU A 359 -7.01 -18.60 5.93
C GLU A 359 -7.85 -18.46 4.65
N ALA A 360 -9.05 -19.04 4.60
CA ALA A 360 -9.88 -19.01 3.40
C ALA A 360 -10.68 -17.70 3.25
N ALA A 361 -11.21 -17.19 4.36
CA ALA A 361 -12.00 -15.96 4.42
C ALA A 361 -11.89 -15.29 5.82
N PRO A 362 -10.69 -14.83 6.22
CA PRO A 362 -10.44 -14.20 7.52
C PRO A 362 -11.34 -12.99 7.81
N GLU A 363 -11.93 -12.39 6.77
CA GLU A 363 -12.96 -11.35 6.84
C GLU A 363 -14.18 -11.74 7.71
N PHE A 364 -14.49 -13.04 7.82
CA PHE A 364 -15.55 -13.56 8.72
C PHE A 364 -15.16 -13.65 10.20
N LEU A 365 -13.88 -13.50 10.55
CA LEU A 365 -13.35 -13.63 11.91
C LEU A 365 -13.05 -12.29 12.59
N VAL A 366 -13.19 -11.17 11.87
CA VAL A 366 -13.06 -9.82 12.41
C VAL A 366 -14.14 -9.59 13.48
N LYS A 367 -13.73 -8.96 14.59
CA LYS A 367 -14.61 -8.69 15.74
C LYS A 367 -15.49 -7.45 15.50
N ASP A 368 -16.67 -7.45 16.11
CA ASP A 368 -17.61 -6.31 16.12
C ASP A 368 -18.04 -5.81 14.72
N LEU A 369 -18.29 -6.74 13.79
CA LEU A 369 -18.83 -6.41 12.47
C LEU A 369 -20.25 -5.81 12.59
N PRO A 370 -20.52 -4.64 11.97
CA PRO A 370 -21.85 -4.05 12.01
C PRO A 370 -22.80 -4.81 11.08
N ALA A 371 -24.05 -5.03 11.51
CA ALA A 371 -25.07 -5.72 10.71
C ALA A 371 -25.41 -5.01 9.37
N THR A 372 -25.04 -3.74 9.23
CA THR A 372 -25.18 -2.97 7.99
C THR A 372 -24.10 -3.28 6.93
N LEU A 373 -23.05 -4.04 7.29
CA LEU A 373 -22.02 -4.50 6.36
C LEU A 373 -22.47 -5.84 5.73
N ALA A 374 -23.25 -5.73 4.66
CA ALA A 374 -23.84 -6.86 3.96
C ALA A 374 -23.04 -7.27 2.72
N LEU A 375 -23.02 -8.56 2.40
CA LEU A 375 -22.31 -9.12 1.25
C LEU A 375 -22.84 -8.53 -0.07
N GLY A 376 -21.95 -8.30 -1.04
CA GLY A 376 -22.31 -7.73 -2.35
C GLY A 376 -22.60 -6.22 -2.34
N THR A 377 -22.48 -5.54 -1.20
CA THR A 377 -22.47 -4.06 -1.16
C THR A 377 -21.09 -3.50 -1.55
N PRO A 378 -20.98 -2.23 -1.97
CA PRO A 378 -19.68 -1.63 -2.25
C PRO A 378 -18.75 -1.57 -1.03
N GLN A 379 -19.31 -1.30 0.16
CA GLN A 379 -18.57 -1.22 1.43
C GLN A 379 -17.94 -2.56 1.82
N TRP A 380 -18.57 -3.68 1.43
CA TRP A 380 -18.05 -5.03 1.64
C TRP A 380 -16.75 -5.29 0.87
N VAL A 381 -16.61 -4.76 -0.36
CA VAL A 381 -15.37 -4.89 -1.16
C VAL A 381 -14.20 -4.20 -0.48
N GLU A 382 -14.41 -2.96 -0.02
CA GLU A 382 -13.38 -2.19 0.69
C GLU A 382 -12.97 -2.88 2.00
N PHE A 383 -13.93 -3.41 2.76
CA PHE A 383 -13.65 -4.21 3.96
C PHE A 383 -12.79 -5.45 3.65
N CYS A 384 -13.18 -6.26 2.66
CA CYS A 384 -12.44 -7.48 2.30
C CYS A 384 -11.03 -7.16 1.78
N ARG A 385 -10.87 -6.06 1.04
CA ARG A 385 -9.57 -5.53 0.61
C ARG A 385 -8.68 -5.21 1.81
N ILE A 386 -9.20 -4.45 2.79
CA ILE A 386 -8.43 -4.06 4.00
C ILE A 386 -7.97 -5.30 4.77
N VAL A 387 -8.85 -6.29 4.94
CA VAL A 387 -8.51 -7.58 5.56
C VAL A 387 -7.39 -8.27 4.79
N ALA A 388 -7.54 -8.44 3.46
CA ALA A 388 -6.54 -9.10 2.63
C ALA A 388 -5.17 -8.37 2.63
N VAL A 389 -5.14 -7.04 2.69
CA VAL A 389 -3.90 -6.26 2.89
C VAL A 389 -3.24 -6.60 4.22
N GLN A 390 -3.99 -6.59 5.33
CA GLN A 390 -3.44 -6.88 6.66
C GLN A 390 -2.99 -8.34 6.79
N GLU A 391 -3.75 -9.29 6.26
CA GLU A 391 -3.39 -10.71 6.24
C GLU A 391 -2.15 -10.98 5.36
N THR A 392 -1.97 -10.23 4.26
CA THR A 392 -0.75 -10.31 3.45
C THR A 392 0.47 -9.77 4.21
N ILE A 393 0.32 -8.71 5.03
CA ILE A 393 1.42 -8.12 5.80
C ILE A 393 1.74 -8.97 7.03
N ALA A 394 0.73 -9.36 7.80
CA ALA A 394 0.81 -10.09 9.05
C ALA A 394 -0.31 -11.17 9.14
N PRO A 395 -0.05 -12.40 8.64
CA PRO A 395 -1.04 -13.48 8.59
C PRO A 395 -1.64 -13.85 9.96
N GLY A 396 -2.93 -14.08 9.99
CA GLY A 396 -3.76 -14.37 11.16
C GLY A 396 -4.05 -13.16 12.06
N SER A 397 -3.58 -11.95 11.74
CA SER A 397 -3.71 -10.80 12.65
C SER A 397 -5.13 -10.22 12.71
N THR A 398 -5.93 -10.33 11.64
CA THR A 398 -7.23 -9.64 11.55
C THR A 398 -8.31 -10.23 12.45
N ARG A 399 -8.25 -11.54 12.74
CA ARG A 399 -9.19 -12.20 13.70
C ARG A 399 -9.11 -11.65 15.12
N SER A 400 -7.99 -11.01 15.48
CA SER A 400 -7.82 -10.36 16.77
C SER A 400 -8.20 -8.87 16.74
N MET A 401 -8.49 -8.30 15.56
CA MET A 401 -8.88 -6.90 15.38
C MET A 401 -10.41 -6.71 15.36
N THR A 402 -10.85 -5.49 15.70
CA THR A 402 -12.24 -5.06 15.53
C THR A 402 -12.44 -4.34 14.20
N TYR A 403 -13.67 -4.31 13.70
CA TYR A 403 -14.05 -3.55 12.50
C TYR A 403 -13.58 -2.09 12.57
N THR A 404 -13.80 -1.43 13.71
CA THR A 404 -13.37 -0.04 13.96
C THR A 404 -11.84 0.11 13.86
N ARG A 405 -11.05 -0.88 14.28
CA ARG A 405 -9.59 -0.82 14.18
C ARG A 405 -9.12 -1.00 12.74
N LEU A 406 -9.69 -1.94 11.98
CA LEU A 406 -9.38 -2.11 10.55
C LEU A 406 -9.76 -0.86 9.74
N HIS A 407 -10.94 -0.29 10.00
CA HIS A 407 -11.37 0.96 9.35
C HIS A 407 -10.54 2.19 9.77
N GLN A 408 -9.80 2.16 10.88
CA GLN A 408 -8.79 3.20 11.17
C GLN A 408 -7.54 3.03 10.30
N LEU A 409 -7.11 1.78 10.04
CA LEU A 409 -5.94 1.47 9.23
C LEU A 409 -6.14 1.78 7.73
N SER A 410 -7.39 1.86 7.26
CA SER A 410 -7.71 2.15 5.85
C SER A 410 -7.89 3.63 5.51
N LYS A 411 -7.98 4.52 6.50
CA LYS A 411 -8.16 5.97 6.28
C LYS A 411 -7.01 6.66 5.54
N PRO A 412 -5.74 6.25 5.69
CA PRO A 412 -4.68 6.75 4.83
C PRO A 412 -4.83 6.13 3.43
N GLY A 413 -5.10 6.94 2.41
CA GLY A 413 -4.83 6.54 1.03
C GLY A 413 -3.35 6.19 0.82
N PRO A 414 -2.98 5.53 -0.30
CA PRO A 414 -1.68 4.93 -0.49
C PRO A 414 -0.53 5.90 -0.23
N VAL A 415 0.48 5.43 0.48
CA VAL A 415 1.70 6.18 0.85
C VAL A 415 2.96 5.66 0.15
N SER A 416 2.86 4.53 -0.57
CA SER A 416 3.94 3.91 -1.35
C SER A 416 3.40 3.32 -2.66
N GLY A 417 4.28 3.15 -3.65
CA GLY A 417 3.95 2.50 -4.92
C GLY A 417 3.53 1.04 -4.73
N PHE A 418 4.22 0.35 -3.81
CA PHE A 418 3.88 -0.97 -3.33
C PHE A 418 2.52 -1.01 -2.66
N GLY A 419 2.22 -0.09 -1.74
CA GLY A 419 0.93 -0.03 -1.05
C GLY A 419 -0.22 0.04 -2.04
N LYS A 420 -0.11 0.93 -3.05
CA LYS A 420 -1.07 1.02 -4.15
C LYS A 420 -1.21 -0.27 -4.95
N THR A 421 -0.10 -0.98 -5.21
CA THR A 421 -0.11 -2.26 -5.93
C THR A 421 -0.74 -3.39 -5.10
N LEU A 422 -0.44 -3.43 -3.80
CA LEU A 422 -0.98 -4.39 -2.84
C LEU A 422 -2.48 -4.16 -2.63
N ASP A 423 -2.92 -2.91 -2.46
CA ASP A 423 -4.33 -2.52 -2.34
C ASP A 423 -5.14 -3.03 -3.54
N ALA A 424 -4.60 -2.88 -4.74
CA ALA A 424 -5.24 -3.30 -5.98
C ALA A 424 -5.27 -4.84 -6.16
N LEU A 425 -4.19 -5.54 -5.79
CA LEU A 425 -4.15 -7.01 -5.79
C LEU A 425 -5.10 -7.61 -4.74
N ALA A 426 -5.14 -7.03 -3.54
CA ALA A 426 -6.02 -7.44 -2.46
C ALA A 426 -7.51 -7.22 -2.78
N ALA A 427 -7.84 -6.21 -3.60
CA ALA A 427 -9.20 -5.95 -4.04
C ALA A 427 -9.68 -6.86 -5.17
N GLY A 428 -8.79 -7.42 -6.00
CA GLY A 428 -9.16 -8.07 -7.26
C GLY A 428 -10.20 -9.18 -7.11
N ASP A 429 -9.97 -10.13 -6.19
CA ASP A 429 -10.91 -11.19 -5.86
C ASP A 429 -12.24 -10.65 -5.30
N ALA A 430 -12.19 -9.71 -4.34
CA ALA A 430 -13.38 -9.15 -3.72
C ALA A 430 -14.26 -8.38 -4.74
N VAL A 431 -13.65 -7.74 -5.73
CA VAL A 431 -14.36 -7.10 -6.85
C VAL A 431 -15.01 -8.15 -7.76
N ILE A 432 -14.38 -9.30 -7.97
CA ILE A 432 -14.93 -10.43 -8.74
C ILE A 432 -16.10 -11.07 -7.99
N ASP A 433 -15.93 -11.42 -6.72
CA ASP A 433 -16.98 -12.02 -5.89
C ASP A 433 -18.17 -11.06 -5.74
N TRP A 434 -17.92 -9.75 -5.59
CA TRP A 434 -18.96 -8.71 -5.64
C TRP A 434 -19.73 -8.70 -6.96
N ALA A 435 -19.01 -8.87 -8.08
CA ALA A 435 -19.62 -8.90 -9.41
C ALA A 435 -20.39 -10.21 -9.68
N VAL A 436 -19.99 -11.34 -9.09
CA VAL A 436 -20.75 -12.60 -9.11
C VAL A 436 -22.03 -12.47 -8.28
N LEU A 437 -21.92 -12.01 -7.03
CA LEU A 437 -23.07 -11.73 -6.14
C LEU A 437 -24.08 -10.79 -6.81
N ASN A 438 -23.61 -9.75 -7.50
CA ASN A 438 -24.47 -8.80 -8.23
C ASN A 438 -24.83 -9.26 -9.66
N LYS A 439 -24.61 -10.53 -10.04
CA LYS A 439 -24.94 -11.09 -11.37
C LYS A 439 -24.36 -10.27 -12.55
N ILE A 440 -23.29 -9.52 -12.33
CA ILE A 440 -22.60 -8.70 -13.32
C ILE A 440 -21.73 -9.60 -14.21
N ILE A 441 -21.06 -10.57 -13.60
CA ILE A 441 -20.31 -11.64 -14.26
C ILE A 441 -20.84 -13.00 -13.83
N THR A 442 -20.57 -14.04 -14.63
CA THR A 442 -20.95 -15.42 -14.33
C THR A 442 -19.73 -16.31 -14.07
N PRO A 443 -19.91 -17.51 -13.48
CA PRO A 443 -18.85 -18.53 -13.43
C PRO A 443 -18.29 -18.87 -14.82
N ASP A 444 -19.12 -18.82 -15.87
CA ASP A 444 -18.70 -19.03 -17.26
C ASP A 444 -17.81 -17.90 -17.79
N ASP A 445 -18.10 -16.62 -17.46
CA ASP A 445 -17.22 -15.49 -17.78
C ASP A 445 -15.82 -15.71 -17.17
N ILE A 446 -15.77 -16.14 -15.90
CA ILE A 446 -14.54 -16.44 -15.17
C ILE A 446 -13.79 -17.63 -15.79
N ALA A 447 -14.49 -18.72 -16.10
CA ALA A 447 -13.92 -19.91 -16.72
C ALA A 447 -13.37 -19.63 -18.13
N LYS A 448 -13.98 -18.70 -18.87
CA LYS A 448 -13.59 -18.27 -20.20
C LYS A 448 -12.37 -17.32 -20.18
N SER A 449 -12.36 -16.32 -19.30
CA SER A 449 -11.25 -15.35 -19.20
C SER A 449 -11.26 -14.61 -17.87
N ILE A 450 -10.35 -15.00 -16.95
CA ILE A 450 -10.14 -14.31 -15.68
C ILE A 450 -9.87 -12.80 -15.86
N PRO A 451 -8.96 -12.36 -16.77
CA PRO A 451 -8.72 -10.93 -16.97
C PRO A 451 -9.95 -10.17 -17.51
N GLY A 452 -10.72 -10.78 -18.41
CA GLY A 452 -11.93 -10.16 -18.96
C GLY A 452 -13.09 -10.07 -17.95
N ALA A 453 -13.23 -11.09 -17.09
CA ALA A 453 -14.17 -11.06 -15.97
C ALA A 453 -13.77 -9.97 -14.96
N LEU A 454 -12.48 -9.86 -14.63
CA LEU A 454 -11.96 -8.81 -13.76
C LEU A 454 -12.19 -7.41 -14.36
N GLU A 455 -11.88 -7.18 -15.64
CA GLU A 455 -12.10 -5.90 -16.31
C GLU A 455 -13.56 -5.44 -16.19
N LYS A 456 -14.50 -6.33 -16.54
CA LYS A 456 -15.94 -6.09 -16.47
C LYS A 456 -16.42 -5.79 -15.04
N ALA A 457 -15.93 -6.54 -14.06
CA ALA A 457 -16.21 -6.32 -12.64
C ALA A 457 -15.65 -4.97 -12.15
N SER A 458 -14.40 -4.67 -12.52
CA SER A 458 -13.67 -3.44 -12.17
C SER A 458 -14.35 -2.19 -12.73
N THR A 459 -14.76 -2.22 -14.00
CA THR A 459 -15.50 -1.13 -14.64
C THR A 459 -16.84 -0.88 -13.94
N ALA A 460 -17.57 -1.95 -13.58
CA ALA A 460 -18.84 -1.82 -12.88
C ALA A 460 -18.67 -1.27 -11.45
N TYR A 461 -17.64 -1.70 -10.73
CA TYR A 461 -17.33 -1.20 -9.39
C TYR A 461 -16.85 0.27 -9.41
N ALA A 462 -15.94 0.61 -10.31
CA ALA A 462 -15.46 1.98 -10.50
C ALA A 462 -16.60 2.96 -10.88
N ARG A 463 -17.61 2.49 -11.63
CA ARG A 463 -18.82 3.27 -11.92
C ARG A 463 -19.60 3.61 -10.65
N VAL A 464 -19.72 2.68 -9.69
CA VAL A 464 -20.38 2.95 -8.39
C VAL A 464 -19.58 3.97 -7.59
N ALA A 465 -18.28 3.73 -7.42
CA ALA A 465 -17.38 4.63 -6.70
C ALA A 465 -17.45 6.06 -7.26
N ALA A 466 -17.36 6.22 -8.59
CA ALA A 466 -17.48 7.50 -9.26
C ALA A 466 -18.86 8.14 -9.09
N THR A 467 -19.96 7.37 -9.18
CA THR A 467 -21.33 7.89 -9.00
C THR A 467 -21.54 8.43 -7.58
N LEU A 468 -21.05 7.71 -6.57
CA LEU A 468 -21.14 8.14 -5.17
C LEU A 468 -20.23 9.34 -4.89
N ALA A 469 -19.01 9.37 -5.45
CA ALA A 469 -18.09 10.49 -5.36
C ALA A 469 -18.65 11.77 -6.00
N GLU A 470 -19.14 11.70 -7.24
CA GLU A 470 -19.79 12.84 -7.92
C GLU A 470 -21.01 13.34 -7.14
N THR A 471 -21.81 12.43 -6.58
CA THR A 471 -22.99 12.78 -5.77
C THR A 471 -22.60 13.51 -4.49
N ALA A 472 -21.62 12.98 -3.75
CA ALA A 472 -21.12 13.58 -2.51
C ALA A 472 -20.46 14.95 -2.73
N ASP A 473 -19.60 15.06 -3.73
CA ASP A 473 -18.94 16.31 -4.13
C ASP A 473 -19.96 17.34 -4.63
N THR A 474 -20.94 16.94 -5.45
CA THR A 474 -22.01 17.85 -5.89
C THR A 474 -22.85 18.37 -4.73
N LEU A 475 -23.25 17.52 -3.79
CA LEU A 475 -24.05 17.94 -2.62
C LEU A 475 -23.25 18.71 -1.56
N GLY A 476 -21.91 18.62 -1.58
CA GLY A 476 -21.02 19.39 -0.70
C GLY A 476 -20.56 20.73 -1.26
N ARG A 477 -20.67 20.96 -2.58
CA ARG A 477 -20.24 22.20 -3.25
C ARG A 477 -21.30 23.29 -3.14
N PRO A 478 -20.93 24.54 -2.83
CA PRO A 478 -21.88 25.65 -2.83
C PRO A 478 -22.49 25.94 -4.21
N LEU A 479 -23.77 26.30 -4.22
CA LEU A 479 -24.46 26.93 -5.34
C LEU A 479 -23.86 28.32 -5.59
N PRO A 480 -23.78 28.78 -6.86
CA PRO A 480 -23.34 30.13 -7.17
C PRO A 480 -24.22 31.18 -6.51
N THR A 481 -23.61 32.17 -5.85
CA THR A 481 -24.30 33.38 -5.38
C THR A 481 -24.12 34.51 -6.38
N ARG A 482 -25.01 35.50 -6.37
CA ARG A 482 -24.80 36.74 -7.14
C ARG A 482 -23.49 37.41 -6.76
N ARG A 483 -23.11 37.36 -5.47
CA ARG A 483 -21.82 37.87 -4.96
C ARG A 483 -20.60 37.13 -5.54
N SER A 484 -20.61 35.79 -5.55
CA SER A 484 -19.49 35.00 -6.10
C SER A 484 -19.39 35.16 -7.62
N VAL A 485 -20.53 35.22 -8.32
CA VAL A 485 -20.57 35.50 -9.77
C VAL A 485 -20.03 36.91 -10.07
N SER A 486 -20.45 37.94 -9.32
CA SER A 486 -19.90 39.29 -9.42
C SER A 486 -18.39 39.34 -9.19
N LEU A 487 -17.88 38.57 -8.23
CA LEU A 487 -16.45 38.46 -7.94
C LEU A 487 -15.66 37.76 -9.06
N ASP A 488 -16.18 36.67 -9.61
CA ASP A 488 -15.49 35.93 -10.68
C ASP A 488 -15.45 36.73 -11.99
N ILE A 489 -16.52 37.47 -12.32
CA ILE A 489 -16.52 38.44 -13.42
C ILE A 489 -15.41 39.48 -13.19
N LEU A 490 -15.37 40.11 -12.01
CA LEU A 490 -14.36 41.13 -11.68
C LEU A 490 -12.92 40.59 -11.68
N LYS A 491 -12.68 39.37 -11.18
CA LYS A 491 -11.36 38.71 -11.26
C LYS A 491 -10.89 38.51 -12.70
N GLN A 492 -11.81 38.34 -13.66
CA GLN A 492 -11.46 38.22 -15.07
C GLN A 492 -11.22 39.57 -15.76
N VAL A 493 -12.01 40.61 -15.44
CA VAL A 493 -11.93 41.92 -16.11
C VAL A 493 -10.96 42.90 -15.44
N ALA A 494 -10.62 42.68 -14.16
CA ALA A 494 -9.66 43.44 -13.36
C ALA A 494 -8.57 42.53 -12.75
N LYS A 495 -7.95 41.69 -13.60
CA LYS A 495 -6.88 40.75 -13.21
C LYS A 495 -5.75 41.45 -12.46
N GLY A 496 -5.45 40.97 -11.25
CA GLY A 496 -4.41 41.52 -10.38
C GLY A 496 -4.93 42.50 -9.31
N CYS A 497 -6.22 42.87 -9.33
CA CYS A 497 -6.82 43.66 -8.26
C CYS A 497 -6.92 42.84 -6.96
N SER A 498 -6.20 43.27 -5.91
CA SER A 498 -6.19 42.63 -4.59
C SER A 498 -7.36 43.03 -3.68
N TYR A 499 -8.09 44.10 -4.03
CA TYR A 499 -9.07 44.75 -3.17
C TYR A 499 -10.53 44.62 -3.63
N LEU A 500 -10.83 43.74 -4.59
CA LEU A 500 -12.19 43.56 -5.15
C LEU A 500 -13.29 43.31 -4.10
N GLU A 501 -12.95 42.64 -3.01
CA GLU A 501 -13.87 42.27 -1.93
C GLU A 501 -13.81 43.22 -0.73
N HIS A 502 -12.90 44.20 -0.72
CA HIS A 502 -12.67 45.10 0.40
C HIS A 502 -13.47 46.39 0.25
N ASP A 503 -13.98 46.92 1.37
CA ASP A 503 -14.72 48.18 1.42
C ASP A 503 -13.78 49.38 1.26
N VAL A 504 -13.46 49.71 0.01
CA VAL A 504 -12.50 50.78 -0.37
C VAL A 504 -13.09 51.85 -1.28
N MET A 505 -14.30 51.62 -1.81
CA MET A 505 -14.96 52.50 -2.78
C MET A 505 -15.87 53.51 -2.07
N PHE A 506 -15.76 54.79 -2.42
CA PHE A 506 -16.62 55.87 -1.96
C PHE A 506 -17.34 56.54 -3.16
N GLN A 507 -18.52 57.12 -2.94
CA GLN A 507 -19.27 57.83 -3.98
C GLN A 507 -18.77 59.26 -4.16
N LYS A 508 -18.71 59.73 -5.41
CA LYS A 508 -18.20 61.07 -5.81
C LYS A 508 -19.09 62.24 -5.43
N ASN A 509 -20.41 62.04 -5.38
CA ASN A 509 -21.39 63.10 -5.23
C ASN A 509 -21.55 63.54 -3.75
N ASP A 510 -21.85 64.82 -3.51
CA ASP A 510 -21.91 65.39 -2.15
C ASP A 510 -23.07 64.88 -1.28
N VAL A 511 -24.09 64.26 -1.86
CA VAL A 511 -25.12 63.52 -1.11
C VAL A 511 -24.53 62.17 -0.71
N ALA A 512 -23.74 62.17 0.36
CA ALA A 512 -23.08 60.98 0.87
C ALA A 512 -24.07 59.84 1.10
N TRP A 513 -23.70 58.62 0.68
CA TRP A 513 -24.23 57.43 1.31
C TRP A 513 -23.66 57.34 2.72
N VAL A 514 -24.57 57.24 3.69
CA VAL A 514 -24.27 57.25 5.12
C VAL A 514 -24.80 55.96 5.71
N ASP A 515 -24.01 55.28 6.54
CA ASP A 515 -24.45 54.05 7.21
C ASP A 515 -25.42 54.32 8.37
N ALA A 516 -25.74 53.25 9.12
CA ALA A 516 -26.64 53.32 10.27
C ALA A 516 -26.10 54.19 11.43
N TYR A 517 -24.83 54.60 11.41
CA TYR A 517 -24.18 55.34 12.50
C TYR A 517 -23.90 56.82 12.17
N GLY A 518 -24.05 57.23 10.91
CA GLY A 518 -23.79 58.61 10.49
C GLY A 518 -22.49 58.81 9.71
N ASP A 519 -21.75 57.75 9.41
CA ASP A 519 -20.46 57.84 8.70
C ASP A 519 -20.56 57.59 7.19
N ARG A 520 -19.67 58.24 6.42
CA ARG A 520 -19.49 57.99 4.97
C ARG A 520 -18.95 56.57 4.76
N ALA A 521 -19.85 55.62 4.55
CA ALA A 521 -19.48 54.21 4.49
C ALA A 521 -18.94 53.80 3.11
N LEU A 522 -17.97 52.90 3.15
CA LEU A 522 -17.27 52.38 1.97
C LEU A 522 -17.89 51.06 1.53
N LEU A 523 -17.88 50.82 0.22
CA LEU A 523 -18.38 49.58 -0.39
C LEU A 523 -17.28 48.85 -1.15
N SER A 524 -17.46 47.55 -1.36
CA SER A 524 -16.56 46.74 -2.17
C SER A 524 -16.90 46.82 -3.67
N PRO A 525 -15.91 46.79 -4.58
CA PRO A 525 -16.15 46.67 -6.02
C PRO A 525 -17.12 45.54 -6.39
N VAL A 526 -17.05 44.40 -5.70
CA VAL A 526 -18.00 43.28 -5.85
C VAL A 526 -19.44 43.69 -5.56
N GLU A 527 -19.68 44.39 -4.46
CA GLU A 527 -21.03 44.79 -4.06
C GLU A 527 -21.61 45.86 -5.00
N LEU A 528 -20.79 46.82 -5.40
CA LEU A 528 -21.16 47.80 -6.43
C LEU A 528 -21.43 47.14 -7.78
N HIS A 529 -20.75 46.03 -8.10
CA HIS A 529 -21.04 45.26 -9.29
C HIS A 529 -22.36 44.50 -9.17
N MET A 530 -22.66 43.89 -8.00
CA MET A 530 -23.95 43.24 -7.72
C MET A 530 -25.14 44.19 -7.92
N SER A 531 -25.04 45.44 -7.47
CA SER A 531 -26.10 46.45 -7.62
C SER A 531 -26.04 47.23 -8.94
N ASN A 532 -25.14 46.85 -9.87
CA ASN A 532 -24.83 47.50 -11.14
C ASN A 532 -24.30 48.96 -11.04
N ASP A 533 -24.02 49.45 -9.83
CA ASP A 533 -23.50 50.78 -9.54
C ASP A 533 -22.01 50.96 -9.90
N LEU A 534 -21.22 49.89 -10.03
CA LEU A 534 -19.81 49.99 -10.44
C LEU A 534 -19.66 50.53 -11.87
N ALA A 535 -20.65 50.25 -12.73
CA ALA A 535 -20.65 50.65 -14.13
C ALA A 535 -20.92 52.16 -14.34
N THR A 536 -21.54 52.83 -13.38
CA THR A 536 -21.93 54.26 -13.48
C THR A 536 -20.74 55.23 -13.39
N ARG A 537 -19.57 54.75 -12.91
CA ARG A 537 -18.36 55.54 -12.60
C ARG A 537 -18.53 56.58 -11.49
N GLU A 538 -19.62 56.52 -10.74
CA GLU A 538 -19.87 57.37 -9.57
C GLU A 538 -19.05 57.00 -8.34
N TRP A 539 -18.35 55.86 -8.35
CA TRP A 539 -17.61 55.32 -7.22
C TRP A 539 -16.11 55.28 -7.49
N GLU A 540 -15.28 55.67 -6.52
CA GLU A 540 -13.81 55.70 -6.65
C GLU A 540 -13.09 55.15 -5.41
N VAL A 541 -11.81 54.80 -5.55
CA VAL A 541 -10.99 54.28 -4.44
C VAL A 541 -10.55 55.45 -3.55
N LYS A 542 -10.81 55.38 -2.24
CA LYS A 542 -10.57 56.52 -1.31
C LYS A 542 -9.12 57.01 -1.30
N ASN A 543 -8.16 56.09 -1.33
CA ASN A 543 -6.73 56.36 -1.30
C ASN A 543 -6.03 55.53 -2.39
N GLY A 544 -5.62 56.13 -3.51
CA GLY A 544 -4.85 55.44 -4.56
C GLY A 544 -5.23 55.85 -5.98
N GLU A 545 -4.74 55.09 -6.96
CA GLU A 545 -5.18 55.21 -8.35
C GLU A 545 -6.61 54.69 -8.52
N SER A 546 -7.40 55.36 -9.37
CA SER A 546 -8.77 54.95 -9.68
C SER A 546 -8.79 53.55 -10.32
N ILE A 547 -9.69 52.68 -9.87
CA ILE A 547 -9.86 51.32 -10.39
C ILE A 547 -10.08 51.30 -11.91
N TYR A 548 -10.70 52.35 -12.47
CA TYR A 548 -10.93 52.48 -13.91
C TYR A 548 -9.67 52.84 -14.71
N THR A 549 -8.68 53.48 -14.08
CA THR A 549 -7.37 53.80 -14.69
C THR A 549 -6.41 52.63 -14.55
N ALA A 550 -6.36 52.00 -13.37
CA ALA A 550 -5.54 50.82 -13.11
C ALA A 550 -5.99 49.60 -13.97
N PHE A 551 -7.29 49.47 -14.25
CA PHE A 551 -7.87 48.39 -15.05
C PHE A 551 -8.71 48.96 -16.22
N PRO A 552 -8.08 49.53 -17.27
CA PRO A 552 -8.80 50.24 -18.34
C PRO A 552 -9.67 49.32 -19.22
N ARG A 553 -9.42 48.00 -19.17
CA ARG A 553 -10.25 46.97 -19.81
C ARG A 553 -11.39 46.46 -18.93
N MET A 554 -11.55 46.94 -17.68
CA MET A 554 -12.59 46.47 -16.77
C MET A 554 -13.99 46.80 -17.31
N LEU A 555 -14.32 48.09 -17.43
CA LEU A 555 -15.66 48.53 -17.83
C LEU A 555 -16.09 48.05 -19.23
N PRO A 556 -15.26 48.08 -20.29
CA PRO A 556 -15.68 47.60 -21.62
C PRO A 556 -16.03 46.11 -21.68
N ASN A 557 -15.61 45.31 -20.69
CA ASN A 557 -15.88 43.88 -20.61
C ASN A 557 -16.76 43.50 -19.41
N LEU A 558 -17.24 44.49 -18.63
CA LEU A 558 -18.07 44.25 -17.45
C LEU A 558 -19.49 43.89 -17.91
N ILE A 559 -19.92 42.67 -17.60
CA ILE A 559 -21.28 42.18 -17.89
C ILE A 559 -22.12 42.23 -16.62
N ALA A 560 -23.41 42.57 -16.74
CA ALA A 560 -24.32 42.57 -15.60
C ALA A 560 -24.38 41.18 -14.93
N PRO A 561 -24.32 41.09 -13.59
CA PRO A 561 -24.20 39.80 -12.91
C PRO A 561 -25.49 38.97 -12.94
N ASP A 562 -26.66 39.60 -13.08
CA ASP A 562 -28.00 39.01 -12.96
C ASP A 562 -28.22 37.82 -13.91
N GLY A 563 -27.98 38.03 -15.21
CA GLY A 563 -28.16 37.00 -16.23
C GLY A 563 -27.16 35.85 -16.09
N GLU A 564 -25.93 36.17 -15.70
CA GLU A 564 -24.88 35.18 -15.47
C GLU A 564 -25.13 34.38 -14.17
N PHE A 565 -25.67 35.03 -13.14
CA PHE A 565 -26.12 34.38 -11.91
C PHE A 565 -27.18 33.33 -12.23
N HIS A 566 -28.29 33.70 -12.87
CA HIS A 566 -29.34 32.73 -13.20
C HIS A 566 -28.82 31.61 -14.11
N ARG A 567 -27.92 31.92 -15.06
CA ARG A 567 -27.30 30.90 -15.92
C ARG A 567 -26.46 29.89 -15.14
N GLN A 568 -25.59 30.35 -14.24
CA GLN A 568 -24.75 29.46 -13.42
C GLN A 568 -25.57 28.72 -12.36
N PHE A 569 -26.46 29.43 -11.66
CA PHE A 569 -27.35 28.87 -10.66
C PHE A 569 -28.22 27.76 -11.26
N ASN A 570 -28.91 27.99 -12.39
CA ASN A 570 -29.78 26.98 -13.00
C ASN A 570 -29.01 25.74 -13.47
N ARG A 571 -27.80 25.93 -14.03
CA ARG A 571 -26.90 24.84 -14.42
C ARG A 571 -26.56 23.95 -13.23
N ASP A 572 -26.26 24.53 -12.08
CA ASP A 572 -25.78 23.77 -10.92
C ASP A 572 -26.92 23.30 -10.02
N TYR A 573 -28.06 24.00 -9.97
CA TYR A 573 -29.31 23.54 -9.36
C TYR A 573 -29.78 22.20 -9.97
N LEU A 574 -29.77 22.07 -11.30
CA LEU A 574 -30.12 20.81 -11.97
C LEU A 574 -29.19 19.65 -11.58
N LYS A 575 -27.91 19.91 -11.36
CA LYS A 575 -26.95 18.91 -10.86
C LYS A 575 -27.27 18.53 -9.41
N HIS A 576 -27.54 19.50 -8.54
CA HIS A 576 -27.93 19.27 -7.15
C HIS A 576 -29.22 18.44 -7.05
N MET A 577 -30.24 18.75 -7.85
CA MET A 577 -31.49 17.98 -7.88
C MET A 577 -31.27 16.54 -8.38
N LYS A 578 -30.43 16.35 -9.40
CA LYS A 578 -30.02 15.00 -9.86
C LYS A 578 -29.27 14.25 -8.76
N ALA A 579 -28.31 14.89 -8.09
CA ALA A 579 -27.52 14.30 -7.01
C ALA A 579 -28.39 13.93 -5.79
N MET A 580 -29.36 14.79 -5.42
CA MET A 580 -30.36 14.48 -4.39
C MET A 580 -31.25 13.32 -4.81
N GLY A 581 -31.63 13.21 -6.09
CA GLY A 581 -32.31 12.04 -6.64
C GLY A 581 -31.51 10.75 -6.46
N THR A 582 -30.22 10.75 -6.80
CA THR A 582 -29.30 9.63 -6.55
C THR A 582 -29.21 9.28 -5.06
N HIS A 583 -29.12 10.29 -4.19
CA HIS A 583 -29.06 10.13 -2.74
C HIS A 583 -30.33 9.47 -2.16
N LEU A 584 -31.53 9.88 -2.62
CA LEU A 584 -32.78 9.22 -2.23
C LEU A 584 -32.89 7.80 -2.79
N LYS A 585 -32.51 7.56 -4.06
CA LYS A 585 -32.44 6.18 -4.61
C LYS A 585 -31.54 5.30 -3.76
N GLN A 586 -30.40 5.81 -3.32
CA GLN A 586 -29.48 5.10 -2.45
C GLN A 586 -30.14 4.73 -1.11
N ALA A 587 -30.86 5.68 -0.48
CA ALA A 587 -31.60 5.47 0.77
C ALA A 587 -32.66 4.36 0.67
N PHE A 588 -33.24 4.14 -0.52
CA PHE A 588 -34.14 3.02 -0.78
C PHE A 588 -33.38 1.72 -1.10
N CYS A 589 -32.29 1.80 -1.85
CA CYS A 589 -31.52 0.62 -2.26
C CYS A 589 -30.80 -0.05 -1.08
N THR A 590 -30.43 0.70 -0.03
CA THR A 590 -29.85 0.15 1.22
C THR A 590 -30.88 -0.53 2.14
N MET A 591 -32.18 -0.43 1.86
CA MET A 591 -33.20 -1.13 2.64
C MET A 591 -33.15 -2.64 2.37
N PRO A 592 -33.57 -3.49 3.34
CA PRO A 592 -33.68 -4.93 3.14
C PRO A 592 -34.52 -5.29 1.90
N LEU A 593 -34.15 -6.38 1.20
CA LEU A 593 -34.84 -6.84 -0.01
C LEU A 593 -36.37 -6.92 0.14
N VAL A 594 -36.86 -7.41 1.29
CA VAL A 594 -38.29 -7.52 1.59
C VAL A 594 -38.99 -6.14 1.70
N ASP A 595 -38.28 -5.12 2.17
CA ASP A 595 -38.83 -3.76 2.29
C ASP A 595 -38.81 -3.00 0.96
N ARG A 596 -37.74 -3.20 0.16
CA ARG A 596 -37.73 -2.76 -1.25
C ARG A 596 -38.85 -3.42 -2.04
N THR A 597 -39.09 -4.72 -1.82
CA THR A 597 -40.20 -5.47 -2.43
C THR A 597 -41.54 -4.80 -2.16
N ARG A 598 -41.82 -4.50 -0.88
CA ARG A 598 -43.03 -3.78 -0.47
C ARG A 598 -43.13 -2.43 -1.17
N LEU A 599 -42.11 -1.56 -1.04
CA LEU A 599 -42.14 -0.21 -1.63
C LEU A 599 -42.29 -0.19 -3.16
N LEU A 600 -41.79 -1.20 -3.87
CA LEU A 600 -41.89 -1.27 -5.33
C LEU A 600 -43.18 -1.90 -5.85
N LYS A 601 -43.69 -2.95 -5.17
CA LYS A 601 -44.87 -3.73 -5.63
C LYS A 601 -46.18 -3.36 -4.90
N GLY A 602 -46.10 -2.71 -3.75
CA GLY A 602 -47.25 -2.30 -2.95
C GLY A 602 -47.78 -0.91 -3.29
N LYS A 603 -48.93 -0.59 -2.72
CA LYS A 603 -49.58 0.72 -2.83
C LYS A 603 -48.98 1.66 -1.79
N VAL A 604 -48.20 2.66 -2.24
CA VAL A 604 -47.46 3.55 -1.34
C VAL A 604 -48.21 4.87 -1.11
N THR A 605 -48.67 5.06 0.12
CA THR A 605 -49.25 6.32 0.63
C THR A 605 -48.17 7.12 1.37
N ILE A 606 -48.10 8.42 1.12
CA ILE A 606 -47.03 9.27 1.63
C ILE A 606 -47.60 10.35 2.54
N PHE A 607 -46.99 10.52 3.71
CA PHE A 607 -47.35 11.53 4.71
C PHE A 607 -46.17 12.43 5.07
N SER A 608 -46.46 13.64 5.56
CA SER A 608 -45.50 14.56 6.17
C SER A 608 -45.90 14.79 7.63
N LEU A 609 -44.91 14.96 8.51
CA LEU A 609 -45.12 15.23 9.94
C LEU A 609 -44.86 16.70 10.24
N ARG A 610 -45.68 17.32 11.09
CA ARG A 610 -45.56 18.73 11.51
C ARG A 610 -46.10 19.00 12.91
N PRO A 611 -45.64 20.05 13.61
CA PRO A 611 -46.34 20.54 14.79
C PRO A 611 -47.76 21.03 14.42
N SER A 612 -48.64 21.10 15.43
CA SER A 612 -49.92 21.77 15.27
C SER A 612 -49.70 23.26 15.07
N VAL A 613 -50.44 23.88 14.16
CA VAL A 613 -50.47 25.34 13.96
C VAL A 613 -51.84 25.94 14.30
N ALA A 614 -52.64 25.19 15.06
CA ALA A 614 -53.99 25.59 15.44
C ALA A 614 -53.95 26.79 16.39
N LYS A 615 -54.40 27.95 15.92
CA LYS A 615 -54.41 29.20 16.68
C LYS A 615 -55.82 29.79 16.79
N LEU A 616 -56.06 30.51 17.89
CA LEU A 616 -57.23 31.37 18.05
C LEU A 616 -56.99 32.68 17.29
N GLN A 617 -57.54 32.78 16.08
CA GLN A 617 -57.38 33.97 15.23
C GLN A 617 -57.93 35.24 15.91
N THR A 618 -57.10 36.28 15.98
CA THR A 618 -57.52 37.65 16.25
C THR A 618 -57.92 38.33 14.94
N PRO A 619 -59.07 39.04 14.87
CA PRO A 619 -59.50 39.68 13.64
C PRO A 619 -58.66 40.92 13.35
N ASN A 620 -57.91 40.92 12.24
CA ASN A 620 -57.05 42.05 11.81
C ASN A 620 -57.83 43.32 11.41
N ASN A 621 -59.16 43.25 11.28
CA ASN A 621 -60.03 44.39 10.97
C ASN A 621 -61.19 44.45 11.97
N LEU A 622 -60.97 45.10 13.12
CA LEU A 622 -62.07 45.56 13.97
C LEU A 622 -62.81 46.70 13.27
N PRO A 623 -64.16 46.72 13.24
CA PRO A 623 -64.90 47.86 12.73
C PRO A 623 -64.53 49.14 13.49
N THR A 624 -64.22 50.23 12.79
CA THR A 624 -63.86 51.52 13.38
C THR A 624 -65.02 52.20 14.14
N ASN A 625 -66.24 51.65 14.05
CA ASN A 625 -67.38 52.07 14.84
C ASN A 625 -67.36 51.35 16.22
N PRO A 626 -67.31 52.10 17.34
CA PRO A 626 -67.15 51.52 18.68
C PRO A 626 -68.36 50.70 19.16
N ILE A 627 -69.55 50.90 18.59
CA ILE A 627 -70.74 50.12 18.96
C ILE A 627 -70.63 48.72 18.34
N SER A 628 -70.22 48.61 17.08
CA SER A 628 -70.04 47.32 16.42
C SER A 628 -68.83 46.56 16.96
N SER A 629 -67.72 47.20 17.33
CA SER A 629 -66.60 46.50 17.99
C SER A 629 -66.99 45.91 19.36
N THR A 630 -67.79 46.65 20.14
CA THR A 630 -68.31 46.20 21.45
C THR A 630 -69.31 45.05 21.31
N LEU A 631 -70.19 45.08 20.30
CA LEU A 631 -71.07 43.93 20.01
C LEU A 631 -70.26 42.72 19.50
N TYR A 632 -69.22 42.94 18.71
CA TYR A 632 -68.36 41.87 18.19
C TYR A 632 -67.54 41.17 19.28
N SER A 633 -67.13 41.88 20.34
CA SER A 633 -66.46 41.25 21.49
C SER A 633 -67.43 40.47 22.38
N ILE A 634 -68.66 40.95 22.56
CA ILE A 634 -69.69 40.29 23.38
C ILE A 634 -70.23 39.00 22.73
N PHE A 635 -70.41 38.96 21.41
CA PHE A 635 -70.97 37.78 20.71
C PHE A 635 -69.93 36.75 20.24
N ALA A 636 -68.63 37.01 20.37
CA ALA A 636 -67.57 36.09 19.90
C ALA A 636 -67.21 34.95 20.88
N THR A 637 -68.16 34.47 21.69
CA THR A 637 -67.96 33.52 22.81
C THR A 637 -67.77 32.05 22.40
N SER A 638 -67.43 31.77 21.14
CA SER A 638 -67.11 30.42 20.64
C SER A 638 -66.17 30.47 19.44
N ARG A 639 -65.03 31.15 19.58
CA ARG A 639 -63.95 31.07 18.58
C ARG A 639 -63.36 29.66 18.61
N LYS A 640 -63.61 28.86 17.57
CA LYS A 640 -62.88 27.61 17.36
C LYS A 640 -61.49 27.97 16.83
N PRO A 641 -60.41 27.32 17.32
CA PRO A 641 -59.09 27.48 16.70
C PRO A 641 -59.13 27.03 15.24
N THR A 642 -58.30 27.62 14.40
CA THR A 642 -58.15 27.28 12.98
C THR A 642 -56.67 27.22 12.59
N GLU A 643 -56.38 26.53 11.48
CA GLU A 643 -55.04 26.47 10.90
C GLU A 643 -55.03 27.25 9.57
N SER A 644 -54.13 28.24 9.43
CA SER A 644 -53.88 28.93 8.16
C SER A 644 -53.14 28.01 7.19
N HIS A 645 -53.49 28.05 5.89
CA HIS A 645 -52.77 27.26 4.89
C HIS A 645 -51.27 27.60 4.84
N LYS A 646 -50.92 28.88 5.01
CA LYS A 646 -49.52 29.36 5.06
C LYS A 646 -48.76 28.74 6.23
N GLU A 647 -49.34 28.77 7.43
CA GLU A 647 -48.70 28.22 8.63
C GLU A 647 -48.55 26.69 8.55
N ILE A 648 -49.52 25.99 7.93
CA ILE A 648 -49.42 24.55 7.66
C ILE A 648 -48.21 24.27 6.74
N GLU A 649 -48.04 25.04 5.67
CA GLU A 649 -46.94 24.87 4.71
C GLU A 649 -45.58 25.19 5.33
N GLU A 650 -45.48 26.24 6.14
CA GLU A 650 -44.27 26.61 6.90
C GLU A 650 -43.90 25.57 7.96
N ALA A 651 -44.88 24.92 8.61
CA ALA A 651 -44.65 23.91 9.64
C ALA A 651 -44.36 22.50 9.09
N MET A 652 -44.62 22.21 7.81
CA MET A 652 -44.47 20.85 7.28
C MET A 652 -43.02 20.36 7.21
N GLY A 653 -42.83 19.09 7.57
CA GLY A 653 -41.52 18.44 7.54
C GLY A 653 -40.88 18.46 6.15
N ARG A 654 -39.78 19.19 6.01
CA ARG A 654 -38.94 19.34 4.80
C ARG A 654 -37.81 18.31 4.72
N TYR A 655 -37.38 17.77 5.86
CA TYR A 655 -36.21 16.89 5.99
C TYR A 655 -36.58 15.41 6.13
N GLY A 656 -37.88 15.07 6.07
CA GLY A 656 -38.32 13.69 6.00
C GLY A 656 -39.81 13.51 5.66
N VAL A 657 -40.16 12.29 5.28
CA VAL A 657 -41.53 11.84 4.97
C VAL A 657 -41.77 10.44 5.52
N VAL A 658 -43.04 10.08 5.70
CA VAL A 658 -43.47 8.73 6.08
C VAL A 658 -44.02 8.04 4.84
N LEU A 659 -43.50 6.85 4.52
CA LEU A 659 -43.92 6.02 3.40
C LEU A 659 -44.68 4.81 3.95
N CYS A 660 -46.00 4.78 3.84
CA CYS A 660 -46.82 3.64 4.27
C CYS A 660 -47.26 2.82 3.06
N CYS A 661 -46.86 1.56 3.05
CA CYS A 661 -47.06 0.62 1.97
C CYS A 661 -48.09 -0.44 2.36
N GLU A 662 -49.10 -0.63 1.51
CA GLU A 662 -50.05 -1.75 1.59
C GLU A 662 -49.61 -2.83 0.56
N PHE A 663 -49.22 -4.02 1.03
CA PHE A 663 -48.78 -5.15 0.20
C PHE A 663 -49.07 -6.49 0.90
N GLU A 664 -49.64 -7.47 0.17
CA GLU A 664 -50.01 -8.80 0.70
C GLU A 664 -50.78 -8.74 2.04
N ASP A 665 -51.86 -7.95 2.06
CA ASP A 665 -52.71 -7.68 3.24
C ASP A 665 -51.97 -7.18 4.50
N ARG A 666 -50.72 -6.75 4.34
CA ARG A 666 -49.91 -6.14 5.40
C ARG A 666 -49.63 -4.67 5.10
N MET A 667 -49.86 -3.84 6.10
CA MET A 667 -49.43 -2.44 6.09
C MET A 667 -48.08 -2.28 6.79
N THR A 668 -47.13 -1.57 6.17
CA THR A 668 -45.81 -1.28 6.75
C THR A 668 -45.43 0.18 6.46
N CYS A 669 -45.07 0.94 7.49
CA CYS A 669 -44.61 2.32 7.33
C CYS A 669 -43.09 2.44 7.52
N TYR A 670 -42.49 3.30 6.71
CA TYR A 670 -41.08 3.64 6.73
C TYR A 670 -40.87 5.13 6.94
N GLU A 671 -39.82 5.50 7.66
CA GLU A 671 -39.36 6.87 7.81
C GLU A 671 -38.23 7.11 6.81
N LEU A 672 -38.40 8.07 5.89
CA LEU A 672 -37.35 8.54 4.98
C LEU A 672 -36.85 9.89 5.45
N PHE A 673 -35.59 9.98 5.87
CA PHE A 673 -34.93 11.23 6.26
C PHE A 673 -34.06 11.72 5.09
N THR A 674 -34.57 12.71 4.35
CA THR A 674 -33.99 13.17 3.08
C THR A 674 -32.62 13.81 3.24
N LEU A 675 -32.37 14.49 4.37
CA LEU A 675 -31.08 15.10 4.69
C LEU A 675 -29.97 14.08 5.01
N HIS A 676 -30.36 12.93 5.57
CA HIS A 676 -29.42 11.93 6.09
C HIS A 676 -29.25 10.72 5.15
N GLY A 677 -30.07 10.59 4.12
CA GLY A 677 -30.03 9.46 3.18
C GLY A 677 -30.46 8.13 3.80
N THR A 678 -31.34 8.16 4.81
CA THR A 678 -31.74 6.99 5.59
C THR A 678 -33.21 6.70 5.39
N CYS A 679 -33.56 5.46 5.03
CA CYS A 679 -34.93 4.95 5.09
C CYS A 679 -35.02 3.72 6.01
N ARG A 680 -35.97 3.68 6.95
CA ARG A 680 -36.10 2.60 7.96
C ARG A 680 -37.55 2.26 8.30
N GLU A 681 -37.84 1.00 8.65
CA GLU A 681 -39.17 0.58 9.14
C GLU A 681 -39.49 1.24 10.49
N ASN A 682 -40.72 1.75 10.66
CA ASN A 682 -41.27 2.14 11.97
C ASN A 682 -42.65 1.49 12.18
N ARG A 683 -42.65 0.36 12.91
CA ARG A 683 -43.85 -0.45 13.18
C ARG A 683 -44.86 0.24 14.10
N GLN A 684 -44.39 1.08 15.02
CA GLN A 684 -45.28 1.83 15.91
C GLN A 684 -46.04 2.91 15.13
N LEU A 685 -45.38 3.55 14.18
CA LEU A 685 -45.99 4.53 13.29
C LEU A 685 -46.99 3.88 12.32
N ALA A 686 -46.74 2.65 11.87
CA ALA A 686 -47.73 1.85 11.15
C ALA A 686 -48.98 1.58 12.01
N ALA A 687 -48.81 1.04 13.23
CA ALA A 687 -49.94 0.79 14.13
C ALA A 687 -50.77 2.05 14.44
N LEU A 688 -50.12 3.23 14.56
CA LEU A 688 -50.80 4.51 14.72
C LEU A 688 -51.62 4.90 13.47
N ILE A 689 -51.03 4.81 12.28
CA ILE A 689 -51.68 5.18 11.00
C ILE A 689 -52.86 4.27 10.67
N GLU A 690 -52.78 3.00 11.04
CA GLU A 690 -53.87 2.02 10.93
C GLU A 690 -55.00 2.31 11.93
N LYS A 691 -54.68 2.46 13.21
CA LYS A 691 -55.64 2.77 14.29
C LYS A 691 -56.46 4.03 14.00
N GLU A 692 -55.81 5.07 13.50
CA GLU A 692 -56.42 6.37 13.21
C GLU A 692 -56.99 6.44 11.77
N ASN A 693 -56.95 5.32 11.02
CA ASN A 693 -57.46 5.16 9.65
C ASN A 693 -56.95 6.24 8.65
N LEU A 694 -55.70 6.67 8.80
CA LEU A 694 -55.18 7.83 8.07
C LEU A 694 -54.97 7.56 6.57
N LEU A 695 -54.89 6.28 6.16
CA LEU A 695 -54.79 5.88 4.75
C LEU A 695 -56.02 6.28 3.94
N SER A 696 -57.22 6.25 4.53
CA SER A 696 -58.47 6.60 3.84
C SER A 696 -58.72 8.10 3.73
N THR A 697 -57.93 8.94 4.41
CA THR A 697 -58.08 10.40 4.36
C THR A 697 -57.84 10.96 2.96
N SER A 698 -58.49 12.06 2.62
CA SER A 698 -58.15 12.83 1.42
C SER A 698 -56.88 13.66 1.65
N VAL A 699 -56.08 13.87 0.61
CA VAL A 699 -55.03 14.90 0.63
C VAL A 699 -55.70 16.25 0.94
N ARG A 700 -55.12 17.05 1.85
CA ARG A 700 -55.68 18.37 2.17
C ARG A 700 -55.73 19.26 0.93
N SER A 701 -56.82 20.00 0.76
CA SER A 701 -56.99 20.95 -0.33
C SER A 701 -56.07 22.16 -0.15
N ASN A 702 -55.42 22.60 -1.23
CA ASN A 702 -54.66 23.87 -1.29
C ASN A 702 -55.59 25.10 -1.43
N ALA A 703 -56.72 25.10 -0.72
CA ALA A 703 -57.65 26.22 -0.72
C ALA A 703 -57.07 27.38 0.09
N THR A 704 -57.16 28.59 -0.45
CA THR A 704 -56.70 29.81 0.23
C THR A 704 -57.59 30.15 1.43
N GLY A 705 -56.98 30.33 2.61
CA GLY A 705 -57.67 30.71 3.83
C GLY A 705 -57.37 29.78 5.02
N TYR A 706 -58.41 29.51 5.82
CA TYR A 706 -58.33 28.78 7.08
C TYR A 706 -59.03 27.42 7.00
N SER A 707 -58.47 26.44 7.70
CA SER A 707 -59.03 25.10 7.85
C SER A 707 -59.29 24.74 9.32
N LEU A 708 -60.11 23.71 9.55
CA LEU A 708 -60.28 23.15 10.89
C LEU A 708 -58.96 22.50 11.36
N PRO A 709 -58.63 22.60 12.67
CA PRO A 709 -57.43 21.98 13.23
C PRO A 709 -57.32 20.50 12.90
N ALA A 710 -56.12 20.08 12.52
CA ALA A 710 -55.76 18.69 12.49
C ALA A 710 -55.85 18.01 13.87
N THR A 711 -56.05 16.70 13.88
CA THR A 711 -55.85 15.90 15.09
C THR A 711 -54.36 15.85 15.42
N VAL A 712 -54.02 16.09 16.69
CA VAL A 712 -52.65 15.95 17.20
C VAL A 712 -52.51 14.55 17.79
N HIS A 713 -51.55 13.81 17.28
CA HIS A 713 -51.24 12.44 17.70
C HIS A 713 -49.95 12.42 18.52
N SER A 714 -49.82 11.42 19.40
CA SER A 714 -48.53 11.05 19.97
C SER A 714 -47.76 10.24 18.93
N LEU A 715 -46.69 10.82 18.40
CA LEU A 715 -45.89 10.29 17.31
C LEU A 715 -44.76 9.43 17.90
N PRO A 716 -44.63 8.14 17.52
CA PRO A 716 -43.54 7.26 17.95
C PRO A 716 -42.24 7.52 17.15
N THR A 717 -41.82 8.78 17.14
CA THR A 717 -40.62 9.29 16.49
C THR A 717 -40.33 10.72 16.96
N ASN A 718 -39.15 11.26 16.67
CA ASN A 718 -38.86 12.68 16.88
C ASN A 718 -39.29 13.51 15.65
N ILE A 719 -40.31 14.35 15.81
CA ILE A 719 -40.80 15.26 14.77
C ILE A 719 -39.74 16.25 14.27
N GLU A 720 -38.75 16.60 15.07
CA GLU A 720 -37.62 17.45 14.66
C GLU A 720 -36.75 16.80 13.57
N CYS A 721 -36.74 15.47 13.46
CA CYS A 721 -36.04 14.79 12.35
C CYS A 721 -36.69 15.14 11.00
N TYR A 722 -37.99 15.46 11.00
CA TYR A 722 -38.77 15.84 9.83
C TYR A 722 -38.73 17.35 9.58
N THR A 723 -38.83 18.16 10.63
CA THR A 723 -38.98 19.63 10.52
C THR A 723 -37.67 20.40 10.65
N HIS A 724 -36.72 19.91 11.44
CA HIS A 724 -35.43 20.58 11.70
C HIS A 724 -34.24 19.85 11.05
N GLY A 725 -34.40 18.57 10.72
CA GLY A 725 -33.36 17.72 10.13
C GLY A 725 -32.35 17.18 11.16
N VAL A 726 -32.71 17.11 12.45
CA VAL A 726 -31.83 16.52 13.47
C VAL A 726 -31.60 15.03 13.21
N PRO A 727 -30.48 14.42 13.66
CA PRO A 727 -30.25 12.99 13.51
C PRO A 727 -31.30 12.16 14.25
N PRO A 728 -31.76 11.03 13.68
CA PRO A 728 -32.71 10.15 14.35
C PRO A 728 -32.09 9.47 15.58
N GLY A 729 -32.83 9.44 16.70
CA GLY A 729 -32.45 8.71 17.93
C GLY A 729 -32.25 9.53 19.19
N LEU A 730 -32.50 10.84 19.19
CA LEU A 730 -32.38 11.70 20.39
C LEU A 730 -33.65 11.74 21.27
N ILE A 731 -34.83 11.48 20.69
CA ILE A 731 -36.13 11.49 21.36
C ILE A 731 -36.97 10.35 20.76
N GLU A 732 -37.61 9.52 21.59
CA GLU A 732 -38.38 8.34 21.13
C GLU A 732 -39.84 8.68 20.77
N VAL A 733 -40.43 9.69 21.40
CA VAL A 733 -41.85 10.09 21.22
C VAL A 733 -41.97 11.61 21.16
N SER A 734 -42.80 12.12 20.26
CA SER A 734 -43.15 13.55 20.15
C SER A 734 -44.66 13.73 19.94
N SER A 735 -45.13 14.98 19.83
CA SER A 735 -46.54 15.30 19.53
C SER A 735 -46.63 16.08 18.23
N GLY A 736 -47.58 15.71 17.36
CA GLY A 736 -47.77 16.41 16.09
C GLY A 736 -48.86 15.84 15.21
N VAL A 737 -48.92 16.38 14.00
CA VAL A 737 -49.93 16.08 12.97
C VAL A 737 -49.31 15.22 11.88
N ILE A 738 -50.10 14.27 11.38
CA ILE A 738 -49.76 13.41 10.23
C ILE A 738 -50.63 13.85 9.05
N ASP A 739 -50.07 14.58 8.08
CA ASP A 739 -50.81 15.05 6.90
C ASP A 739 -50.47 14.21 5.66
N LYS A 740 -51.49 13.67 4.99
CA LYS A 740 -51.35 12.89 3.75
C LYS A 740 -51.00 13.81 2.58
N ILE A 741 -49.86 13.58 1.95
CA ILE A 741 -49.35 14.42 0.85
C ILE A 741 -49.59 13.81 -0.53
N GLY A 742 -49.86 12.51 -0.60
CA GLY A 742 -50.29 11.83 -1.81
C GLY A 742 -50.20 10.31 -1.73
N GLN A 743 -50.38 9.67 -2.88
CA GLN A 743 -50.32 8.23 -3.04
C GLN A 743 -49.78 7.92 -4.43
N LEU A 744 -48.86 6.96 -4.51
CA LEU A 744 -48.35 6.43 -5.77
C LEU A 744 -49.23 5.25 -6.23
N PRO A 745 -49.49 5.11 -7.54
CA PRO A 745 -50.16 3.94 -8.06
C PRO A 745 -49.31 2.69 -7.86
N VAL A 746 -49.96 1.53 -7.80
CA VAL A 746 -49.26 0.24 -7.81
C VAL A 746 -48.51 0.10 -9.13
N SER A 747 -47.19 -0.08 -9.07
CA SER A 747 -46.37 -0.36 -10.25
C SER A 747 -46.65 -1.76 -10.78
N ALA A 748 -46.53 -1.95 -12.10
CA ALA A 748 -46.58 -3.29 -12.68
C ALA A 748 -45.48 -4.18 -12.06
N PRO A 749 -45.75 -5.45 -11.74
CA PRO A 749 -44.78 -6.31 -11.08
C PRO A 749 -43.57 -6.56 -11.99
N SER A 750 -42.36 -6.18 -11.55
CA SER A 750 -41.14 -6.75 -12.11
C SER A 750 -41.00 -8.20 -11.65
N GLU A 751 -40.64 -9.10 -12.58
CA GLU A 751 -40.62 -10.54 -12.33
C GLU A 751 -39.58 -10.95 -11.28
N GLU A 752 -38.40 -10.30 -11.28
CA GLU A 752 -37.32 -10.56 -10.34
C GLU A 752 -36.90 -9.27 -9.62
N ILE A 753 -36.80 -9.32 -8.30
CA ILE A 753 -36.45 -8.17 -7.46
C ILE A 753 -34.94 -8.13 -7.27
N LYS A 754 -34.37 -6.97 -7.54
CA LYS A 754 -32.93 -6.77 -7.68
C LYS A 754 -32.24 -6.58 -6.32
N GLY A 755 -30.97 -6.96 -6.27
CA GLY A 755 -30.05 -6.55 -5.21
C GLY A 755 -29.68 -5.07 -5.30
N TYR A 756 -28.81 -4.63 -4.41
CA TYR A 756 -28.40 -3.24 -4.25
C TYR A 756 -27.93 -2.62 -5.57
N TYR A 757 -26.97 -3.26 -6.25
CA TYR A 757 -26.36 -2.70 -7.45
C TYR A 757 -27.36 -2.57 -8.60
N GLN A 758 -28.14 -3.62 -8.87
CA GLN A 758 -29.07 -3.62 -10.00
C GLN A 758 -30.31 -2.77 -9.68
N SER A 759 -30.72 -2.63 -8.41
CA SER A 759 -31.74 -1.67 -7.97
C SER A 759 -31.26 -0.23 -8.12
N PHE A 760 -30.03 0.08 -7.72
CA PHE A 760 -29.46 1.44 -7.77
C PHE A 760 -29.32 1.97 -9.20
N TYR A 761 -28.98 1.11 -10.16
CA TYR A 761 -28.96 1.45 -11.59
C TYR A 761 -30.28 1.18 -12.34
N SER A 762 -31.32 0.72 -11.65
CA SER A 762 -32.68 0.63 -12.22
C SER A 762 -33.36 2.00 -12.29
N THR A 763 -34.52 2.03 -12.93
CA THR A 763 -35.47 3.14 -12.86
C THR A 763 -36.63 2.89 -11.87
N GLU A 764 -36.57 1.83 -11.07
CA GLU A 764 -37.73 1.33 -10.29
C GLU A 764 -38.08 2.27 -9.12
N PHE A 765 -37.08 2.91 -8.49
CA PHE A 765 -37.29 3.90 -7.42
C PHE A 765 -37.49 5.34 -7.90
N ASP A 766 -37.37 5.61 -9.22
CA ASP A 766 -37.48 6.96 -9.78
C ASP A 766 -38.84 7.63 -9.52
N PRO A 767 -40.00 6.94 -9.63
CA PRO A 767 -41.29 7.54 -9.30
C PRO A 767 -41.36 7.98 -7.83
N LEU A 768 -40.80 7.19 -6.91
CA LEU A 768 -40.81 7.48 -5.48
C LEU A 768 -39.85 8.64 -5.13
N ALA A 769 -38.61 8.59 -5.62
CA ALA A 769 -37.64 9.66 -5.42
C ALA A 769 -38.13 10.99 -6.02
N ASN A 770 -38.65 10.98 -7.25
CA ASN A 770 -39.19 12.16 -7.92
C ASN A 770 -40.44 12.69 -7.20
N PHE A 771 -41.31 11.84 -6.65
CA PHE A 771 -42.44 12.28 -5.84
C PHE A 771 -41.96 13.03 -4.60
N VAL A 772 -41.02 12.47 -3.84
CA VAL A 772 -40.48 13.13 -2.64
C VAL A 772 -39.81 14.45 -2.99
N LEU A 773 -38.97 14.50 -4.03
CA LEU A 773 -38.33 15.74 -4.49
C LEU A 773 -39.32 16.81 -4.97
N LYS A 774 -40.40 16.40 -5.63
CA LYS A 774 -41.43 17.31 -6.15
C LYS A 774 -42.30 17.88 -5.04
N HIS A 775 -42.69 17.05 -4.08
CA HIS A 775 -43.67 17.43 -3.05
C HIS A 775 -43.01 17.92 -1.75
N ARG A 776 -41.87 17.37 -1.34
CA ARG A 776 -41.12 17.80 -0.14
C ARG A 776 -39.62 17.95 -0.47
N PRO A 777 -39.25 18.91 -1.35
CA PRO A 777 -37.86 19.30 -1.50
C PRO A 777 -37.34 19.93 -0.20
N ILE A 778 -36.04 19.81 0.05
CA ILE A 778 -35.39 20.43 1.22
C ILE A 778 -35.53 21.96 1.16
N ALA A 779 -35.45 22.53 -0.04
CA ALA A 779 -35.78 23.93 -0.35
C ALA A 779 -36.32 24.02 -1.77
N THR A 780 -37.27 24.92 -2.00
CA THR A 780 -37.84 25.20 -3.32
C THR A 780 -36.86 25.98 -4.19
N TYR A 781 -37.07 25.98 -5.52
CA TYR A 781 -36.26 26.76 -6.45
C TYR A 781 -36.27 28.26 -6.10
N ASP A 782 -37.44 28.85 -5.84
CA ASP A 782 -37.58 30.28 -5.53
C ASP A 782 -36.94 30.66 -4.18
N GLU A 783 -36.99 29.77 -3.19
CA GLU A 783 -36.26 29.95 -1.91
C GLU A 783 -34.74 29.97 -2.13
N LEU A 784 -34.20 28.99 -2.88
CA LEU A 784 -32.77 28.93 -3.16
C LEU A 784 -32.28 30.08 -4.04
N VAL A 785 -33.08 30.50 -5.04
CA VAL A 785 -32.80 31.68 -5.86
C VAL A 785 -32.76 32.94 -5.00
N ARG A 786 -33.78 33.17 -4.15
CA ARG A 786 -33.84 34.34 -3.27
C ARG A 786 -32.64 34.44 -2.35
N GLU A 787 -32.26 33.31 -1.75
CA GLU A 787 -31.13 33.26 -0.81
C GLU A 787 -29.77 33.43 -1.53
N CYS A 788 -29.57 32.77 -2.67
CA CYS A 788 -28.32 32.89 -3.43
C CYS A 788 -28.20 34.22 -4.20
N TRP A 789 -29.31 34.91 -4.46
CA TRP A 789 -29.33 36.26 -5.00
C TRP A 789 -28.74 37.26 -3.98
N GLY A 790 -29.14 37.16 -2.71
CA GLY A 790 -28.75 38.05 -1.62
C GLY A 790 -29.13 39.52 -1.87
N GLN A 791 -28.95 40.37 -0.86
CA GLN A 791 -29.20 41.81 -0.98
C GLN A 791 -27.92 42.60 -0.63
N THR A 792 -27.60 43.63 -1.42
CA THR A 792 -26.50 44.56 -1.09
C THR A 792 -26.95 45.59 -0.05
N ARG A 793 -26.01 46.21 0.66
CA ARG A 793 -26.31 47.34 1.58
C ARG A 793 -26.96 48.49 0.83
N LEU A 794 -26.53 48.72 -0.41
CA LEU A 794 -27.03 49.78 -1.28
C LEU A 794 -28.50 49.51 -1.71
N GLU A 795 -28.83 48.26 -2.07
CA GLU A 795 -30.20 47.82 -2.35
C GLU A 795 -31.10 47.84 -1.11
N ALA A 796 -30.58 47.45 0.06
CA ALA A 796 -31.33 47.51 1.32
C ALA A 796 -31.70 48.96 1.69
N VAL A 797 -30.79 49.92 1.48
CA VAL A 797 -31.08 51.35 1.67
C VAL A 797 -32.06 51.91 0.61
N ARG A 798 -32.01 51.42 -0.63
CA ARG A 798 -33.01 51.75 -1.66
C ARG A 798 -34.41 51.26 -1.25
N ALA A 799 -34.54 49.99 -0.87
CA ALA A 799 -35.81 49.41 -0.39
C ALA A 799 -36.37 50.15 0.85
N LYS A 800 -35.51 50.57 1.78
CA LYS A 800 -35.89 51.38 2.96
C LYS A 800 -36.51 52.75 2.60
N ARG A 801 -36.29 53.29 1.39
CA ARG A 801 -36.95 54.54 0.93
C ARG A 801 -38.34 54.32 0.32
N GLU A 802 -38.71 53.08 0.00
CA GLU A 802 -39.92 52.76 -0.78
C GLU A 802 -41.01 52.02 0.02
N ALA A 803 -40.73 51.55 1.24
CA ALA A 803 -41.65 50.73 2.03
C ALA A 803 -41.80 51.15 3.50
N ASP A 804 -42.99 50.91 4.07
CA ASP A 804 -43.26 51.10 5.50
C ASP A 804 -42.32 50.28 6.40
N LEU A 805 -41.85 50.93 7.46
CA LEU A 805 -40.70 50.55 8.29
C LEU A 805 -40.75 49.11 8.84
N ASP A 806 -41.96 48.59 9.06
CA ASP A 806 -42.19 47.30 9.73
C ASP A 806 -41.87 46.09 8.83
N THR A 807 -42.04 46.21 7.51
CA THR A 807 -41.72 45.14 6.56
C THR A 807 -40.21 44.93 6.46
N PHE A 808 -39.43 46.02 6.53
CA PHE A 808 -37.97 45.99 6.46
C PHE A 808 -37.33 45.42 7.74
N LEU A 809 -37.86 45.78 8.92
CA LEU A 809 -37.36 45.31 10.21
C LEU A 809 -37.47 43.78 10.37
N ASN A 810 -38.57 43.18 9.90
CA ASN A 810 -38.77 41.72 9.93
C ASN A 810 -37.87 40.95 8.96
N PHE A 811 -37.19 41.63 8.03
CA PHE A 811 -36.30 41.00 7.03
C PHE A 811 -34.82 41.05 7.43
N VAL A 812 -34.41 42.07 8.19
CA VAL A 812 -33.02 42.29 8.61
C VAL A 812 -32.74 41.71 10.00
N VAL A 813 -33.77 41.56 10.84
CA VAL A 813 -33.67 40.93 12.17
C VAL A 813 -34.58 39.70 12.20
N PRO A 814 -34.03 38.49 11.93
CA PRO A 814 -34.66 37.26 12.40
C PRO A 814 -34.91 37.40 13.90
N PHE A 815 -36.04 36.88 14.42
CA PHE A 815 -36.42 36.95 15.84
C PHE A 815 -36.88 38.33 16.38
N LYS A 816 -37.20 39.35 15.56
CA LYS A 816 -37.77 40.61 16.11
C LYS A 816 -39.04 40.35 16.95
N SER A 817 -40.01 39.65 16.36
CA SER A 817 -41.25 39.19 17.03
C SER A 817 -40.94 38.40 18.30
N CYS A 818 -39.99 37.48 18.22
CA CYS A 818 -39.55 36.66 19.34
C CYS A 818 -38.97 37.49 20.51
N ILE A 819 -38.17 38.54 20.23
CA ILE A 819 -37.64 39.45 21.25
C ILE A 819 -38.77 40.27 21.88
N GLU A 820 -39.71 40.76 21.06
CA GLU A 820 -40.88 41.51 21.53
C GLU A 820 -41.78 40.64 22.44
N ASP A 821 -42.06 39.39 22.06
CA ASP A 821 -42.87 38.45 22.85
C ASP A 821 -42.14 37.92 24.11
N LEU A 822 -40.82 37.70 24.09
CA LEU A 822 -40.02 37.36 25.29
C LEU A 822 -39.85 38.54 26.26
N SER A 823 -39.90 39.77 25.76
CA SER A 823 -39.87 40.99 26.59
C SER A 823 -41.25 41.45 27.08
N SER A 824 -42.32 40.73 26.69
CA SER A 824 -43.69 41.04 27.08
C SER A 824 -43.95 40.66 28.55
N ASP A 825 -44.74 41.47 29.28
CA ASP A 825 -45.21 41.13 30.65
C ASP A 825 -46.30 40.04 30.68
N ASP A 826 -46.68 39.49 29.53
CA ASP A 826 -47.72 38.46 29.39
C ASP A 826 -47.11 37.04 29.40
N VAL A 827 -47.46 36.25 30.42
CA VAL A 827 -46.91 34.91 30.67
C VAL A 827 -47.31 33.89 29.58
N GLU A 828 -48.51 33.97 29.00
CA GLU A 828 -48.87 33.10 27.87
C GLU A 828 -48.03 33.45 26.63
N ARG A 829 -47.73 34.74 26.47
CA ARG A 829 -46.97 35.27 25.34
C ARG A 829 -45.47 34.97 25.44
N GLN A 830 -44.89 35.03 26.64
CA GLN A 830 -43.52 34.56 26.90
C GLN A 830 -43.37 33.05 26.66
N VAL A 831 -44.35 32.24 27.09
CA VAL A 831 -44.31 30.77 26.91
C VAL A 831 -44.50 30.38 25.44
N GLN A 832 -45.34 31.08 24.68
CA GLN A 832 -45.40 30.92 23.22
C GLN A 832 -44.11 31.41 22.54
N GLY A 833 -43.58 32.59 22.91
CA GLY A 833 -42.36 33.18 22.36
C GLY A 833 -41.14 32.28 22.49
N ALA A 834 -40.97 31.60 23.64
CA ALA A 834 -39.92 30.62 23.84
C ALA A 834 -40.04 29.39 22.90
N GLY A 835 -41.27 29.01 22.54
CA GLY A 835 -41.55 27.92 21.59
C GLY A 835 -41.34 28.31 20.12
N THR A 836 -41.71 29.53 19.72
CA THR A 836 -41.48 30.04 18.35
C THR A 836 -40.02 30.40 18.09
N CYS A 837 -39.25 30.82 19.09
CA CYS A 837 -37.80 31.04 18.98
C CYS A 837 -37.04 29.85 18.38
N ALA A 838 -37.41 28.62 18.73
CA ALA A 838 -36.75 27.42 18.22
C ALA A 838 -37.10 27.17 16.73
N LEU A 839 -38.35 27.44 16.34
CA LEU A 839 -38.87 27.23 14.99
C LEU A 839 -38.29 28.22 13.97
N GLU A 840 -38.24 29.52 14.28
CA GLU A 840 -37.64 30.51 13.37
C GLU A 840 -36.13 30.26 13.17
N ALA A 841 -35.44 29.71 14.17
CA ALA A 841 -34.01 29.47 14.09
C ALA A 841 -33.64 28.24 13.24
N ALA A 842 -34.56 27.28 13.12
CA ALA A 842 -34.38 26.09 12.31
C ALA A 842 -34.74 26.29 10.83
N MET A 843 -35.45 27.38 10.51
CA MET A 843 -35.88 27.76 9.16
C MET A 843 -34.77 28.37 8.29
N THR A 844 -33.51 28.37 8.74
CA THR A 844 -32.38 28.67 7.84
C THR A 844 -32.36 27.65 6.72
N ILE A 845 -32.79 28.12 5.54
CA ILE A 845 -32.75 27.40 4.27
C ILE A 845 -31.32 26.89 4.08
N LEU A 846 -31.19 25.65 3.63
CA LEU A 846 -29.92 24.93 3.60
C LEU A 846 -28.94 25.68 2.68
N LEU A 847 -28.11 26.53 3.29
CA LEU A 847 -27.27 27.44 2.52
C LEU A 847 -26.02 26.71 2.06
N VAL A 848 -26.16 26.15 0.86
CA VAL A 848 -25.09 25.71 -0.02
C VAL A 848 -24.33 26.95 -0.52
N VAL A 849 -23.80 27.79 0.37
CA VAL A 849 -23.12 29.05 0.03
C VAL A 849 -21.78 29.12 0.74
N GLY A 850 -20.71 29.18 -0.08
CA GLY A 850 -19.35 29.32 0.40
C GLY A 850 -19.16 30.73 0.97
N ALA A 851 -18.54 30.82 2.14
CA ALA A 851 -18.29 32.09 2.81
C ALA A 851 -17.33 32.98 1.98
N VAL A 852 -17.87 34.02 1.35
CA VAL A 852 -17.12 35.06 0.62
C VAL A 852 -17.54 36.46 1.11
N ALA A 853 -17.45 36.65 2.43
CA ALA A 853 -17.20 37.90 3.15
C ALA A 853 -17.42 37.68 4.66
N GLN A 854 -16.52 38.20 5.50
CA GLN A 854 -16.92 38.55 6.86
C GLN A 854 -17.66 39.89 6.81
N VAL A 855 -18.91 39.93 7.29
CA VAL A 855 -19.55 41.00 8.09
C VAL A 855 -21.00 40.54 8.33
N VAL A 856 -21.38 40.30 9.59
CA VAL A 856 -22.63 40.75 10.26
C VAL A 856 -22.44 40.46 11.77
N SER A 857 -23.04 41.31 12.60
CA SER A 857 -22.96 41.31 14.07
C SER A 857 -23.36 40.00 14.76
N VAL A 858 -22.60 39.65 15.79
CA VAL A 858 -22.92 38.62 16.80
C VAL A 858 -24.13 39.05 17.63
N VAL A 859 -25.22 38.27 17.65
CA VAL A 859 -25.95 37.74 18.84
C VAL A 859 -27.13 36.87 18.36
N ALA A 860 -26.97 35.54 18.42
CA ALA A 860 -28.01 34.52 18.67
C ALA A 860 -27.36 33.13 18.57
N LYS A 861 -27.39 32.31 19.64
CA LYS A 861 -26.84 30.95 19.63
C LYS A 861 -27.93 29.92 19.33
N THR A 862 -28.17 29.68 18.05
CA THR A 862 -28.97 28.55 17.54
C THR A 862 -28.28 27.96 16.31
N MET A 863 -28.61 26.70 15.96
CA MET A 863 -27.78 25.84 15.09
C MET A 863 -27.37 26.51 13.76
N THR A 864 -26.07 26.75 13.59
CA THR A 864 -25.54 27.51 12.46
C THR A 864 -25.64 26.76 11.13
N VAL A 865 -25.98 27.49 10.07
CA VAL A 865 -26.07 27.08 8.64
C VAL A 865 -25.06 26.00 8.21
N ALA A 866 -23.80 26.18 8.61
CA ALA A 866 -22.72 25.25 8.29
C ALA A 866 -23.01 23.79 8.69
N THR A 867 -23.83 23.56 9.73
CA THR A 867 -24.14 22.21 10.23
C THR A 867 -24.99 21.37 9.26
N LYS A 868 -25.97 21.96 8.56
CA LYS A 868 -26.86 21.21 7.64
C LYS A 868 -26.20 20.89 6.30
N ALA A 869 -25.47 21.85 5.73
CA ALA A 869 -24.61 21.58 4.56
C ALA A 869 -23.50 20.58 4.94
N SER A 870 -22.92 20.70 6.14
CA SER A 870 -21.99 19.70 6.67
C SER A 870 -22.65 18.33 6.88
N ALA A 871 -23.96 18.21 7.14
CA ALA A 871 -24.63 16.92 7.28
C ALA A 871 -24.68 16.18 5.94
N LEU A 872 -25.16 16.82 4.86
CA LEU A 872 -25.15 16.25 3.51
C LEU A 872 -23.72 15.93 3.06
N ALA A 873 -22.78 16.86 3.24
CA ALA A 873 -21.37 16.66 2.92
C ALA A 873 -20.73 15.53 3.77
N LYS A 874 -21.13 15.36 5.04
CA LYS A 874 -20.67 14.24 5.90
C LYS A 874 -21.23 12.91 5.45
N VAL A 875 -22.51 12.83 5.09
CA VAL A 875 -23.07 11.57 4.56
C VAL A 875 -22.39 11.23 3.24
N GLY A 876 -22.22 12.21 2.35
CA GLY A 876 -21.41 12.05 1.13
C GLY A 876 -19.98 11.58 1.41
N LEU A 877 -19.26 12.25 2.31
CA LEU A 877 -17.89 11.88 2.71
C LEU A 877 -17.80 10.50 3.38
N VAL A 878 -18.78 10.10 4.18
CA VAL A 878 -18.85 8.74 4.76
C VAL A 878 -19.05 7.70 3.67
N LEU A 879 -19.86 7.99 2.65
CA LEU A 879 -20.05 7.09 1.52
C LEU A 879 -18.81 7.00 0.63
N VAL A 880 -18.12 8.11 0.37
CA VAL A 880 -16.90 8.14 -0.45
C VAL A 880 -15.68 7.56 0.27
N ASN A 881 -15.48 7.86 1.55
CA ASN A 881 -14.41 7.26 2.36
C ASN A 881 -14.56 5.74 2.51
N ASN A 882 -15.75 5.18 2.26
CA ASN A 882 -16.03 3.75 2.30
C ASN A 882 -16.08 3.10 0.89
N VAL A 883 -15.99 3.88 -0.19
CA VAL A 883 -16.06 3.40 -1.58
C VAL A 883 -15.00 4.10 -2.42
N PHE A 884 -13.74 3.76 -2.18
CA PHE A 884 -12.62 4.07 -3.06
C PHE A 884 -12.67 3.20 -4.33
N ASN A 885 -11.96 3.58 -5.41
CA ASN A 885 -11.67 2.69 -6.53
C ASN A 885 -10.28 2.06 -6.32
N PRO A 886 -10.16 0.85 -5.74
CA PRO A 886 -8.88 0.27 -5.36
C PRO A 886 -7.99 -0.11 -6.55
N LEU A 887 -8.52 -0.04 -7.77
CA LEU A 887 -7.85 -0.42 -9.00
C LEU A 887 -7.36 0.80 -9.82
N ASP A 888 -7.54 2.02 -9.29
CA ASP A 888 -7.23 3.26 -10.00
C ASP A 888 -5.72 3.50 -10.16
N GLY A 889 -5.25 3.40 -11.41
CA GLY A 889 -3.84 3.56 -11.78
C GLY A 889 -2.97 2.33 -11.51
N LEU A 890 -3.50 1.15 -11.82
CA LEU A 890 -2.76 -0.09 -12.04
C LEU A 890 -1.97 -0.10 -13.36
N PRO A 891 -0.76 -0.69 -13.39
CA PRO A 891 -0.13 -1.14 -14.64
C PRO A 891 -0.69 -2.50 -15.11
N ASP A 892 -0.36 -2.90 -16.34
CA ASP A 892 -0.66 -4.18 -17.03
C ASP A 892 -0.47 -5.49 -16.22
N LEU A 893 0.15 -5.44 -15.04
CA LEU A 893 0.50 -6.59 -14.20
C LEU A 893 -0.70 -7.48 -13.85
N LEU A 894 -1.85 -6.90 -13.51
CA LEU A 894 -3.06 -7.68 -13.19
C LEU A 894 -3.61 -8.43 -14.42
N PHE A 895 -3.45 -7.86 -15.61
CA PHE A 895 -3.88 -8.48 -16.87
C PHE A 895 -2.91 -9.55 -17.38
N LYS A 896 -1.61 -9.43 -17.06
CA LYS A 896 -0.58 -10.40 -17.46
C LYS A 896 -0.36 -11.53 -16.44
N GLY A 897 -0.82 -11.35 -15.19
CA GLY A 897 -0.73 -12.32 -14.09
C GLY A 897 -1.89 -13.33 -13.99
N GLY A 898 -2.23 -14.02 -15.08
CA GLY A 898 -3.44 -14.87 -15.20
C GLY A 898 -3.51 -16.16 -14.37
N LYS A 899 -3.27 -16.12 -13.05
CA LYS A 899 -3.36 -17.28 -12.13
C LYS A 899 -4.12 -17.07 -10.82
N LEU A 900 -4.69 -15.89 -10.57
CA LEU A 900 -5.28 -15.51 -9.27
C LEU A 900 -6.39 -16.46 -8.79
N LEU A 901 -7.40 -16.76 -9.61
CA LEU A 901 -8.61 -17.47 -9.15
C LEU A 901 -8.52 -19.01 -9.06
N ARG A 902 -7.36 -19.64 -9.32
CA ARG A 902 -7.26 -21.13 -9.31
C ARG A 902 -6.10 -21.70 -8.48
N ARG A 903 -5.18 -20.86 -8.01
CA ARG A 903 -4.15 -21.18 -7.02
C ARG A 903 -3.92 -19.93 -6.19
N GLY A 904 -4.77 -19.75 -5.18
CA GLY A 904 -4.92 -18.46 -4.49
C GLY A 904 -3.60 -17.87 -3.99
N PHE A 905 -3.50 -16.55 -4.14
CA PHE A 905 -2.49 -15.60 -3.64
C PHE A 905 -1.00 -15.86 -3.95
N ASN A 906 -0.49 -17.08 -4.07
CA ASN A 906 0.97 -17.28 -3.93
C ASN A 906 1.80 -16.97 -5.19
N SER A 907 1.32 -17.26 -6.41
CA SER A 907 2.18 -17.13 -7.61
C SER A 907 2.32 -15.71 -8.17
N GLY A 908 1.39 -14.80 -7.85
CA GLY A 908 1.50 -13.39 -8.23
C GLY A 908 2.47 -12.62 -7.33
N PHE A 909 2.51 -12.99 -6.05
CA PHE A 909 3.33 -12.31 -5.05
C PHE A 909 4.80 -12.72 -5.03
N ALA A 910 5.22 -13.82 -5.67
CA ALA A 910 6.64 -14.19 -5.79
C ALA A 910 7.51 -13.09 -6.46
N GLN A 911 6.94 -12.24 -7.32
CA GLN A 911 7.64 -11.06 -7.87
C GLN A 911 7.64 -9.85 -6.92
N LEU A 912 6.71 -9.84 -5.96
CA LEU A 912 6.52 -8.81 -4.93
C LEU A 912 7.14 -9.20 -3.58
N GLU A 913 7.62 -10.43 -3.38
CA GLU A 913 8.18 -10.94 -2.12
C GLU A 913 9.29 -10.03 -1.55
N ASN A 914 10.18 -9.55 -2.42
CA ASN A 914 11.22 -8.60 -2.01
C ASN A 914 10.61 -7.29 -1.47
N VAL A 915 9.57 -6.78 -2.14
CA VAL A 915 8.89 -5.52 -1.78
C VAL A 915 7.98 -5.69 -0.55
N LEU A 916 7.39 -6.88 -0.38
CA LEU A 916 6.73 -7.32 0.85
C LEU A 916 7.72 -7.40 2.01
N SER A 917 8.94 -7.89 1.78
CA SER A 917 9.98 -7.95 2.82
C SER A 917 10.41 -6.55 3.28
N ASP A 918 10.48 -5.59 2.36
CA ASP A 918 10.72 -4.17 2.65
C ASP A 918 9.50 -3.51 3.33
N ALA A 919 8.27 -3.79 2.89
CA ALA A 919 7.07 -3.32 3.57
C ALA A 919 6.95 -3.86 5.00
N ARG A 920 7.30 -5.15 5.22
CA ARG A 920 7.37 -5.76 6.55
C ARG A 920 8.50 -5.17 7.39
N LYS A 921 9.69 -4.93 6.81
CA LYS A 921 10.81 -4.19 7.43
C LYS A 921 10.36 -2.83 7.95
N TRP A 922 9.60 -2.06 7.17
CA TRP A 922 9.05 -0.77 7.60
C TRP A 922 7.88 -0.88 8.56
N SER A 923 7.05 -1.92 8.45
CA SER A 923 6.05 -2.18 9.48
C SER A 923 6.73 -2.40 10.83
N GLY A 924 7.84 -3.16 10.87
CA GLY A 924 8.56 -3.54 12.09
C GLY A 924 8.32 -4.99 12.53
N THR A 925 7.57 -5.78 11.74
CA THR A 925 7.66 -7.24 11.86
C THR A 925 9.10 -7.63 11.52
N SER A 926 9.80 -8.21 12.49
CA SER A 926 10.98 -9.01 12.18
C SER A 926 10.47 -10.20 11.37
N SER A 927 10.78 -10.25 10.07
CA SER A 927 10.50 -11.47 9.33
C SER A 927 11.21 -12.60 10.06
N PRO A 928 10.56 -13.72 10.39
CA PRO A 928 11.18 -14.85 11.07
C PRO A 928 12.57 -15.27 10.54
N GLN A 929 12.79 -15.10 9.24
CA GLN A 929 14.09 -15.25 8.56
C GLN A 929 15.22 -14.36 9.14
N ARG A 930 14.92 -13.20 9.75
CA ARG A 930 15.90 -12.32 10.44
C ARG A 930 16.30 -12.85 11.81
N HIS A 931 15.46 -13.66 12.48
CA HIS A 931 15.85 -14.34 13.71
C HIS A 931 16.79 -15.50 13.39
N LEU A 932 16.44 -16.32 12.37
CA LEU A 932 17.34 -17.32 11.79
C LEU A 932 18.67 -16.73 11.31
N ALA A 933 18.66 -15.51 10.77
CA ALA A 933 19.86 -14.82 10.33
C ALA A 933 20.87 -14.55 11.46
N ALA A 934 20.39 -14.29 12.67
CA ALA A 934 21.24 -14.00 13.82
C ALA A 934 21.83 -15.27 14.46
N THR A 935 21.34 -16.46 14.11
CA THR A 935 21.71 -17.76 14.68
C THR A 935 22.36 -18.71 13.68
N ILE A 936 22.81 -18.25 12.50
CA ILE A 936 23.53 -19.10 11.55
C ILE A 936 24.86 -19.58 12.13
N ASP A 937 24.86 -20.82 12.59
CA ASP A 937 26.00 -21.72 12.52
C ASP A 937 26.00 -22.36 11.12
N PRO A 938 27.04 -22.12 10.29
CA PRO A 938 27.13 -22.71 8.96
C PRO A 938 26.97 -24.23 8.94
N ASP A 939 27.42 -24.97 9.96
CA ASP A 939 27.46 -26.43 9.88
C ASP A 939 26.16 -27.11 10.32
N THR A 940 25.31 -26.41 11.07
CA THR A 940 24.01 -26.91 11.50
C THR A 940 22.82 -26.22 10.82
N ILE A 941 22.84 -24.94 10.45
CA ILE A 941 21.72 -24.24 9.79
C ILE A 941 22.15 -23.68 8.43
N ARG A 942 21.52 -24.15 7.34
CA ARG A 942 21.80 -23.69 5.97
C ARG A 942 20.53 -23.42 5.18
N LEU A 943 20.57 -22.40 4.32
CA LEU A 943 19.65 -22.32 3.19
C LEU A 943 20.08 -23.37 2.16
N ALA A 944 19.12 -24.15 1.65
CA ALA A 944 19.36 -25.22 0.71
C ALA A 944 18.40 -25.16 -0.48
N ASP A 945 18.87 -25.69 -1.61
CA ASP A 945 18.00 -26.02 -2.74
C ASP A 945 17.45 -27.44 -2.53
N TRP A 946 16.12 -27.53 -2.39
CA TRP A 946 15.42 -28.78 -2.11
C TRP A 946 14.51 -29.20 -3.27
N ARG A 947 14.51 -30.50 -3.57
CA ARG A 947 13.61 -31.13 -4.53
C ARG A 947 12.73 -32.17 -3.82
N PRO A 948 11.41 -31.92 -3.66
CA PRO A 948 10.51 -32.84 -2.96
C PRO A 948 10.47 -34.24 -3.57
N ALA A 949 10.62 -34.33 -4.89
CA ALA A 949 10.71 -35.59 -5.64
C ALA A 949 11.87 -35.56 -6.62
N GLN A 950 12.50 -36.71 -6.84
CA GLN A 950 13.71 -36.85 -7.67
C GLN A 950 13.46 -36.51 -9.16
N ALA A 951 12.20 -36.66 -9.62
CA ALA A 951 11.73 -36.30 -10.96
C ALA A 951 11.10 -34.89 -11.06
N SER A 952 11.06 -34.12 -9.96
CA SER A 952 10.54 -32.74 -9.97
C SER A 952 11.49 -31.81 -10.74
N GLN A 953 10.93 -31.01 -11.65
CA GLN A 953 11.65 -29.85 -12.23
C GLN A 953 11.65 -28.65 -11.27
N ASP A 954 10.66 -28.56 -10.37
CA ASP A 954 10.55 -27.49 -9.39
C ASP A 954 11.58 -27.69 -8.26
N ILE A 955 12.35 -26.62 -8.00
CA ILE A 955 13.35 -26.52 -6.93
C ILE A 955 12.89 -25.41 -5.97
N PHE A 956 12.85 -25.71 -4.68
CA PHE A 956 12.45 -24.77 -3.64
C PHE A 956 13.67 -24.35 -2.82
N GLN A 957 13.77 -23.07 -2.47
CA GLN A 957 14.76 -22.61 -1.50
C GLN A 957 14.16 -22.76 -0.11
N VAL A 958 14.84 -23.50 0.76
CA VAL A 958 14.34 -23.86 2.09
C VAL A 958 15.40 -23.58 3.14
N TRP A 959 15.00 -22.98 4.25
CA TRP A 959 15.82 -22.97 5.45
C TRP A 959 15.75 -24.36 6.09
N ALA A 960 16.91 -24.98 6.29
CA ALA A 960 17.00 -26.31 6.85
C ALA A 960 18.08 -26.37 7.94
N THR A 961 17.89 -27.29 8.89
CA THR A 961 18.89 -27.61 9.91
C THR A 961 19.30 -29.08 9.84
N ARG A 962 20.56 -29.39 10.17
CA ARG A 962 21.14 -30.73 10.15
C ARG A 962 21.19 -31.31 11.55
N HIS A 963 20.57 -32.47 11.74
CA HIS A 963 20.65 -33.28 12.96
C HIS A 963 20.90 -34.74 12.57
N ASN A 964 21.91 -35.38 13.17
CA ASN A 964 22.27 -36.79 12.91
C ASN A 964 22.45 -37.12 11.40
N ASP A 965 23.13 -36.24 10.65
CA ASP A 965 23.30 -36.32 9.19
C ASP A 965 22.04 -36.21 8.31
N GLU A 966 20.86 -36.10 8.92
CA GLU A 966 19.61 -35.77 8.24
C GLU A 966 19.33 -34.26 8.29
N TRP A 967 18.66 -33.75 7.24
CA TRP A 967 18.25 -32.35 7.16
C TRP A 967 16.74 -32.21 7.38
N PHE A 968 16.32 -31.20 8.14
CA PHE A 968 14.92 -30.94 8.45
C PHE A 968 14.55 -29.51 8.08
N ALA A 969 13.32 -29.29 7.64
CA ALA A 969 12.84 -27.94 7.33
C ALA A 969 12.69 -27.11 8.60
N LEU A 970 12.98 -25.82 8.50
CA LEU A 970 12.70 -24.86 9.54
C LEU A 970 11.30 -24.25 9.32
N ASN A 971 10.54 -24.10 10.41
CA ASN A 971 9.26 -23.38 10.40
C ASN A 971 9.54 -21.86 10.42
N LEU A 972 8.49 -21.04 10.42
CA LEU A 972 8.65 -19.60 10.53
C LEU A 972 9.47 -19.24 11.78
N ARG A 973 9.14 -19.77 12.95
CA ARG A 973 9.87 -19.50 14.21
C ARG A 973 11.34 -19.97 14.24
N GLY A 974 11.84 -20.61 13.17
CA GLY A 974 13.21 -21.13 13.09
C GLY A 974 13.41 -22.45 13.84
N GLU A 975 12.33 -23.20 14.05
CA GLU A 975 12.32 -24.50 14.71
C GLU A 975 12.22 -25.61 13.65
N ALA A 976 12.92 -26.73 13.85
CA ALA A 976 12.85 -27.85 12.92
C ALA A 976 11.51 -28.60 13.00
N TRP A 977 10.99 -29.05 11.85
CA TRP A 977 9.74 -29.77 11.77
C TRP A 977 9.65 -30.69 10.54
N GLY A 978 8.64 -31.58 10.57
CA GLY A 978 8.30 -32.45 9.44
C GLY A 978 9.30 -33.60 9.22
N PRO A 979 9.18 -34.33 8.11
CA PRO A 979 10.08 -35.43 7.77
C PRO A 979 11.44 -34.92 7.25
N ALA A 980 12.45 -35.80 7.32
CA ALA A 980 13.77 -35.53 6.76
C ALA A 980 13.72 -35.18 5.24
N LEU A 981 14.38 -34.10 4.87
CA LEU A 981 14.45 -33.54 3.52
C LEU A 981 15.41 -34.34 2.64
N LYS A 982 14.82 -35.24 1.83
CA LYS A 982 15.55 -35.98 0.79
C LYS A 982 15.88 -35.06 -0.41
N ASN A 983 16.97 -35.35 -1.12
CA ASN A 983 17.46 -34.58 -2.29
C ASN A 983 17.73 -33.09 -1.99
N ILE A 984 18.17 -32.78 -0.78
CA ILE A 984 18.61 -31.44 -0.38
C ILE A 984 20.04 -31.18 -0.87
N LYS A 985 20.31 -29.95 -1.35
CA LYS A 985 21.65 -29.44 -1.60
C LYS A 985 21.88 -28.18 -0.75
N PRO A 986 22.52 -28.31 0.43
CA PRO A 986 22.87 -27.17 1.26
C PRO A 986 23.83 -26.26 0.51
N ARG A 987 23.64 -24.94 0.58
CA ARG A 987 24.54 -23.97 -0.06
C ARG A 987 25.80 -23.77 0.79
N GLU A 988 26.95 -23.59 0.14
CA GLU A 988 28.23 -23.56 0.84
C GLU A 988 28.55 -22.18 1.43
N LYS A 989 28.19 -21.08 0.75
CA LYS A 989 28.37 -19.69 1.23
C LYS A 989 27.09 -18.85 1.06
N PHE A 990 26.34 -18.70 2.16
CA PHE A 990 25.16 -17.85 2.15
C PHE A 990 25.48 -16.37 2.44
N SER A 991 25.50 -15.54 1.39
CA SER A 991 25.43 -14.08 1.51
C SER A 991 23.97 -13.66 1.72
N PHE A 992 23.65 -13.00 2.84
CA PHE A 992 22.31 -12.50 3.15
C PHE A 992 21.76 -11.51 2.10
N PHE A 993 22.64 -10.89 1.31
CA PHE A 993 22.26 -9.97 0.24
C PHE A 993 21.47 -10.66 -0.88
N LYS A 994 21.43 -12.00 -0.92
CA LYS A 994 20.61 -12.82 -1.82
C LYS A 994 19.09 -12.66 -1.65
N LEU A 995 18.59 -12.01 -0.58
CA LEU A 995 17.17 -11.64 -0.45
C LEU A 995 16.81 -10.24 -0.97
N PHE A 996 17.77 -9.33 -1.14
CA PHE A 996 17.47 -7.93 -1.50
C PHE A 996 17.56 -7.70 -3.01
N LYS A 997 16.88 -6.67 -3.53
CA LYS A 997 16.99 -6.25 -4.94
C LYS A 997 18.42 -5.84 -5.25
N ARG A 998 18.97 -6.30 -6.39
CA ARG A 998 20.32 -5.89 -6.83
C ARG A 998 20.37 -4.37 -7.01
N THR A 999 21.18 -3.71 -6.17
CA THR A 999 21.35 -2.25 -6.14
C THR A 999 22.08 -1.73 -7.38
N THR A 1000 22.97 -2.54 -7.96
CA THR A 1000 23.71 -2.24 -9.19
C THR A 1000 23.00 -2.73 -10.46
N PRO A 1001 23.17 -2.04 -11.60
CA PRO A 1001 22.71 -2.49 -12.92
C PRO A 1001 23.73 -3.39 -13.65
N PHE A 1002 23.31 -4.17 -14.66
CA PHE A 1002 24.23 -5.01 -15.45
C PHE A 1002 25.29 -4.21 -16.23
N SER A 1003 25.01 -2.96 -16.55
CA SER A 1003 25.96 -1.99 -17.10
C SER A 1003 27.18 -1.79 -16.19
N TYR A 1004 27.00 -1.78 -14.86
CA TYR A 1004 28.08 -1.64 -13.87
C TYR A 1004 29.10 -2.79 -13.96
N THR A 1005 28.63 -4.04 -13.89
CA THR A 1005 29.46 -5.24 -14.06
C THR A 1005 30.19 -5.24 -15.41
N LYS A 1006 29.49 -4.85 -16.48
CA LYS A 1006 30.07 -4.75 -17.82
C LYS A 1006 31.14 -3.65 -17.90
N ALA A 1007 30.97 -2.54 -17.18
CA ALA A 1007 31.90 -1.41 -17.19
C ALA A 1007 33.25 -1.77 -16.57
N TYR A 1008 33.28 -2.42 -15.39
CA TYR A 1008 34.56 -2.87 -14.81
C TYR A 1008 35.13 -4.10 -15.54
N LEU A 1009 34.33 -5.03 -16.05
CA LEU A 1009 34.84 -6.14 -16.88
C LEU A 1009 35.53 -5.65 -18.17
N LYS A 1010 35.03 -4.56 -18.77
CA LYS A 1010 35.67 -3.88 -19.92
C LYS A 1010 37.04 -3.31 -19.57
N LYS A 1011 37.25 -2.87 -18.32
CA LYS A 1011 38.52 -2.34 -17.79
C LYS A 1011 39.47 -3.47 -17.33
N ALA A 1012 38.92 -4.54 -16.74
CA ALA A 1012 39.66 -5.71 -16.28
C ALA A 1012 40.25 -6.58 -17.41
N THR A 1013 39.56 -6.71 -18.54
CA THR A 1013 40.01 -7.54 -19.68
C THR A 1013 41.42 -7.18 -20.18
N PRO A 1014 41.75 -5.90 -20.51
CA PRO A 1014 43.11 -5.53 -20.91
C PRO A 1014 44.12 -5.62 -19.75
N LEU A 1015 43.71 -5.45 -18.48
CA LEU A 1015 44.61 -5.65 -17.34
C LEU A 1015 45.03 -7.11 -17.18
N ALA A 1016 44.11 -8.06 -17.37
CA ALA A 1016 44.42 -9.48 -17.43
C ALA A 1016 45.36 -9.84 -18.60
N GLN A 1017 45.19 -9.21 -19.76
CA GLN A 1017 46.11 -9.37 -20.89
C GLN A 1017 47.53 -8.85 -20.54
N ASN A 1018 47.63 -7.67 -19.93
CA ASN A 1018 48.91 -7.09 -19.51
C ASN A 1018 49.63 -7.94 -18.44
N LYS A 1019 48.89 -8.45 -17.43
CA LYS A 1019 49.42 -9.38 -16.42
C LYS A 1019 50.02 -10.63 -17.06
N LEU A 1020 49.34 -11.22 -18.04
CA LEU A 1020 49.84 -12.36 -18.81
C LEU A 1020 51.07 -12.00 -19.65
N ASP A 1021 51.10 -10.83 -20.31
CA ASP A 1021 52.26 -10.38 -21.10
C ASP A 1021 53.50 -10.14 -20.22
N ASN A 1022 53.33 -9.46 -19.08
CA ASN A 1022 54.41 -9.25 -18.09
C ASN A 1022 54.94 -10.58 -17.55
N THR A 1023 54.05 -11.50 -17.18
CA THR A 1023 54.41 -12.83 -16.68
C THR A 1023 55.14 -13.66 -17.75
N LEU A 1024 54.66 -13.64 -19.00
CA LEU A 1024 55.30 -14.34 -20.11
C LEU A 1024 56.69 -13.80 -20.45
N GLN A 1025 56.90 -12.49 -20.31
CA GLN A 1025 58.23 -11.91 -20.51
C GLN A 1025 59.18 -12.32 -19.37
N LEU A 1026 58.75 -12.20 -18.11
CA LEU A 1026 59.55 -12.60 -16.94
C LEU A 1026 59.89 -14.09 -16.92
N LEU A 1027 58.99 -14.97 -17.34
CA LEU A 1027 59.27 -16.42 -17.48
C LEU A 1027 60.22 -16.75 -18.64
N SER A 1028 60.44 -15.83 -19.58
CA SER A 1028 61.49 -15.97 -20.60
C SER A 1028 62.88 -15.54 -20.10
N GLU A 1029 62.94 -14.79 -19.01
CA GLU A 1029 64.15 -14.40 -18.29
C GLU A 1029 64.54 -15.52 -17.31
N ILE A 1030 64.88 -16.71 -17.84
CA ILE A 1030 65.00 -18.01 -17.11
C ILE A 1030 65.99 -17.98 -15.92
N GLU A 1031 66.91 -17.01 -15.88
CA GLU A 1031 67.89 -16.78 -14.79
C GLU A 1031 67.31 -15.99 -13.59
N ASN A 1032 66.04 -15.57 -13.62
CA ASN A 1032 65.42 -14.81 -12.52
C ASN A 1032 64.99 -15.73 -11.35
N ASP A 1033 65.89 -15.93 -10.39
CA ASP A 1033 65.69 -16.80 -9.21
C ASP A 1033 64.44 -16.48 -8.37
N ASP A 1034 64.03 -15.20 -8.29
CA ASP A 1034 62.85 -14.80 -7.54
C ASP A 1034 61.56 -15.20 -8.27
N VAL A 1035 61.50 -15.03 -9.59
CA VAL A 1035 60.38 -15.54 -10.42
C VAL A 1035 60.36 -17.08 -10.39
N ARG A 1036 61.51 -17.75 -10.49
CA ARG A 1036 61.61 -19.22 -10.31
C ARG A 1036 61.12 -19.65 -8.93
N SER A 1037 61.36 -18.86 -7.87
CA SER A 1037 60.88 -19.14 -6.52
C SER A 1037 59.35 -19.10 -6.45
N ILE A 1038 58.68 -18.14 -7.10
CA ILE A 1038 57.20 -18.13 -7.20
C ILE A 1038 56.69 -19.38 -7.92
N VAL A 1039 57.31 -19.79 -9.04
CA VAL A 1039 56.92 -21.01 -9.77
C VAL A 1039 57.09 -22.25 -8.87
N LYS A 1040 58.20 -22.36 -8.12
CA LYS A 1040 58.42 -23.42 -7.11
C LYS A 1040 57.29 -23.47 -6.09
N TYR A 1041 56.93 -22.33 -5.48
CA TYR A 1041 55.97 -22.31 -4.38
C TYR A 1041 54.52 -22.54 -4.85
N VAL A 1042 54.12 -21.98 -5.99
CA VAL A 1042 52.72 -22.05 -6.46
C VAL A 1042 52.40 -23.33 -7.26
N PHE A 1043 53.40 -23.93 -7.91
CA PHE A 1043 53.23 -25.16 -8.72
C PHE A 1043 53.98 -26.39 -8.17
N GLY A 1044 54.77 -26.25 -7.10
CA GLY A 1044 55.50 -27.34 -6.45
C GLY A 1044 56.86 -27.67 -7.06
N THR A 1045 57.24 -27.04 -8.17
CA THR A 1045 58.52 -27.24 -8.86
C THR A 1045 58.89 -26.03 -9.70
N ASN A 1046 60.19 -25.76 -9.84
CA ASN A 1046 60.75 -24.74 -10.74
C ASN A 1046 61.68 -25.35 -11.79
N SER A 1047 61.45 -26.61 -12.20
CA SER A 1047 62.18 -27.19 -13.33
C SER A 1047 61.93 -26.40 -14.61
N ASP A 1048 62.89 -26.42 -15.53
CA ASP A 1048 62.71 -25.75 -16.83
C ASP A 1048 61.57 -26.39 -17.63
N GLU A 1049 61.27 -27.67 -17.40
CA GLU A 1049 60.09 -28.34 -17.96
C GLU A 1049 58.78 -27.71 -17.45
N ALA A 1050 58.68 -27.41 -16.15
CA ALA A 1050 57.55 -26.73 -15.54
C ALA A 1050 57.40 -25.28 -16.00
N ILE A 1051 58.50 -24.52 -16.07
CA ILE A 1051 58.49 -23.15 -16.58
C ILE A 1051 58.03 -23.12 -18.04
N ASN A 1052 58.49 -24.07 -18.88
CA ASN A 1052 58.03 -24.21 -20.26
C ASN A 1052 56.55 -24.64 -20.36
N TYR A 1053 56.09 -25.55 -19.50
CA TYR A 1053 54.70 -26.00 -19.44
C TYR A 1053 53.75 -24.84 -19.05
N VAL A 1054 54.07 -24.12 -17.98
CA VAL A 1054 53.32 -22.92 -17.55
C VAL A 1054 53.34 -21.88 -18.66
N SER A 1055 54.51 -21.55 -19.24
CA SER A 1055 54.63 -20.58 -20.33
C SER A 1055 53.80 -20.94 -21.57
N LYS A 1056 53.71 -22.22 -21.92
CA LYS A 1056 52.85 -22.71 -23.02
C LYS A 1056 51.37 -22.44 -22.72
N ASN A 1057 50.92 -22.75 -21.50
CA ASN A 1057 49.54 -22.55 -21.07
C ASN A 1057 49.17 -21.06 -20.96
N LEU A 1058 50.07 -20.23 -20.41
CA LEU A 1058 49.91 -18.77 -20.38
C LEU A 1058 49.82 -18.16 -21.79
N ARG A 1059 50.63 -18.61 -22.76
CA ARG A 1059 50.53 -18.16 -24.17
C ARG A 1059 49.18 -18.50 -24.80
N ALA A 1060 48.64 -19.70 -24.50
CA ALA A 1060 47.34 -20.11 -24.98
C ALA A 1060 46.23 -19.22 -24.40
N MET A 1061 46.21 -19.04 -23.07
CA MET A 1061 45.27 -18.12 -22.40
C MET A 1061 45.37 -16.70 -22.95
N ARG A 1062 46.58 -16.18 -23.15
CA ARG A 1062 46.82 -14.82 -23.66
C ARG A 1062 46.29 -14.62 -25.09
N LYS A 1063 46.44 -15.63 -25.95
CA LYS A 1063 45.87 -15.65 -27.30
C LYS A 1063 44.35 -15.61 -27.26
N ASP A 1064 43.74 -16.42 -26.41
CA ASP A 1064 42.28 -16.59 -26.35
C ASP A 1064 41.60 -15.40 -25.66
N LEU A 1065 42.20 -14.88 -24.58
CA LEU A 1065 41.78 -13.65 -23.91
C LEU A 1065 41.93 -12.42 -24.82
N GLY A 1066 42.86 -12.46 -25.78
CA GLY A 1066 42.98 -11.47 -26.85
C GLY A 1066 41.78 -11.39 -27.80
N LEU A 1067 40.99 -12.47 -27.88
CA LEU A 1067 39.74 -12.55 -28.65
C LEU A 1067 38.49 -12.38 -27.76
N LEU A 1068 38.65 -12.25 -26.45
CA LEU A 1068 37.52 -12.10 -25.53
C LEU A 1068 36.82 -10.74 -25.74
N GLY A 1069 35.49 -10.75 -25.71
CA GLY A 1069 34.66 -9.58 -25.94
C GLY A 1069 33.29 -9.78 -25.32
N HIS A 1070 32.51 -8.69 -25.19
CA HIS A 1070 31.26 -8.71 -24.43
C HIS A 1070 30.20 -9.71 -24.95
N HIS A 1071 30.26 -10.09 -26.24
CA HIS A 1071 29.36 -11.08 -26.83
C HIS A 1071 29.68 -12.53 -26.42
N HIS A 1072 30.92 -12.80 -25.98
CA HIS A 1072 31.32 -14.10 -25.43
C HIS A 1072 30.83 -14.31 -23.97
N MET A 1073 30.27 -13.27 -23.34
CA MET A 1073 29.80 -13.29 -21.95
C MET A 1073 28.28 -13.48 -21.86
N SER A 1074 27.81 -14.27 -20.89
CA SER A 1074 26.40 -14.36 -20.52
C SER A 1074 26.19 -14.04 -19.04
N PHE A 1075 25.48 -12.95 -18.77
CA PHE A 1075 25.11 -12.52 -17.43
C PHE A 1075 23.96 -13.40 -16.91
N ARG A 1076 24.18 -14.12 -15.82
CA ARG A 1076 23.21 -15.08 -15.24
C ARG A 1076 22.52 -14.49 -14.01
N GLN A 1077 21.30 -14.94 -13.75
CA GLN A 1077 20.55 -14.63 -12.53
C GLN A 1077 20.95 -15.58 -11.38
N ARG A 1078 20.51 -15.26 -10.15
CA ARG A 1078 20.85 -15.96 -8.90
C ARG A 1078 20.75 -17.48 -9.00
N GLY A 1079 21.75 -18.20 -8.48
CA GLY A 1079 21.71 -19.66 -8.38
C GLY A 1079 22.92 -20.34 -7.73
N THR A 1080 24.13 -19.78 -7.82
CA THR A 1080 25.36 -20.37 -7.26
C THR A 1080 26.23 -19.34 -6.54
N ASP A 1081 27.27 -19.79 -5.83
CA ASP A 1081 28.26 -18.96 -5.11
C ASP A 1081 29.45 -18.53 -6.00
N THR A 1082 29.32 -18.80 -7.29
CA THR A 1082 30.32 -18.66 -8.34
C THR A 1082 30.47 -17.19 -8.76
N LEU A 1083 31.69 -16.70 -9.04
CA LEU A 1083 31.91 -15.33 -9.56
C LEU A 1083 31.75 -15.27 -11.09
N ALA A 1084 32.44 -16.17 -11.79
CA ALA A 1084 32.34 -16.44 -13.21
C ALA A 1084 32.48 -17.96 -13.45
N ALA A 1085 32.16 -18.45 -14.65
CA ALA A 1085 32.40 -19.85 -15.02
C ALA A 1085 32.59 -20.00 -16.53
N LEU A 1086 33.73 -20.55 -16.95
CA LEU A 1086 33.99 -20.93 -18.33
C LEU A 1086 33.26 -22.23 -18.67
N LYS A 1087 32.33 -22.17 -19.62
CA LYS A 1087 31.62 -23.32 -20.15
C LYS A 1087 32.51 -24.07 -21.13
N THR A 1088 33.29 -25.01 -20.61
CA THR A 1088 34.31 -25.76 -21.37
C THR A 1088 33.77 -26.39 -22.67
N THR A 1089 32.51 -26.87 -22.68
CA THR A 1089 31.85 -27.39 -23.88
C THR A 1089 31.60 -26.30 -24.92
N THR A 1090 30.94 -25.20 -24.56
CA THR A 1090 30.68 -24.06 -25.47
C THR A 1090 31.98 -23.44 -25.97
N TYR A 1091 32.97 -23.28 -25.08
CA TYR A 1091 34.30 -22.79 -25.41
C TYR A 1091 35.00 -23.67 -26.44
N LYS A 1092 34.96 -25.01 -26.32
CA LYS A 1092 35.55 -25.94 -27.31
C LYS A 1092 34.89 -25.83 -28.68
N HIS A 1093 33.57 -25.62 -28.75
CA HIS A 1093 32.86 -25.39 -30.02
C HIS A 1093 33.24 -24.05 -30.65
N TRP A 1094 33.29 -22.97 -29.86
CA TRP A 1094 33.78 -21.66 -30.31
C TRP A 1094 35.22 -21.78 -30.84
N LYS A 1095 36.10 -22.47 -30.11
CA LYS A 1095 37.49 -22.66 -30.48
C LYS A 1095 37.64 -23.39 -31.82
N ALA A 1096 36.92 -24.50 -32.01
CA ALA A 1096 36.91 -25.25 -33.26
C ALA A 1096 36.37 -24.43 -34.44
N SER A 1097 35.43 -23.52 -34.22
CA SER A 1097 34.90 -22.66 -35.29
C SER A 1097 35.90 -21.62 -35.79
N LEU A 1098 36.80 -21.12 -34.93
CA LEU A 1098 37.89 -20.23 -35.33
C LEU A 1098 38.89 -20.93 -36.28
N ASP A 1099 39.12 -22.22 -36.08
CA ASP A 1099 40.04 -23.02 -36.90
C ASP A 1099 39.42 -23.42 -38.27
N VAL A 1100 38.09 -23.41 -38.39
CA VAL A 1100 37.33 -23.77 -39.61
C VAL A 1100 36.80 -22.55 -40.38
N GLY A 1101 36.80 -21.36 -39.77
CA GLY A 1101 36.39 -20.10 -40.42
C GLY A 1101 34.87 -19.94 -40.61
N THR A 1102 34.06 -20.74 -39.92
CA THR A 1102 32.58 -20.75 -40.03
C THR A 1102 31.93 -19.74 -39.08
N GLN A 1103 30.88 -19.07 -39.56
CA GLN A 1103 30.08 -18.17 -38.73
C GLN A 1103 29.17 -18.98 -37.80
N VAL A 1104 29.22 -18.70 -36.50
CA VAL A 1104 28.52 -19.45 -35.45
C VAL A 1104 27.36 -18.64 -34.87
N ASP A 1105 26.30 -19.35 -34.46
CA ASP A 1105 25.15 -18.75 -33.78
C ASP A 1105 25.51 -18.04 -32.46
N ASP A 1106 24.77 -16.98 -32.15
CA ASP A 1106 25.00 -16.06 -31.02
C ASP A 1106 24.76 -16.73 -29.64
N SER A 1107 24.22 -17.95 -29.61
CA SER A 1107 24.15 -18.79 -28.40
C SER A 1107 25.43 -19.57 -28.14
N ALA A 1108 26.14 -19.99 -29.19
CA ALA A 1108 27.32 -20.84 -29.13
C ALA A 1108 28.65 -20.06 -29.00
N THR A 1109 28.60 -18.74 -29.09
CA THR A 1109 29.72 -17.84 -28.72
C THR A 1109 29.76 -17.54 -27.21
N LYS A 1110 28.66 -17.71 -26.46
CA LYS A 1110 28.53 -17.31 -25.04
C LYS A 1110 29.13 -18.31 -24.06
N PHE A 1111 30.45 -18.51 -24.14
CA PHE A 1111 31.18 -19.48 -23.33
C PHE A 1111 31.51 -19.02 -21.91
N LEU A 1112 31.56 -17.70 -21.62
CA LEU A 1112 31.85 -17.21 -20.26
C LEU A 1112 30.54 -16.85 -19.54
N ALA A 1113 30.20 -17.55 -18.45
CA ALA A 1113 29.12 -17.15 -17.57
C ALA A 1113 29.63 -16.15 -16.53
N ILE A 1114 28.91 -15.05 -16.33
CA ILE A 1114 29.19 -14.05 -15.28
C ILE A 1114 28.01 -14.06 -14.32
N TYR A 1115 28.28 -13.99 -13.00
CA TYR A 1115 27.28 -13.93 -11.93
C TYR A 1115 27.36 -12.57 -11.22
N PRO A 1116 26.63 -11.54 -11.68
CA PRO A 1116 26.88 -10.15 -11.31
C PRO A 1116 26.69 -9.82 -9.84
N ASP A 1117 25.73 -10.45 -9.17
CA ASP A 1117 25.49 -10.23 -7.74
C ASP A 1117 26.75 -10.59 -6.92
N ASN A 1118 27.33 -11.76 -7.19
CA ASN A 1118 28.53 -12.25 -6.49
C ASN A 1118 29.78 -11.48 -6.92
N LEU A 1119 29.94 -11.20 -8.22
CA LEU A 1119 31.11 -10.50 -8.75
C LEU A 1119 31.15 -9.02 -8.34
N ASP A 1120 30.00 -8.35 -8.25
CA ASP A 1120 29.92 -6.98 -7.73
C ASP A 1120 30.22 -6.92 -6.21
N GLU A 1121 29.71 -7.87 -5.42
CA GLU A 1121 30.04 -7.98 -3.98
C GLU A 1121 31.54 -8.24 -3.79
N TRP A 1122 32.12 -9.17 -4.55
CA TRP A 1122 33.54 -9.46 -4.53
C TRP A 1122 34.40 -8.28 -5.00
N TYR A 1123 33.97 -7.54 -6.03
CA TYR A 1123 34.65 -6.33 -6.50
C TYR A 1123 34.63 -5.22 -5.44
N GLN A 1124 33.55 -5.07 -4.68
CA GLN A 1124 33.50 -4.19 -3.52
C GLN A 1124 34.48 -4.66 -2.42
N MET A 1125 34.54 -5.95 -2.11
CA MET A 1125 35.52 -6.52 -1.16
C MET A 1125 36.97 -6.29 -1.62
N ALA A 1126 37.24 -6.44 -2.92
CA ALA A 1126 38.51 -6.13 -3.57
C ALA A 1126 38.77 -4.62 -3.73
N LYS A 1127 38.07 -3.76 -2.95
CA LYS A 1127 38.23 -2.30 -2.90
C LYS A 1127 38.10 -1.63 -4.28
N TYR A 1128 37.27 -2.22 -5.13
CA TYR A 1128 37.03 -1.82 -6.52
C TYR A 1128 38.27 -1.94 -7.43
N ASP A 1129 39.22 -2.82 -7.14
CA ASP A 1129 40.42 -3.02 -7.98
C ASP A 1129 40.09 -3.79 -9.28
N ASP A 1130 40.17 -3.08 -10.42
CA ASP A 1130 39.93 -3.64 -11.76
C ASP A 1130 40.95 -4.75 -12.11
N ALA A 1131 42.17 -4.70 -11.54
CA ALA A 1131 43.20 -5.70 -11.78
C ALA A 1131 42.89 -7.03 -11.09
N ARG A 1132 42.21 -6.99 -9.94
CA ARG A 1132 41.71 -8.19 -9.24
C ARG A 1132 40.62 -8.89 -10.04
N VAL A 1133 39.70 -8.15 -10.66
CA VAL A 1133 38.74 -8.76 -11.63
C VAL A 1133 39.48 -9.36 -12.84
N GLY A 1134 40.64 -8.81 -13.19
CA GLY A 1134 41.54 -9.41 -14.16
C GLY A 1134 42.05 -10.80 -13.74
N ASP A 1135 42.37 -11.01 -12.47
CA ASP A 1135 42.79 -12.31 -11.94
C ASP A 1135 41.66 -13.36 -12.03
N VAL A 1136 40.40 -12.96 -11.81
CA VAL A 1136 39.24 -13.81 -12.06
C VAL A 1136 39.19 -14.21 -13.54
N LEU A 1137 39.41 -13.29 -14.49
CA LEU A 1137 39.47 -13.64 -15.91
C LEU A 1137 40.65 -14.58 -16.25
N VAL A 1138 41.79 -14.47 -15.56
CA VAL A 1138 42.92 -15.40 -15.74
C VAL A 1138 42.56 -16.81 -15.23
N HIS A 1139 41.92 -16.91 -14.06
CA HIS A 1139 41.36 -18.16 -13.52
C HIS A 1139 40.44 -18.82 -14.55
N GLU A 1140 39.39 -18.11 -14.99
CA GLU A 1140 38.40 -18.64 -15.94
C GLU A 1140 39.01 -19.12 -17.26
N MET A 1141 39.94 -18.34 -17.83
CA MET A 1141 40.58 -18.68 -19.10
C MET A 1141 41.49 -19.91 -18.99
N SER A 1142 41.91 -20.31 -17.79
CA SER A 1142 42.73 -21.51 -17.57
C SER A 1142 41.96 -22.80 -17.85
N HIS A 1143 40.64 -22.84 -17.57
CA HIS A 1143 39.78 -23.98 -17.95
C HIS A 1143 39.56 -24.10 -19.47
N GLY A 1144 40.02 -23.11 -20.24
CA GLY A 1144 39.94 -23.07 -21.71
C GLY A 1144 40.93 -24.02 -22.37
N THR A 1145 41.87 -23.48 -23.17
CA THR A 1145 42.89 -24.30 -23.85
C THR A 1145 43.78 -25.09 -22.88
N PRO A 1146 44.21 -24.57 -21.70
CA PRO A 1146 45.01 -25.37 -20.76
C PRO A 1146 44.23 -26.54 -20.13
N GLY A 1147 42.91 -26.42 -19.97
CA GLY A 1147 42.05 -27.49 -19.44
C GLY A 1147 42.28 -27.79 -17.95
N THR A 1148 42.52 -26.75 -17.15
CA THR A 1148 42.68 -26.85 -15.69
C THR A 1148 41.39 -27.25 -14.97
N LEU A 1149 41.55 -27.70 -13.72
CA LEU A 1149 40.52 -28.10 -12.77
C LEU A 1149 40.61 -27.24 -11.49
N ASP A 1150 39.59 -27.29 -10.64
CA ASP A 1150 39.46 -26.47 -9.41
C ASP A 1150 39.83 -27.23 -8.12
N PHE A 1151 40.98 -27.90 -8.12
CA PHE A 1151 41.45 -28.67 -6.96
C PHE A 1151 41.44 -27.87 -5.66
N TYR A 1152 41.91 -26.62 -5.68
CA TYR A 1152 42.15 -25.81 -4.50
C TYR A 1152 41.98 -24.31 -4.77
N TYR A 1153 41.17 -23.66 -3.96
CA TYR A 1153 41.03 -22.20 -3.91
C TYR A 1153 41.78 -21.60 -2.70
N GLY A 1154 42.12 -20.31 -2.77
CA GLY A 1154 42.46 -19.51 -1.60
C GLY A 1154 41.26 -18.73 -1.05
N GLU A 1155 41.43 -18.06 0.08
CA GLU A 1155 40.36 -17.35 0.80
C GLU A 1155 40.66 -15.86 0.95
N VAL A 1156 39.72 -14.99 0.57
CA VAL A 1156 39.81 -13.55 0.85
C VAL A 1156 39.31 -13.24 2.25
N ARG A 1157 40.20 -12.80 3.14
CA ARG A 1157 39.92 -12.33 4.50
C ARG A 1157 39.99 -10.80 4.57
N ALA A 1158 38.84 -10.16 4.41
CA ALA A 1158 38.70 -8.72 4.46
C ALA A 1158 39.18 -8.12 5.80
N SER A 1159 39.70 -6.89 5.75
CA SER A 1159 40.16 -6.09 6.90
C SER A 1159 41.46 -6.57 7.57
N ILE A 1160 42.20 -7.50 6.95
CA ILE A 1160 43.57 -7.85 7.38
C ILE A 1160 44.57 -7.04 6.55
N THR A 1161 45.02 -5.89 7.06
CA THR A 1161 46.11 -5.13 6.44
C THR A 1161 47.47 -5.62 6.95
N PRO A 1162 48.50 -5.77 6.09
CA PRO A 1162 48.58 -5.36 4.68
C PRO A 1162 48.16 -6.42 3.64
N ALA A 1163 47.67 -7.60 4.03
CA ALA A 1163 47.49 -8.76 3.15
C ALA A 1163 46.20 -9.52 3.44
N GLU A 1164 45.33 -9.66 2.44
CA GLU A 1164 43.94 -10.13 2.58
C GLU A 1164 43.65 -11.48 1.91
N TYR A 1165 44.62 -12.16 1.29
CA TYR A 1165 44.41 -13.45 0.60
C TYR A 1165 45.16 -14.61 1.28
N ASP A 1166 44.44 -15.51 1.96
CA ASP A 1166 45.01 -16.74 2.54
C ASP A 1166 45.23 -17.80 1.45
N ALA A 1167 46.49 -18.14 1.20
CA ALA A 1167 46.91 -19.13 0.21
C ALA A 1167 47.40 -20.46 0.85
N ALA A 1168 47.20 -20.69 2.15
CA ALA A 1168 47.82 -21.83 2.86
C ALA A 1168 47.46 -23.19 2.23
N GLY A 1169 46.17 -23.44 1.95
CA GLY A 1169 45.71 -24.69 1.30
C GLY A 1169 46.29 -24.88 -0.10
N LEU A 1170 46.36 -23.81 -0.88
CA LEU A 1170 46.92 -23.81 -2.24
C LEU A 1170 48.43 -24.14 -2.23
N MET A 1171 49.19 -23.58 -1.29
CA MET A 1171 50.63 -23.85 -1.16
C MET A 1171 50.90 -25.24 -0.55
N GLU A 1172 50.07 -25.75 0.36
CA GLU A 1172 50.16 -27.13 0.84
C GLU A 1172 49.86 -28.13 -0.30
N PHE A 1173 48.89 -27.84 -1.17
CA PHE A 1173 48.60 -28.65 -2.36
C PHE A 1173 49.77 -28.67 -3.35
N ALA A 1174 50.38 -27.51 -3.61
CA ALA A 1174 51.60 -27.44 -4.42
C ALA A 1174 52.79 -28.19 -3.80
N ARG A 1175 52.94 -28.16 -2.47
CA ARG A 1175 54.01 -28.83 -1.74
C ARG A 1175 53.81 -30.35 -1.63
N ASN A 1176 52.57 -30.83 -1.42
CA ASN A 1176 52.25 -32.25 -1.32
C ASN A 1176 50.76 -32.53 -1.60
N ALA A 1177 50.40 -32.67 -2.88
CA ALA A 1177 49.03 -32.92 -3.33
C ALA A 1177 48.35 -34.15 -2.70
N ARG A 1178 49.11 -35.22 -2.38
CA ARG A 1178 48.54 -36.42 -1.71
C ARG A 1178 48.14 -36.14 -0.27
N LYS A 1179 48.92 -35.32 0.43
CA LYS A 1179 48.65 -34.93 1.82
C LYS A 1179 47.56 -33.86 1.91
N ALA A 1180 47.50 -32.96 0.93
CA ALA A 1180 46.43 -32.00 0.75
C ALA A 1180 45.12 -32.60 0.19
N HIS A 1181 45.06 -33.90 -0.08
CA HIS A 1181 43.86 -34.53 -0.64
C HIS A 1181 42.64 -34.36 0.29
N PRO A 1182 41.44 -33.99 -0.19
CA PRO A 1182 40.26 -33.73 0.66
C PRO A 1182 39.81 -34.94 1.51
N LYS A 1183 40.01 -36.17 1.03
CA LYS A 1183 39.76 -37.41 1.81
C LYS A 1183 40.75 -37.62 2.98
N ASN A 1184 41.83 -36.85 3.09
CA ASN A 1184 42.73 -36.90 4.25
C ASN A 1184 42.15 -36.05 5.39
N LEU A 1185 41.47 -36.69 6.35
CA LEU A 1185 40.82 -35.99 7.48
C LEU A 1185 41.81 -35.24 8.41
N ALA A 1186 43.11 -35.49 8.32
CA ALA A 1186 44.13 -34.72 9.04
C ALA A 1186 44.48 -33.37 8.36
N ASN A 1187 43.98 -33.12 7.14
CA ASN A 1187 44.23 -31.91 6.38
C ASN A 1187 43.44 -30.70 6.95
N PRO A 1188 44.10 -29.68 7.51
CA PRO A 1188 43.41 -28.50 8.07
C PRO A 1188 42.81 -27.59 6.99
N HIS A 1189 43.12 -27.82 5.71
CA HIS A 1189 42.68 -27.01 4.58
C HIS A 1189 41.70 -27.76 3.65
N HIS A 1190 41.13 -28.89 4.07
CA HIS A 1190 40.24 -29.69 3.20
C HIS A 1190 38.97 -28.94 2.77
N ALA A 1191 38.50 -27.96 3.55
CA ALA A 1191 37.32 -27.14 3.24
C ALA A 1191 37.49 -26.20 2.03
N PHE A 1192 38.71 -26.05 1.50
CA PHE A 1192 39.00 -25.25 0.30
C PHE A 1192 39.31 -26.12 -0.94
N ALA A 1193 39.09 -27.43 -0.85
CA ALA A 1193 39.42 -28.40 -1.88
C ALA A 1193 38.17 -28.96 -2.57
N ASN A 1194 38.16 -29.04 -3.90
CA ASN A 1194 37.06 -29.68 -4.63
C ASN A 1194 37.29 -31.19 -4.81
N LEU A 1195 36.57 -32.00 -4.03
CA LEU A 1195 36.63 -33.46 -4.09
C LEU A 1195 36.40 -34.03 -5.51
N ALA A 1196 35.50 -33.43 -6.29
CA ALA A 1196 35.14 -33.95 -7.61
C ALA A 1196 36.29 -33.82 -8.62
N ASP A 1197 37.07 -32.73 -8.55
CA ASP A 1197 38.22 -32.49 -9.44
C ASP A 1197 39.40 -33.41 -9.11
N PHE A 1198 39.61 -33.71 -7.82
CA PHE A 1198 40.55 -34.75 -7.41
C PHE A 1198 40.17 -36.12 -8.01
N GLU A 1199 38.88 -36.48 -7.96
CA GLU A 1199 38.40 -37.76 -8.53
C GLU A 1199 38.46 -37.76 -10.07
N GLU A 1200 38.18 -36.65 -10.75
CA GLU A 1200 38.36 -36.53 -12.21
C GLU A 1200 39.83 -36.67 -12.62
N PHE A 1201 40.75 -36.07 -11.86
CA PHE A 1201 42.18 -36.19 -12.07
C PHE A 1201 42.68 -37.62 -11.89
N GLU A 1202 42.29 -38.29 -10.79
CA GLU A 1202 42.64 -39.70 -10.53
C GLU A 1202 42.10 -40.63 -11.62
N ALA A 1203 40.85 -40.43 -12.05
CA ALA A 1203 40.22 -41.21 -13.13
C ALA A 1203 40.90 -41.03 -14.50
N ASN A 1204 41.64 -39.93 -14.70
CA ASN A 1204 42.33 -39.60 -15.95
C ASN A 1204 43.86 -39.56 -15.81
N LEU A 1205 44.43 -40.06 -14.69
CA LEU A 1205 45.83 -39.87 -14.31
C LEU A 1205 46.84 -40.23 -15.41
N THR A 1206 46.58 -41.30 -16.16
CA THR A 1206 47.45 -41.80 -17.25
C THR A 1206 47.40 -40.96 -18.53
N LYS A 1207 46.44 -40.03 -18.67
CA LYS A 1207 46.34 -39.09 -19.80
C LYS A 1207 47.17 -37.82 -19.59
N TRP A 1208 47.52 -37.51 -18.35
CA TRP A 1208 48.30 -36.31 -18.01
C TRP A 1208 49.81 -36.55 -18.17
N PRO A 1209 50.60 -35.54 -18.59
CA PRO A 1209 52.06 -35.65 -18.65
C PRO A 1209 52.66 -36.02 -17.30
N LYS A 1210 53.79 -36.73 -17.29
CA LYS A 1210 54.44 -37.20 -16.06
C LYS A 1210 54.73 -36.04 -15.07
N LEU A 1211 55.19 -34.91 -15.59
CA LEU A 1211 55.36 -33.66 -14.85
C LEU A 1211 54.10 -33.22 -14.07
N VAL A 1212 52.91 -33.35 -14.67
CA VAL A 1212 51.62 -32.98 -14.05
C VAL A 1212 51.14 -34.05 -13.06
N GLN A 1213 51.45 -35.33 -13.31
CA GLN A 1213 51.19 -36.41 -12.35
C GLN A 1213 51.99 -36.21 -11.05
N ASP A 1214 53.24 -35.75 -11.17
CA ASP A 1214 54.14 -35.50 -10.04
C ASP A 1214 53.89 -34.14 -9.37
N HIS A 1215 53.39 -33.15 -10.12
CA HIS A 1215 53.03 -31.82 -9.63
C HIS A 1215 51.60 -31.40 -10.06
N PRO A 1216 50.53 -31.93 -9.42
CA PRO A 1216 49.14 -31.67 -9.81
C PRO A 1216 48.72 -30.18 -9.76
N ALA A 1217 49.43 -29.34 -9.00
CA ALA A 1217 49.23 -27.89 -9.00
C ALA A 1217 49.43 -27.24 -10.38
N LEU A 1218 50.18 -27.86 -11.30
CA LEU A 1218 50.29 -27.44 -12.72
C LEU A 1218 48.97 -27.54 -13.49
N LEU A 1219 47.94 -28.19 -12.94
CA LEU A 1219 46.60 -28.32 -13.49
C LEU A 1219 45.53 -27.53 -12.69
N ASN A 1220 45.90 -26.85 -11.61
CA ASN A 1220 44.94 -26.09 -10.79
C ASN A 1220 44.73 -24.66 -11.31
N ALA A 1221 43.48 -24.28 -11.54
CA ALA A 1221 43.12 -22.97 -12.09
C ALA A 1221 43.60 -21.80 -11.20
N GLU A 1222 43.39 -21.90 -9.89
CA GLU A 1222 43.80 -20.86 -8.95
C GLU A 1222 45.33 -20.71 -8.85
N SER A 1223 46.09 -21.79 -9.07
CA SER A 1223 47.56 -21.70 -9.15
C SER A 1223 48.02 -20.81 -10.31
N TYR A 1224 47.35 -20.84 -11.46
CA TYR A 1224 47.66 -19.92 -12.56
C TYR A 1224 47.29 -18.47 -12.24
N SER A 1225 46.12 -18.24 -11.66
CA SER A 1225 45.66 -16.91 -11.24
C SER A 1225 46.63 -16.26 -10.23
N VAL A 1226 46.99 -16.99 -9.17
CA VAL A 1226 47.91 -16.52 -8.13
C VAL A 1226 49.33 -16.34 -8.68
N ALA A 1227 49.86 -17.26 -9.48
CA ALA A 1227 51.19 -17.12 -10.07
C ALA A 1227 51.29 -15.90 -11.00
N VAL A 1228 50.30 -15.69 -11.88
CA VAL A 1228 50.26 -14.53 -12.79
C VAL A 1228 50.13 -13.22 -11.99
N SER A 1229 49.29 -13.18 -10.96
CA SER A 1229 49.15 -11.99 -10.13
C SER A 1229 50.42 -11.67 -9.33
N LEU A 1230 51.12 -12.68 -8.80
CA LEU A 1230 52.38 -12.49 -8.10
C LEU A 1230 53.52 -12.08 -9.04
N ILE A 1231 53.70 -12.75 -10.18
CA ILE A 1231 54.82 -12.47 -11.09
C ILE A 1231 54.66 -11.08 -11.74
N ASP A 1232 53.43 -10.62 -12.05
CA ASP A 1232 53.19 -9.26 -12.53
C ASP A 1232 53.70 -8.18 -11.55
N GLN A 1233 53.54 -8.40 -10.23
CA GLN A 1233 54.01 -7.46 -9.20
C GLN A 1233 55.52 -7.23 -9.23
N TYR A 1234 56.32 -8.16 -9.76
CA TYR A 1234 57.77 -7.94 -9.93
C TYR A 1234 58.06 -6.68 -10.77
N ARG A 1235 57.18 -6.35 -11.72
CA ARG A 1235 57.26 -5.14 -12.55
C ARG A 1235 56.35 -4.03 -12.08
N THR A 1236 55.12 -4.34 -11.68
CA THR A 1236 54.10 -3.33 -11.36
C THR A 1236 54.24 -2.79 -9.93
N HIS A 1237 54.60 -3.64 -8.96
CA HIS A 1237 54.65 -3.29 -7.53
C HIS A 1237 55.79 -4.03 -6.79
N PRO A 1238 57.08 -3.72 -7.06
CA PRO A 1238 58.21 -4.52 -6.57
C PRO A 1238 58.27 -4.71 -5.04
N ALA A 1239 57.83 -3.72 -4.26
CA ALA A 1239 57.77 -3.83 -2.80
C ALA A 1239 56.75 -4.90 -2.34
N THR A 1240 55.59 -4.97 -2.98
CA THR A 1240 54.54 -5.97 -2.70
C THR A 1240 54.97 -7.36 -3.14
N PHE A 1241 55.66 -7.46 -4.29
CA PHE A 1241 56.29 -8.70 -4.73
C PHE A 1241 57.25 -9.24 -3.67
N MET A 1242 58.19 -8.41 -3.18
CA MET A 1242 59.16 -8.82 -2.17
C MET A 1242 58.49 -9.21 -0.84
N PHE A 1243 57.43 -8.50 -0.42
CA PHE A 1243 56.63 -8.89 0.73
C PHE A 1243 56.01 -10.29 0.55
N ASN A 1244 55.35 -10.54 -0.58
CA ASN A 1244 54.71 -11.83 -0.85
C ASN A 1244 55.73 -12.97 -0.96
N LEU A 1245 56.85 -12.74 -1.65
CA LEU A 1245 57.93 -13.71 -1.80
C LEU A 1245 58.58 -14.04 -0.44
N ALA A 1246 58.80 -13.05 0.42
CA ALA A 1246 59.31 -13.26 1.77
C ALA A 1246 58.32 -14.07 2.63
N THR A 1247 57.02 -13.79 2.53
CA THR A 1247 55.96 -14.54 3.22
C THR A 1247 55.90 -16.00 2.77
N LEU A 1248 55.93 -16.26 1.46
CA LEU A 1248 55.98 -17.62 0.88
C LEU A 1248 57.25 -18.36 1.32
N ARG A 1249 58.43 -17.74 1.17
CA ARG A 1249 59.72 -18.31 1.57
C ARG A 1249 59.73 -18.66 3.06
N HIS A 1250 59.26 -17.75 3.92
CA HIS A 1250 59.20 -18.01 5.36
C HIS A 1250 58.24 -19.17 5.70
N ALA A 1251 57.00 -19.14 5.18
CA ALA A 1251 56.00 -20.16 5.50
C ALA A 1251 56.37 -21.56 4.95
N ILE A 1252 56.93 -21.64 3.74
CA ILE A 1252 57.15 -22.91 3.04
C ILE A 1252 58.51 -23.51 3.37
N ASP A 1253 59.60 -22.74 3.33
CA ASP A 1253 60.95 -23.29 3.56
C ASP A 1253 61.24 -23.51 5.06
N SER A 1254 60.43 -22.96 5.98
CA SER A 1254 60.52 -23.21 7.43
C SER A 1254 59.61 -24.35 7.93
N ALA A 1255 58.87 -25.02 7.03
CA ALA A 1255 57.92 -26.07 7.38
C ALA A 1255 58.43 -27.47 6.97
N ASP A 1256 58.60 -28.35 7.96
CA ASP A 1256 59.03 -29.74 7.72
C ASP A 1256 58.11 -30.45 6.71
N ALA A 1257 58.69 -31.29 5.86
CA ALA A 1257 57.95 -32.02 4.82
C ALA A 1257 56.80 -32.90 5.36
N GLY A 1258 56.86 -33.29 6.64
CA GLY A 1258 55.81 -34.04 7.34
C GLY A 1258 54.69 -33.18 7.95
N GLU A 1259 54.99 -31.99 8.48
CA GLU A 1259 54.02 -31.12 9.15
C GLU A 1259 53.19 -30.31 8.15
N PHE A 1260 51.92 -29.97 8.44
CA PHE A 1260 51.13 -29.03 7.61
C PHE A 1260 51.61 -27.59 7.79
N LEU A 1261 51.41 -26.73 6.77
CA LEU A 1261 51.60 -25.28 6.92
C LEU A 1261 50.80 -24.73 8.12
N LYS A 1262 51.46 -23.93 8.97
CA LYS A 1262 50.93 -23.46 10.25
C LYS A 1262 50.29 -22.08 10.11
N GLY A 1263 48.98 -22.00 10.33
CA GLY A 1263 48.23 -20.74 10.25
C GLY A 1263 47.90 -20.28 8.82
N PRO A 1264 47.27 -19.12 8.66
CA PRO A 1264 46.94 -18.57 7.35
C PRO A 1264 48.17 -17.97 6.66
N LEU A 1265 48.29 -18.19 5.35
CA LEU A 1265 49.41 -17.68 4.54
C LEU A 1265 48.91 -16.45 3.77
N MET A 1266 48.96 -15.28 4.41
CA MET A 1266 48.37 -14.05 3.90
C MET A 1266 49.25 -13.37 2.82
N LEU A 1267 48.75 -13.32 1.59
CA LEU A 1267 49.33 -12.61 0.46
C LEU A 1267 48.55 -11.32 0.15
N ASN A 1268 49.25 -10.32 -0.39
CA ASN A 1268 48.64 -9.12 -0.95
C ASN A 1268 48.65 -9.21 -2.49
N LEU A 1269 47.51 -9.57 -3.09
CA LEU A 1269 47.36 -9.66 -4.54
C LEU A 1269 46.82 -8.38 -5.20
N ALA A 1270 46.54 -7.32 -4.43
CA ALA A 1270 45.91 -6.10 -4.91
C ALA A 1270 46.94 -4.99 -5.23
N ASN A 1271 46.49 -3.97 -5.97
CA ASN A 1271 47.26 -2.75 -6.18
C ASN A 1271 47.32 -1.91 -4.87
N PRO A 1272 48.50 -1.68 -4.26
CA PRO A 1272 48.60 -0.92 -3.02
C PRO A 1272 48.73 0.57 -3.30
N HIS A 1273 47.64 1.30 -3.08
CA HIS A 1273 47.77 2.64 -2.49
C HIS A 1273 48.00 2.47 -0.98
N PHE A 1274 49.28 2.47 -0.58
CA PHE A 1274 49.71 2.76 0.80
C PHE A 1274 49.76 4.27 1.01
#